data_AF-A0A8T5EMX6-F1
#
_entry.id   AF-A0A8T5EMX6-F1
#
_cell.length_a   1.000
_cell.length_b   1.000
_cell.length_c   1.000
_cell.angle_alpha   90.00
_cell.angle_beta   90.00
_cell.angle_gamma   90.00
#
_symmetry.space_group_name_H-M   'P 1'
#
loop_
_entity.id
_entity.type
_entity.pdbx_description
1 polymer ?
#
loop_
_entity_poly.entity_id
_entity_poly.type
_entity_poly.pdbx_seq_one_letter_code
_entity_poly.pdbx_strand_id
1 'polypeptide(L)'
;MRSAVFAFLILFLAPFSGFVAADSDINLEIEEDIELMIPTYSIAVQLAFERVSDLDQYSIEEIKDTKQWLIVTGNDIETQKSFLSIPTEIEMAPVLNGAYIWTFKSSSNIVEILEEIYQNKDIESFSPLVAKQQITKSIPNDEDFDDQWHLKNTGQTSGLSGEDANVTSVWNSYTGNGIIISVVDDGLDKDHPDISPNYSPTHSYDWCNSDSDPTPTSNNGHGTAAGGVAAAAGNNTIHVSGAAYDATLGGSTLIACWSPDSMEANALSFLNNEIDIYTNSWGPSDNGQTLSAPGPLMLAAFEDDAYQGRNGLGNIITWAAGNGLTSNDNANYDGWANSRFTIAVSAITHYGEQSYYSEPGANILVAAHSNGDGEAITTTDIHDDPDISSDDAGYDNGNVTNSFGGTSSATPLAAGVIALILESNENLTWRDLQHILVNSARKNDPNDSSWEINSAGHDVSHKYGFGAIDAGAAVSLAENWTNVDPEINQTFGPFNPSFSIPTSSNSWSEFDLQINEDVSLESIDIIVDIDHSNRGDLDIVLESPNGTQSWLAEEHSDGGNDYSNWLFNTVHHWDESSLGMWTLKIRDTTAGTSGTLNSWQIITHGMDIDFDHDDDGISDENETLVWGTDPYNADTDNDGINDYDEIFVYMTNPTLEDSDSDGLTDSSEISVYLTNPNNDDTDVDGLTDGAEINLWQSNPLVYDADNDSDFYYHFNDCDDQNANINPGKPEKLNGFDDNCDNFIDEGFNFTDRDNDGLKDWPEFHIHNTDYRNSDTDGDGIKDGPEVNVYAVQGANPLIFDEDSDSDGWYWFEDCDDENIYRSPGLNEVLDAIDNDCDEEIDEDFIDLDSDSDGLSDYEEYYNTSTNPNDGDTDNDGLSDGIEVNTYAELGANPLIFDEDNDADGSYWFQDCADDDNERAPSLLEELDGKDNDCDEEIDEDYKTIDSDEDGLSDYEEYNVINSNHYDEDTDGDGIDDGTEVLVKTSNPLIFNFDNDNDDFYDFEDCNDLVAEIYPEATEIWNGIDDDCNDLVDDNLKRQNLVLTIPQTQIIHSWDAVNDTLVFGLNNIPTQVNTEITWKIGNYDLKENISNQGTRLDINSLECGKNKDNLTMLLCGNGTSNQQIKATIVDSGFTTEFVWDIDMIVWIPPPTFTEILLSFFTSSIGLVFISSIVLAIAAIGLFVNFRISRKNELEEAYAAYNIPSVKFDYTPDYSKTVLPSAPDLPSLESRINIQSSEIELPDLPATIPVIQLPSKIIEEEDIVELVDIPSRIID
;
A
#
# COMPACT_ATOMS: atom_id res chain seq x y z
N MET A 1 -61.04 8.85 22.81
CA MET A 1 -61.60 9.58 23.97
C MET A 1 -60.71 9.28 25.16
N ARG A 2 -59.87 10.26 25.56
CA ARG A 2 -59.21 10.42 26.88
C ARG A 2 -58.41 9.21 27.39
N SER A 3 -57.07 9.20 27.42
CA SER A 3 -56.13 10.15 28.06
C SER A 3 -54.72 9.80 27.53
N ALA A 4 -53.78 10.63 27.08
CA ALA A 4 -53.40 12.02 27.28
C ALA A 4 -53.04 12.40 28.73
N VAL A 5 -51.82 12.93 28.90
CA VAL A 5 -51.29 13.73 30.02
C VAL A 5 -50.70 12.93 31.21
N PHE A 6 -49.38 12.71 31.25
CA PHE A 6 -48.56 12.97 32.45
C PHE A 6 -47.02 12.88 32.33
N ALA A 7 -46.41 12.41 31.23
CA ALA A 7 -44.94 12.35 31.14
C ALA A 7 -44.28 13.53 30.39
N PHE A 8 -45.04 14.61 30.18
CA PHE A 8 -44.61 15.85 29.48
C PHE A 8 -44.22 16.97 30.47
N LEU A 9 -43.72 16.63 31.66
CA LEU A 9 -43.44 17.64 32.69
C LEU A 9 -42.32 17.16 33.62
N ILE A 10 -41.06 17.31 33.19
CA ILE A 10 -39.85 17.70 33.96
C ILE A 10 -38.69 17.90 32.94
N LEU A 11 -39.00 18.63 31.87
CA LEU A 11 -38.06 19.44 31.10
C LEU A 11 -38.40 20.86 31.55
N PHE A 12 -37.62 21.43 32.47
CA PHE A 12 -37.47 22.87 32.79
C PHE A 12 -36.80 22.98 34.16
N LEU A 13 -35.52 23.34 34.18
CA LEU A 13 -34.92 24.44 34.96
C LEU A 13 -33.39 24.28 35.00
N ALA A 14 -32.71 24.92 34.04
CA ALA A 14 -31.32 25.38 34.18
C ALA A 14 -31.21 26.46 35.28
N PRO A 15 -30.01 26.84 35.77
CA PRO A 15 -29.34 28.03 35.19
C PRO A 15 -27.78 27.98 35.25
N PHE A 16 -27.06 28.35 34.18
CA PHE A 16 -26.42 29.65 33.85
C PHE A 16 -24.99 29.92 34.38
N SER A 17 -24.14 30.33 33.40
CA SER A 17 -23.09 31.39 33.41
C SER A 17 -21.88 31.25 34.32
N GLY A 18 -20.63 31.56 33.95
CA GLY A 18 -20.10 32.42 32.88
C GLY A 18 -19.13 33.47 33.47
N PHE A 19 -17.87 33.42 33.04
CA PHE A 19 -16.83 34.48 32.92
C PHE A 19 -16.26 35.28 34.13
N VAL A 20 -14.91 35.40 34.12
CA VAL A 20 -14.02 36.61 34.17
C VAL A 20 -12.81 36.50 35.14
N ALA A 21 -11.63 36.46 34.50
CA ALA A 21 -10.31 37.07 34.76
C ALA A 21 -9.67 37.25 36.16
N ALA A 22 -8.37 36.93 36.21
CA ALA A 22 -7.22 37.78 36.60
C ALA A 22 -6.20 37.08 37.55
N ASP A 23 -5.10 36.64 36.94
CA ASP A 23 -3.69 36.93 37.25
C ASP A 23 -3.14 36.83 38.70
N SER A 24 -2.16 35.93 38.89
CA SER A 24 -0.92 36.16 39.65
C SER A 24 0.03 34.96 39.56
N ASP A 25 1.24 35.21 39.05
CA ASP A 25 2.45 34.39 39.11
C ASP A 25 2.64 33.56 40.38
N ILE A 26 3.26 32.38 40.25
CA ILE A 26 4.50 31.97 40.94
C ILE A 26 5.08 30.74 40.21
N ASN A 27 6.26 30.95 39.61
CA ASN A 27 7.22 29.92 39.25
C ASN A 27 7.54 29.03 40.46
N LEU A 28 7.46 27.72 40.28
CA LEU A 28 8.27 26.74 41.01
C LEU A 28 8.63 25.63 40.01
N GLU A 29 9.72 25.87 39.29
CA GLU A 29 10.57 24.80 38.78
C GLU A 29 10.88 23.81 39.91
N ILE A 30 10.54 22.55 39.68
CA ILE A 30 11.26 21.41 40.24
C ILE A 30 11.39 20.42 39.07
N GLU A 31 12.40 20.61 38.22
CA GLU A 31 13.01 19.48 37.54
C GLU A 31 13.74 18.66 38.62
N GLU A 32 13.14 17.55 39.01
CA GLU A 32 13.92 16.45 39.59
C GLU A 32 14.39 15.58 38.43
N ASP A 33 15.69 15.62 38.12
CA ASP A 33 16.36 14.62 37.30
C ASP A 33 16.08 13.23 37.89
N ILE A 34 15.14 12.47 37.31
CA ILE A 34 14.91 11.08 37.69
C ILE A 34 16.06 10.26 37.10
N GLU A 35 16.92 9.72 37.97
CA GLU A 35 18.04 8.86 37.57
C GLU A 35 17.51 7.57 36.92
N LEU A 36 17.84 7.35 35.64
CA LEU A 36 17.45 6.14 34.90
C LEU A 36 18.15 4.91 35.47
N MET A 37 17.38 3.87 35.81
CA MET A 37 17.84 2.65 36.45
C MET A 37 18.23 1.56 35.44
N ILE A 38 17.55 1.44 34.30
CA ILE A 38 17.85 0.42 33.26
C ILE A 38 19.32 0.47 32.79
N PRO A 39 19.91 1.65 32.46
CA PRO A 39 21.31 1.73 32.03
C PRO A 39 22.33 1.32 33.10
N THR A 40 21.92 1.22 34.37
CA THR A 40 22.79 0.82 35.49
C THR A 40 22.96 -0.70 35.62
N TYR A 41 22.14 -1.50 34.92
CA TYR A 41 22.24 -2.96 34.91
C TYR A 41 23.25 -3.47 33.87
N SER A 42 23.72 -4.70 34.02
CA SER A 42 24.54 -5.34 32.97
C SER A 42 23.75 -5.55 31.69
N ILE A 43 24.38 -5.53 30.52
CA ILE A 43 23.75 -5.77 29.21
C ILE A 43 22.86 -7.02 29.21
N ALA A 44 23.32 -8.14 29.78
CA ALA A 44 22.53 -9.37 29.88
C ALA A 44 21.20 -9.22 30.66
N VAL A 45 21.14 -8.29 31.62
CA VAL A 45 19.92 -7.98 32.37
C VAL A 45 19.05 -6.99 31.59
N GLN A 46 19.65 -6.06 30.85
CA GLN A 46 18.92 -5.13 29.96
C GLN A 46 18.19 -5.90 28.85
N LEU A 47 18.89 -6.78 28.14
CA LEU A 47 18.31 -7.68 27.12
C LEU A 47 17.25 -8.63 27.71
N ALA A 48 17.39 -9.00 28.98
CA ALA A 48 16.36 -9.79 29.64
C ALA A 48 15.08 -8.96 29.87
N PHE A 49 15.21 -7.69 30.26
CA PHE A 49 14.08 -6.77 30.42
C PHE A 49 13.36 -6.54 29.10
N GLU A 50 14.09 -6.20 28.04
CA GLU A 50 13.56 -6.01 26.69
C GLU A 50 12.77 -7.23 26.23
N ARG A 51 13.38 -8.42 26.38
CA ARG A 51 12.70 -9.68 26.06
C ARG A 51 11.42 -9.83 26.85
N VAL A 52 11.42 -9.65 28.18
CA VAL A 52 10.21 -9.92 28.99
C VAL A 52 9.17 -8.81 28.98
N SER A 53 9.52 -7.60 28.51
CA SER A 53 8.58 -6.48 28.33
C SER A 53 7.74 -6.60 27.07
N ASP A 54 8.19 -7.37 26.07
CA ASP A 54 7.36 -7.76 24.94
C ASP A 54 6.19 -8.63 25.45
N LEU A 55 4.98 -8.13 25.33
CA LEU A 55 3.79 -8.81 25.82
C LEU A 55 3.27 -9.88 24.84
N ASP A 56 3.66 -9.83 23.57
CA ASP A 56 3.13 -10.72 22.51
C ASP A 56 3.61 -12.16 22.68
N GLN A 57 4.75 -12.36 23.35
CA GLN A 57 5.24 -13.70 23.68
C GLN A 57 4.36 -14.47 24.70
N TYR A 58 3.41 -13.81 25.37
CA TYR A 58 2.56 -14.42 26.40
C TYR A 58 1.14 -14.61 25.90
N SER A 59 0.52 -15.74 26.24
CA SER A 59 -0.89 -15.95 25.91
C SER A 59 -1.80 -14.96 26.67
N ILE A 60 -2.94 -14.63 26.06
CA ILE A 60 -3.97 -13.77 26.66
C ILE A 60 -4.39 -14.30 28.05
N GLU A 61 -4.47 -15.62 28.21
CA GLU A 61 -4.73 -16.28 29.50
C GLU A 61 -3.61 -16.06 30.52
N GLU A 62 -2.33 -16.14 30.14
CA GLU A 62 -1.19 -15.93 31.06
C GLU A 62 -1.13 -14.49 31.57
N ILE A 63 -1.33 -13.51 30.70
CA ILE A 63 -1.40 -12.09 31.09
C ILE A 63 -2.61 -11.88 32.01
N LYS A 64 -3.78 -12.43 31.67
CA LYS A 64 -4.99 -12.35 32.50
C LYS A 64 -4.88 -13.10 33.83
N ASP A 65 -4.00 -14.08 33.99
CA ASP A 65 -3.81 -14.76 35.28
C ASP A 65 -2.67 -14.15 36.10
N THR A 66 -1.88 -13.26 35.50
CA THR A 66 -0.75 -12.59 36.15
C THR A 66 -1.21 -11.51 37.13
N LYS A 67 -0.74 -11.61 38.37
CA LYS A 67 -1.06 -10.68 39.47
C LYS A 67 0.13 -9.87 39.94
N GLN A 68 1.33 -10.23 39.51
CA GLN A 68 2.58 -9.60 39.92
C GLN A 68 3.29 -9.11 38.68
N TRP A 69 3.76 -7.86 38.74
CA TRP A 69 4.46 -7.21 37.65
C TRP A 69 5.76 -6.64 38.18
N LEU A 70 6.84 -6.84 37.45
CA LEU A 70 8.13 -6.26 37.74
C LEU A 70 8.20 -4.88 37.06
N ILE A 71 8.43 -3.85 37.86
CA ILE A 71 8.44 -2.44 37.44
C ILE A 71 9.81 -1.86 37.74
N VAL A 72 10.42 -1.17 36.78
CA VAL A 72 11.69 -0.45 36.98
C VAL A 72 11.40 1.04 36.98
N THR A 73 11.90 1.76 37.99
CA THR A 73 11.73 3.21 38.11
C THR A 73 12.75 3.80 39.09
N GLY A 74 13.25 5.00 38.78
CA GLY A 74 14.03 5.83 39.71
C GLY A 74 13.21 6.38 40.89
N ASN A 75 11.87 6.32 40.83
CA ASN A 75 10.99 6.84 41.87
C ASN A 75 11.01 6.01 43.17
N ASP A 76 10.98 6.67 44.32
CA ASP A 76 10.89 5.99 45.61
C ASP A 76 9.48 5.43 45.91
N ILE A 77 9.40 4.52 46.88
CA ILE A 77 8.15 3.81 47.21
C ILE A 77 7.04 4.72 47.77
N GLU A 78 7.36 5.86 48.38
CA GLU A 78 6.36 6.83 48.84
C GLU A 78 5.81 7.65 47.66
N THR A 79 6.67 8.02 46.71
CA THR A 79 6.31 8.67 45.44
C THR A 79 5.44 7.76 44.57
N GLN A 80 5.82 6.48 44.42
CA GLN A 80 5.00 5.48 43.71
C GLN A 80 3.60 5.32 44.35
N LYS A 81 3.48 5.48 45.67
CA LYS A 81 2.20 5.42 46.38
C LYS A 81 1.38 6.71 46.30
N SER A 82 1.97 7.85 45.96
CA SER A 82 1.26 9.12 45.89
C SER A 82 0.49 9.32 44.58
N PHE A 83 0.94 8.71 43.48
CA PHE A 83 0.27 8.81 42.17
C PHE A 83 -0.66 7.61 41.88
N LEU A 84 -0.54 6.49 42.61
CA LEU A 84 -1.27 5.27 42.29
C LEU A 84 -2.18 4.78 43.42
N SER A 85 -3.48 4.74 43.14
CA SER A 85 -4.52 4.14 44.03
C SER A 85 -4.76 2.65 43.77
N ILE A 86 -3.92 2.01 42.93
CA ILE A 86 -4.27 0.81 42.17
C ILE A 86 -3.54 -0.47 42.65
N PRO A 87 -2.19 -0.52 42.76
CA PRO A 87 -1.51 -1.72 43.24
C PRO A 87 -1.86 -1.97 44.71
N THR A 88 -2.12 -3.23 45.04
CA THR A 88 -2.47 -3.63 46.42
C THR A 88 -1.24 -3.68 47.31
N GLU A 89 -0.08 -4.00 46.73
CA GLU A 89 1.19 -4.13 47.42
C GLU A 89 2.32 -3.78 46.44
N ILE A 90 3.32 -3.04 46.95
CA ILE A 90 4.55 -2.69 46.24
C ILE A 90 5.69 -3.15 47.13
N GLU A 91 6.53 -4.05 46.62
CA GLU A 91 7.73 -4.53 47.30
C GLU A 91 8.96 -4.24 46.44
N MET A 92 10.09 -3.92 47.05
CA MET A 92 11.35 -3.77 46.30
C MET A 92 11.84 -5.15 45.85
N ALA A 93 12.25 -5.28 44.59
CA ALA A 93 12.87 -6.50 44.09
C ALA A 93 14.19 -6.75 44.85
N PRO A 94 14.46 -7.98 45.29
CA PRO A 94 15.54 -8.24 46.26
C PRO A 94 16.97 -8.08 45.72
N VAL A 95 17.15 -8.06 44.39
CA VAL A 95 18.48 -8.14 43.74
C VAL A 95 18.72 -7.00 42.75
N LEU A 96 17.66 -6.36 42.24
CA LEU A 96 17.73 -5.32 41.22
C LEU A 96 17.42 -3.95 41.86
N ASN A 97 18.39 -3.05 41.82
CA ASN A 97 18.26 -1.71 42.40
C ASN A 97 17.36 -0.84 41.52
N GLY A 98 16.30 -0.24 42.07
CA GLY A 98 15.30 0.50 41.28
C GLY A 98 14.21 -0.36 40.65
N ALA A 99 14.21 -1.67 40.93
CA ALA A 99 13.13 -2.56 40.51
C ALA A 99 12.18 -2.88 41.68
N TYR A 100 10.90 -2.97 41.37
CA TYR A 100 9.81 -3.17 42.31
C TYR A 100 8.84 -4.22 41.78
N ILE A 101 8.26 -5.02 42.67
CA ILE A 101 7.21 -5.98 42.36
C ILE A 101 5.88 -5.37 42.79
N TRP A 102 5.05 -5.04 41.82
CA TRP A 102 3.70 -4.54 42.04
C TRP A 102 2.71 -5.70 41.99
N THR A 103 1.87 -5.81 43.01
CA THR A 103 0.86 -6.88 43.11
C THR A 103 -0.54 -6.30 43.03
N PHE A 104 -1.37 -6.86 42.15
CA PHE A 104 -2.73 -6.43 41.87
C PHE A 104 -3.77 -7.44 42.38
N LYS A 105 -4.95 -6.96 42.78
CA LYS A 105 -6.07 -7.79 43.29
C LYS A 105 -6.90 -8.44 42.17
N SER A 106 -6.99 -7.78 41.03
CA SER A 106 -7.71 -8.19 39.83
C SER A 106 -6.77 -7.97 38.65
N SER A 107 -6.82 -8.86 37.67
CA SER A 107 -5.98 -8.84 36.46
C SER A 107 -6.61 -8.11 35.27
N SER A 108 -7.83 -7.62 35.43
CA SER A 108 -8.53 -6.80 34.43
C SER A 108 -7.89 -5.41 34.32
N ASN A 109 -7.45 -5.05 33.11
CA ASN A 109 -6.93 -3.73 32.72
C ASN A 109 -5.60 -3.32 33.39
N ILE A 110 -4.76 -4.28 33.82
CA ILE A 110 -3.44 -3.94 34.38
C ILE A 110 -2.52 -3.37 33.30
N VAL A 111 -2.50 -3.97 32.11
CA VAL A 111 -1.63 -3.57 30.99
C VAL A 111 -1.90 -2.13 30.59
N GLU A 112 -3.16 -1.79 30.26
CA GLU A 112 -3.60 -0.42 29.97
C GLU A 112 -3.14 0.61 31.04
N ILE A 113 -3.21 0.22 32.32
CA ILE A 113 -2.78 1.09 33.43
C ILE A 113 -1.25 1.24 33.47
N LEU A 114 -0.50 0.18 33.22
CA LEU A 114 0.97 0.23 33.22
C LEU A 114 1.50 0.98 31.99
N GLU A 115 0.85 0.85 30.84
CA GLU A 115 1.13 1.61 29.62
C GLU A 115 0.90 3.11 29.84
N GLU A 116 -0.21 3.50 30.47
CA GLU A 116 -0.48 4.90 30.81
C GLU A 116 0.62 5.48 31.73
N ILE A 117 1.07 4.71 32.73
CA ILE A 117 2.13 5.13 33.66
C ILE A 117 3.50 5.19 32.95
N TYR A 118 3.74 4.27 32.03
CA TYR A 118 4.96 4.25 31.21
C TYR A 118 5.02 5.45 30.26
N GLN A 119 3.92 5.78 29.58
CA GLN A 119 3.80 6.96 28.71
C GLN A 119 3.99 8.28 29.48
N ASN A 120 3.53 8.34 30.73
CA ASN A 120 3.75 9.48 31.63
C ASN A 120 5.19 9.58 32.17
N LYS A 121 6.12 8.69 31.76
CA LYS A 121 7.53 8.62 32.20
C LYS A 121 7.70 8.39 33.72
N ASP A 122 6.67 7.86 34.38
CA ASP A 122 6.73 7.54 35.82
C ASP A 122 7.48 6.22 36.10
N ILE A 123 7.56 5.34 35.11
CA ILE A 123 8.28 4.06 35.14
C ILE A 123 9.08 3.87 33.84
N GLU A 124 10.20 3.16 33.91
CA GLU A 124 11.12 2.92 32.78
C GLU A 124 10.84 1.60 32.04
N SER A 125 10.26 0.62 32.72
CA SER A 125 9.92 -0.68 32.14
C SER A 125 8.94 -1.42 33.04
N PHE A 126 8.08 -2.23 32.43
CA PHE A 126 7.22 -3.16 33.15
C PHE A 126 7.18 -4.52 32.45
N SER A 127 7.09 -5.60 33.22
CA SER A 127 6.98 -6.97 32.69
C SER A 127 6.15 -7.88 33.60
N PRO A 128 5.40 -8.85 33.04
CA PRO A 128 4.59 -9.76 33.82
C PRO A 128 5.46 -10.82 34.53
N LEU A 129 5.22 -11.05 35.82
CA LEU A 129 5.86 -12.15 36.56
C LEU A 129 5.00 -13.43 36.45
N VAL A 130 5.02 -14.04 35.27
CA VAL A 130 4.30 -15.28 34.97
C VAL A 130 4.91 -16.46 35.73
N ALA A 131 4.08 -17.24 36.41
CA ALA A 131 4.52 -18.40 37.16
C ALA A 131 4.84 -19.57 36.22
N LYS A 132 6.13 -19.81 35.96
CA LYS A 132 6.59 -20.95 35.14
C LYS A 132 6.77 -22.22 35.98
N GLN A 133 6.20 -23.34 35.53
CA GLN A 133 6.46 -24.66 36.15
C GLN A 133 7.81 -25.20 35.67
N GLN A 134 8.74 -25.38 36.61
CA GLN A 134 10.03 -26.00 36.31
C GLN A 134 9.82 -27.51 36.11
N ILE A 135 10.17 -28.03 34.93
CA ILE A 135 10.16 -29.46 34.61
C ILE A 135 11.58 -30.00 34.86
N THR A 136 11.69 -31.24 35.35
CA THR A 136 12.99 -31.90 35.48
C THR A 136 13.54 -32.18 34.09
N LYS A 137 14.67 -31.58 33.73
CA LYS A 137 15.38 -31.88 32.47
C LYS A 137 15.66 -33.38 32.37
N SER A 138 15.34 -33.99 31.24
CA SER A 138 15.75 -35.34 30.87
C SER A 138 17.28 -35.39 30.83
N ILE A 139 17.88 -36.23 31.66
CA ILE A 139 19.32 -36.44 31.73
C ILE A 139 19.53 -37.95 31.58
N PRO A 140 20.33 -38.39 30.60
CA PRO A 140 20.69 -39.79 30.42
C PRO A 140 21.32 -40.39 31.69
N ASN A 141 21.17 -41.70 31.89
CA ASN A 141 21.55 -42.39 33.13
C ASN A 141 22.82 -43.23 33.00
N ASP A 142 23.54 -43.00 31.90
CA ASP A 142 24.70 -43.73 31.42
C ASP A 142 25.92 -43.50 32.31
N GLU A 143 26.82 -44.48 32.39
CA GLU A 143 27.86 -44.54 33.43
C GLU A 143 28.89 -43.40 33.34
N ASP A 144 29.23 -42.99 32.11
CA ASP A 144 30.26 -42.01 31.79
C ASP A 144 29.66 -40.65 31.35
N PHE A 145 28.33 -40.46 31.46
CA PHE A 145 27.66 -39.20 31.06
C PHE A 145 28.17 -37.97 31.83
N ASP A 146 28.54 -38.13 33.11
CA ASP A 146 29.09 -37.03 33.93
C ASP A 146 30.43 -36.50 33.38
N ASP A 147 31.15 -37.30 32.58
CA ASP A 147 32.41 -36.93 31.92
C ASP A 147 32.16 -36.27 30.54
N GLN A 148 30.95 -36.38 29.97
CA GLN A 148 30.57 -35.77 28.68
C GLN A 148 30.20 -34.28 28.82
N TRP A 149 31.21 -33.46 29.15
CA TRP A 149 31.04 -32.02 29.36
C TRP A 149 30.47 -31.28 28.15
N HIS A 150 30.73 -31.74 26.92
CA HIS A 150 30.22 -31.16 25.68
C HIS A 150 28.67 -31.24 25.56
N LEU A 151 28.03 -32.18 26.27
CA LEU A 151 26.57 -32.28 26.36
C LEU A 151 26.02 -31.57 27.59
N LYS A 152 26.83 -31.49 28.67
CA LYS A 152 26.46 -30.84 29.92
C LYS A 152 27.70 -30.42 30.72
N ASN A 153 28.05 -29.16 30.62
CA ASN A 153 29.18 -28.56 31.31
C ASN A 153 28.72 -27.89 32.62
N THR A 154 29.01 -28.57 33.72
CA THR A 154 28.79 -28.07 35.09
C THR A 154 30.05 -27.43 35.69
N GLY A 155 31.10 -27.24 34.90
CA GLY A 155 32.44 -26.89 35.35
C GLY A 155 33.19 -28.08 35.96
N GLN A 156 32.82 -29.32 35.62
CA GLN A 156 33.38 -30.54 36.21
C GLN A 156 34.88 -30.70 35.97
N THR A 157 35.39 -30.11 34.88
CA THR A 157 36.78 -30.19 34.44
C THR A 157 37.45 -28.81 34.41
N SER A 158 37.01 -27.90 35.29
CA SER A 158 37.44 -26.48 35.34
C SER A 158 37.00 -25.57 34.19
N GLY A 159 36.31 -26.10 33.18
CA GLY A 159 35.66 -25.33 32.11
C GLY A 159 34.57 -24.34 32.60
N LEU A 160 34.09 -23.50 31.68
CA LEU A 160 33.03 -22.53 31.93
C LEU A 160 31.68 -23.26 32.03
N SER A 161 31.01 -23.17 33.18
CA SER A 161 29.70 -23.83 33.35
C SER A 161 28.66 -23.26 32.39
N GLY A 162 27.93 -24.13 31.70
CA GLY A 162 26.99 -23.78 30.64
C GLY A 162 27.62 -23.66 29.25
N GLU A 163 28.95 -23.79 29.14
CA GLU A 163 29.64 -23.88 27.86
C GLU A 163 29.60 -25.33 27.36
N ASP A 164 28.45 -25.68 26.81
CA ASP A 164 28.10 -26.97 26.20
C ASP A 164 27.12 -26.74 25.03
N ALA A 165 26.78 -27.79 24.29
CA ALA A 165 25.87 -27.71 23.14
C ALA A 165 24.38 -27.51 23.53
N ASN A 166 24.07 -27.34 24.82
CA ASN A 166 22.73 -27.10 25.37
C ASN A 166 21.64 -28.17 25.05
N VAL A 167 22.05 -29.38 24.70
CA VAL A 167 21.14 -30.50 24.32
C VAL A 167 20.18 -30.94 25.44
N THR A 168 20.56 -30.75 26.71
CA THR A 168 19.72 -31.18 27.86
C THR A 168 18.38 -30.44 27.97
N SER A 169 18.25 -29.28 27.32
CA SER A 169 17.00 -28.54 27.26
C SER A 169 15.99 -29.21 26.31
N VAL A 170 16.50 -29.83 25.23
CA VAL A 170 15.76 -30.40 24.11
C VAL A 170 15.25 -31.82 24.40
N TRP A 171 16.03 -32.64 25.09
CA TRP A 171 15.75 -34.08 25.35
C TRP A 171 14.46 -34.41 26.11
N ASN A 172 13.68 -33.41 26.51
CA ASN A 172 12.32 -33.64 27.01
C ASN A 172 11.32 -33.88 25.88
N SER A 173 11.64 -33.42 24.67
CA SER A 173 10.76 -33.41 23.50
C SER A 173 11.36 -34.19 22.33
N TYR A 174 12.65 -33.97 22.03
CA TYR A 174 13.33 -34.52 20.85
C TYR A 174 14.65 -35.18 21.25
N THR A 175 14.96 -36.33 20.66
CA THR A 175 16.11 -37.18 20.97
C THR A 175 16.83 -37.69 19.72
N GLY A 176 16.41 -37.24 18.53
CA GLY A 176 16.87 -37.63 17.20
C GLY A 176 16.05 -38.75 16.57
N ASN A 177 14.93 -39.15 17.19
CA ASN A 177 14.19 -40.33 16.77
C ASN A 177 13.57 -40.14 15.37
N GLY A 178 13.86 -41.08 14.47
CA GLY A 178 13.39 -41.03 13.08
C GLY A 178 14.37 -40.42 12.10
N ILE A 179 15.42 -39.74 12.58
CA ILE A 179 16.48 -39.17 11.75
C ILE A 179 17.61 -40.18 11.55
N ILE A 180 18.16 -40.23 10.33
CA ILE A 180 19.24 -41.14 9.94
C ILE A 180 20.53 -40.35 9.69
N ILE A 181 21.57 -40.64 10.46
CA ILE A 181 22.91 -40.07 10.34
C ILE A 181 23.86 -41.12 9.76
N SER A 182 24.50 -40.81 8.63
CA SER A 182 25.56 -41.63 8.03
C SER A 182 26.93 -41.09 8.42
N VAL A 183 27.73 -41.92 9.10
CA VAL A 183 29.10 -41.61 9.48
C VAL A 183 30.02 -42.05 8.34
N VAL A 184 30.52 -41.09 7.57
CA VAL A 184 31.40 -41.34 6.42
C VAL A 184 32.86 -41.25 6.87
N ASP A 185 33.46 -42.40 7.17
CA ASP A 185 34.74 -42.46 7.91
C ASP A 185 35.51 -43.79 7.70
N ASP A 186 36.33 -44.21 8.66
CA ASP A 186 37.19 -45.39 8.60
C ASP A 186 36.54 -46.71 9.08
N GLY A 187 35.27 -46.62 9.53
CA GLY A 187 34.46 -47.74 9.98
C GLY A 187 33.53 -47.36 11.13
N LEU A 188 32.44 -48.11 11.27
CA LEU A 188 31.51 -47.98 12.40
C LEU A 188 31.35 -49.34 13.05
N ASP A 189 31.71 -49.43 14.33
CA ASP A 189 31.59 -50.66 15.10
C ASP A 189 30.13 -50.95 15.46
N LYS A 190 29.44 -51.59 14.52
CA LYS A 190 28.03 -51.97 14.63
C LYS A 190 27.70 -52.87 15.83
N ASP A 191 28.69 -53.59 16.37
CA ASP A 191 28.51 -54.53 17.48
C ASP A 191 28.82 -53.87 18.84
N HIS A 192 29.27 -52.60 18.84
CA HIS A 192 29.47 -51.83 20.06
C HIS A 192 28.15 -51.69 20.85
N PRO A 193 28.14 -51.93 22.18
CA PRO A 193 26.91 -51.91 22.98
C PRO A 193 26.08 -50.63 22.90
N ASP A 194 26.71 -49.46 22.76
CA ASP A 194 26.03 -48.16 22.58
C ASP A 194 25.74 -47.80 21.12
N ILE A 195 26.29 -48.51 20.13
CA ILE A 195 26.02 -48.23 18.71
C ILE A 195 24.96 -49.19 18.17
N SER A 196 25.04 -50.47 18.55
CA SER A 196 24.14 -51.53 18.07
C SER A 196 22.64 -51.26 18.25
N PRO A 197 22.14 -50.50 19.26
CA PRO A 197 20.73 -50.18 19.35
C PRO A 197 20.25 -49.22 18.24
N ASN A 198 21.14 -48.33 17.81
CA ASN A 198 20.87 -47.27 16.83
C ASN A 198 21.38 -47.63 15.43
N TYR A 199 22.21 -48.66 15.29
CA TYR A 199 22.80 -49.08 14.03
C TYR A 199 21.77 -49.59 13.00
N SER A 200 21.89 -49.12 11.76
CA SER A 200 21.14 -49.63 10.61
C SER A 200 22.03 -50.35 9.60
N PRO A 201 21.83 -51.66 9.38
CA PRO A 201 22.55 -52.40 8.33
C PRO A 201 22.08 -52.06 6.91
N THR A 202 20.91 -51.44 6.73
CA THR A 202 20.42 -51.04 5.39
C THR A 202 20.96 -49.68 4.96
N HIS A 203 21.38 -48.85 5.91
CA HIS A 203 21.98 -47.52 5.66
C HIS A 203 23.50 -47.53 5.84
N SER A 204 24.14 -48.70 5.73
CA SER A 204 25.58 -48.87 5.91
C SER A 204 26.23 -49.54 4.69
N TYR A 205 27.44 -49.11 4.36
CA TYR A 205 28.23 -49.69 3.27
C TYR A 205 29.73 -49.51 3.49
N ASP A 206 30.51 -50.54 3.19
CA ASP A 206 31.97 -50.50 3.16
C ASP A 206 32.45 -50.35 1.71
N TRP A 207 32.94 -49.17 1.37
CA TRP A 207 33.45 -48.83 0.03
C TRP A 207 34.82 -49.44 -0.25
N CYS A 208 35.62 -49.66 0.79
CA CYS A 208 36.94 -50.25 0.71
C CYS A 208 36.90 -51.74 0.34
N ASN A 209 35.93 -52.47 0.90
CA ASN A 209 35.75 -53.92 0.65
C ASN A 209 34.56 -54.25 -0.26
N SER A 210 33.73 -53.26 -0.59
CA SER A 210 32.54 -53.38 -1.44
C SER A 210 31.51 -54.37 -0.88
N ASP A 211 31.17 -54.22 0.39
CA ASP A 211 30.11 -54.97 1.07
C ASP A 211 29.32 -54.08 2.05
N SER A 212 28.37 -54.64 2.80
CA SER A 212 27.49 -53.88 3.69
C SER A 212 27.96 -53.87 5.15
N ASP A 213 29.20 -54.28 5.42
CA ASP A 213 29.72 -54.47 6.77
C ASP A 213 30.73 -53.36 7.12
N PRO A 214 30.32 -52.30 7.84
CA PRO A 214 31.21 -51.19 8.14
C PRO A 214 32.15 -51.45 9.33
N THR A 215 32.22 -52.69 9.84
CA THR A 215 32.99 -53.01 11.05
C THR A 215 34.48 -52.63 10.86
N PRO A 216 35.05 -51.80 11.76
CA PRO A 216 36.40 -51.30 11.62
C PRO A 216 37.46 -52.38 11.89
N THR A 217 38.69 -52.10 11.45
CA THR A 217 39.88 -52.83 11.91
C THR A 217 40.50 -52.14 13.12
N SER A 218 41.43 -52.80 13.83
CA SER A 218 41.95 -52.32 15.13
C SER A 218 42.56 -50.90 15.13
N ASN A 219 42.95 -50.34 13.98
CA ASN A 219 43.51 -48.99 13.89
C ASN A 219 42.53 -47.95 13.33
N ASN A 220 41.27 -48.35 13.09
CA ASN A 220 40.25 -47.54 12.45
C ASN A 220 39.12 -47.21 13.44
N GLY A 221 39.46 -46.62 14.59
CA GLY A 221 38.48 -46.31 15.63
C GLY A 221 37.76 -44.98 15.43
N HIS A 222 38.16 -44.17 14.44
CA HIS A 222 37.74 -42.78 14.30
C HIS A 222 36.24 -42.66 14.04
N GLY A 223 35.69 -43.41 13.08
CA GLY A 223 34.27 -43.39 12.78
C GLY A 223 33.38 -43.95 13.90
N THR A 224 33.92 -44.87 14.72
CA THR A 224 33.20 -45.36 15.91
C THR A 224 33.12 -44.28 16.99
N ALA A 225 34.20 -43.55 17.23
CA ALA A 225 34.20 -42.42 18.16
C ALA A 225 33.30 -41.27 17.70
N ALA A 226 33.36 -40.92 16.41
CA ALA A 226 32.51 -39.91 15.80
C ALA A 226 31.02 -40.29 15.87
N GLY A 227 30.67 -41.53 15.51
CA GLY A 227 29.30 -42.04 15.61
C GLY A 227 28.75 -42.01 17.03
N GLY A 228 29.61 -42.26 18.03
CA GLY A 228 29.24 -42.15 19.44
C GLY A 228 28.89 -40.74 19.87
N VAL A 229 29.65 -39.73 19.42
CA VAL A 229 29.38 -38.32 19.73
C VAL A 229 28.03 -37.90 19.15
N ALA A 230 27.77 -38.29 17.90
CA ALA A 230 26.51 -37.97 17.22
C ALA A 230 25.30 -38.66 17.88
N ALA A 231 25.35 -39.98 18.03
CA ALA A 231 24.15 -40.78 18.35
C ALA A 231 24.44 -42.12 19.06
N ALA A 232 25.41 -42.18 19.99
CA ALA A 232 25.46 -43.30 20.94
C ALA A 232 24.11 -43.42 21.69
N ALA A 233 23.62 -44.64 21.84
CA ALA A 233 22.36 -44.94 22.49
C ALA A 233 22.42 -44.56 23.97
N GLY A 234 21.57 -43.63 24.39
CA GLY A 234 21.56 -43.07 25.73
C GLY A 234 20.45 -43.64 26.60
N ASN A 235 20.49 -43.29 27.89
CA ASN A 235 19.53 -43.72 28.91
C ASN A 235 19.44 -45.26 29.04
N ASN A 236 20.53 -45.95 28.73
CA ASN A 236 20.62 -47.41 28.64
C ASN A 236 21.43 -48.03 29.81
N THR A 237 21.97 -47.19 30.71
CA THR A 237 22.77 -47.50 31.92
C THR A 237 24.17 -48.02 31.68
N ILE A 238 24.73 -47.87 30.47
CA ILE A 238 26.10 -48.27 30.14
C ILE A 238 26.80 -47.12 29.43
N HIS A 239 28.12 -46.99 29.63
CA HIS A 239 28.98 -46.14 28.80
C HIS A 239 28.46 -44.70 28.63
N VAL A 240 28.17 -44.24 27.40
CA VAL A 240 27.99 -42.83 27.04
C VAL A 240 26.62 -42.56 26.39
N SER A 241 26.31 -41.30 26.11
CA SER A 241 25.15 -40.88 25.31
C SER A 241 25.61 -40.02 24.14
N GLY A 242 25.00 -40.17 22.97
CA GLY A 242 25.16 -39.21 21.87
C GLY A 242 24.33 -37.95 22.08
N ALA A 243 24.57 -36.92 21.27
CA ALA A 243 23.73 -35.73 21.25
C ALA A 243 22.29 -36.04 20.79
N ALA A 244 22.13 -36.88 19.77
CA ALA A 244 20.86 -37.42 19.29
C ALA A 244 20.78 -38.92 19.59
N TYR A 245 20.60 -39.25 20.87
CA TYR A 245 20.76 -40.62 21.35
C TYR A 245 19.71 -41.64 20.89
N ASP A 246 18.64 -41.23 20.21
CA ASP A 246 17.67 -42.12 19.54
C ASP A 246 17.74 -42.04 18.00
N ALA A 247 18.68 -41.28 17.42
CA ALA A 247 18.90 -41.24 15.98
C ALA A 247 19.47 -42.56 15.44
N THR A 248 19.13 -42.90 14.21
CA THR A 248 19.64 -44.09 13.52
C THR A 248 21.01 -43.82 12.93
N LEU A 249 21.98 -44.71 13.16
CA LEU A 249 23.34 -44.63 12.63
C LEU A 249 23.57 -45.56 11.43
N GLY A 250 24.02 -44.99 10.32
CA GLY A 250 24.65 -45.70 9.20
C GLY A 250 26.17 -45.57 9.25
N GLY A 251 26.89 -46.61 8.87
CA GLY A 251 28.35 -46.58 8.71
C GLY A 251 28.74 -46.63 7.24
N SER A 252 29.43 -45.59 6.75
CA SER A 252 29.94 -45.51 5.38
C SER A 252 31.47 -45.53 5.39
N THR A 253 32.08 -46.72 5.25
CA THR A 253 33.54 -46.89 5.37
C THR A 253 34.24 -46.47 4.08
N LEU A 254 34.92 -45.32 4.12
CA LEU A 254 35.56 -44.67 2.99
C LEU A 254 37.07 -44.48 3.20
N ILE A 255 37.49 -43.85 4.31
CA ILE A 255 38.88 -43.40 4.49
C ILE A 255 39.82 -44.46 5.10
N ALA A 256 39.30 -45.66 5.38
CA ALA A 256 40.11 -46.83 5.75
C ALA A 256 41.03 -47.30 4.61
N CYS A 257 40.83 -46.80 3.40
CA CYS A 257 41.59 -47.09 2.20
C CYS A 257 41.72 -45.82 1.32
N TRP A 258 42.43 -45.95 0.20
CA TRP A 258 42.50 -44.86 -0.78
C TRP A 258 41.19 -44.79 -1.58
N SER A 259 40.54 -43.63 -1.53
CA SER A 259 39.33 -43.31 -2.29
C SER A 259 39.67 -42.53 -3.56
N PRO A 260 39.17 -42.92 -4.74
CA PRO A 260 39.06 -42.02 -5.88
C PRO A 260 37.80 -41.15 -5.77
N ASP A 261 37.75 -40.02 -6.48
CA ASP A 261 36.59 -39.11 -6.62
C ASP A 261 35.25 -39.83 -6.80
N SER A 262 35.18 -40.85 -7.68
CA SER A 262 33.94 -41.61 -7.88
C SER A 262 33.46 -42.38 -6.64
N MET A 263 34.38 -42.77 -5.77
CA MET A 263 34.04 -43.49 -4.53
C MET A 263 33.59 -42.51 -3.45
N GLU A 264 34.24 -41.35 -3.35
CA GLU A 264 33.82 -40.24 -2.47
C GLU A 264 32.40 -39.80 -2.81
N ALA A 265 32.12 -39.52 -4.09
CA ALA A 265 30.80 -39.15 -4.58
C ALA A 265 29.72 -40.19 -4.26
N ASN A 266 30.01 -41.48 -4.46
CA ASN A 266 29.04 -42.53 -4.16
C ASN A 266 28.83 -42.73 -2.65
N ALA A 267 29.86 -42.47 -1.83
CA ALA A 267 29.79 -42.60 -0.38
C ALA A 267 29.01 -41.47 0.27
N LEU A 268 29.15 -40.25 -0.27
CA LEU A 268 28.36 -39.09 0.11
C LEU A 268 26.89 -39.28 -0.28
N SER A 269 26.56 -39.54 -1.56
CA SER A 269 25.17 -39.66 -2.01
C SER A 269 24.52 -41.05 -1.76
N PHE A 270 25.05 -41.82 -0.81
CA PHE A 270 24.58 -43.18 -0.58
C PHE A 270 23.19 -43.20 0.06
N LEU A 271 22.16 -43.55 -0.71
CA LEU A 271 20.77 -43.53 -0.26
C LEU A 271 20.32 -42.12 0.17
N ASN A 272 20.67 -41.12 -0.64
CA ASN A 272 20.37 -39.70 -0.39
C ASN A 272 18.90 -39.35 -0.15
N ASN A 273 17.94 -40.19 -0.55
CA ASN A 273 16.51 -40.02 -0.24
C ASN A 273 16.06 -40.65 1.09
N GLU A 274 16.89 -41.47 1.73
CA GLU A 274 16.61 -42.14 3.00
C GLU A 274 17.49 -41.64 4.15
N ILE A 275 18.76 -41.34 3.87
CA ILE A 275 19.68 -40.77 4.86
C ILE A 275 19.42 -39.26 4.95
N ASP A 276 19.36 -38.72 6.16
CA ASP A 276 19.12 -37.29 6.35
C ASP A 276 20.42 -36.49 6.40
N ILE A 277 21.39 -37.00 7.18
CA ILE A 277 22.61 -36.29 7.52
C ILE A 277 23.84 -37.14 7.16
N TYR A 278 24.81 -36.56 6.48
CA TYR A 278 26.15 -37.13 6.29
C TYR A 278 27.17 -36.34 7.11
N THR A 279 27.83 -37.01 8.06
CA THR A 279 28.88 -36.39 8.86
C THR A 279 30.26 -36.84 8.38
N ASN A 280 31.10 -35.88 8.02
CA ASN A 280 32.39 -36.10 7.38
C ASN A 280 33.50 -35.43 8.20
N SER A 281 34.50 -36.20 8.60
CA SER A 281 35.61 -35.71 9.43
C SER A 281 36.96 -36.07 8.80
N TRP A 282 37.06 -35.79 7.50
CA TRP A 282 38.21 -36.05 6.65
C TRP A 282 38.32 -34.97 5.57
N GLY A 283 39.50 -34.82 4.99
CA GLY A 283 39.76 -33.81 3.97
C GLY A 283 41.17 -33.98 3.39
N PRO A 284 41.73 -32.95 2.74
CA PRO A 284 43.13 -32.91 2.36
C PRO A 284 44.05 -32.89 3.59
N SER A 285 45.35 -32.72 3.37
CA SER A 285 46.32 -32.67 4.48
C SER A 285 46.40 -31.28 5.08
N ASP A 286 46.07 -31.16 6.35
CA ASP A 286 46.11 -29.94 7.19
C ASP A 286 47.54 -29.46 7.54
N ASN A 287 48.36 -29.20 6.51
CA ASN A 287 49.80 -28.90 6.63
C ASN A 287 50.16 -27.45 6.27
N GLY A 288 49.16 -26.59 6.05
CA GLY A 288 49.31 -25.18 5.66
C GLY A 288 49.92 -25.00 4.27
N GLN A 289 49.89 -26.04 3.42
CA GLN A 289 50.52 -26.05 2.10
C GLN A 289 49.70 -26.85 1.06
N THR A 290 48.60 -27.47 1.45
CA THR A 290 47.81 -28.32 0.56
C THR A 290 46.58 -27.55 0.11
N LEU A 291 46.54 -27.20 -1.18
CA LEU A 291 45.36 -26.65 -1.82
C LEU A 291 44.74 -27.75 -2.69
N SER A 292 43.57 -28.26 -2.32
CA SER A 292 42.94 -29.38 -3.01
C SER A 292 41.43 -29.24 -3.04
N ALA A 293 40.85 -29.40 -4.23
CA ALA A 293 39.41 -29.41 -4.44
C ALA A 293 38.89 -30.83 -4.70
N PRO A 294 37.61 -31.11 -4.38
CA PRO A 294 36.93 -32.31 -4.83
C PRO A 294 36.96 -32.44 -6.35
N GLY A 295 36.89 -33.68 -6.83
CA GLY A 295 36.71 -33.93 -8.26
C GLY A 295 35.30 -33.62 -8.73
N PRO A 296 35.06 -33.61 -10.05
CA PRO A 296 33.76 -33.25 -10.61
C PRO A 296 32.63 -34.21 -10.23
N LEU A 297 32.92 -35.47 -9.88
CA LEU A 297 31.88 -36.39 -9.43
C LEU A 297 31.43 -36.06 -8.01
N MET A 298 32.37 -35.73 -7.13
CA MET A 298 32.07 -35.32 -5.76
C MET A 298 31.31 -33.98 -5.73
N LEU A 299 31.70 -33.00 -6.57
CA LEU A 299 30.93 -31.75 -6.71
C LEU A 299 29.50 -32.00 -7.22
N ALA A 300 29.32 -32.88 -8.21
CA ALA A 300 28.00 -33.25 -8.69
C ALA A 300 27.18 -34.01 -7.63
N ALA A 301 27.83 -34.75 -6.73
CA ALA A 301 27.19 -35.39 -5.59
C ALA A 301 26.70 -34.37 -4.56
N PHE A 302 27.48 -33.33 -4.27
CA PHE A 302 27.01 -32.22 -3.42
C PHE A 302 25.76 -31.55 -4.00
N GLU A 303 25.76 -31.24 -5.30
CA GLU A 303 24.59 -30.66 -5.97
C GLU A 303 23.39 -31.62 -5.96
N ASP A 304 23.56 -32.91 -6.28
CA ASP A 304 22.47 -33.90 -6.26
C ASP A 304 21.89 -34.06 -4.87
N ASP A 305 22.74 -34.12 -3.85
CA ASP A 305 22.31 -34.25 -2.45
C ASP A 305 21.60 -32.99 -1.97
N ALA A 306 22.05 -31.79 -2.33
CA ALA A 306 21.40 -30.53 -1.97
C ALA A 306 20.03 -30.36 -2.67
N TYR A 307 19.91 -30.69 -3.96
CA TYR A 307 18.69 -30.43 -4.73
C TYR A 307 17.71 -31.61 -4.80
N GLN A 308 18.18 -32.86 -4.65
CA GLN A 308 17.36 -34.07 -4.82
C GLN A 308 17.34 -34.96 -3.57
N GLY A 309 18.28 -34.75 -2.64
CA GLY A 309 18.33 -35.44 -1.36
C GLY A 309 17.06 -35.23 -0.53
N ARG A 310 16.78 -36.16 0.41
CA ARG A 310 15.60 -36.13 1.30
C ARG A 310 14.30 -35.81 0.55
N ASN A 311 14.10 -36.42 -0.62
CA ASN A 311 12.95 -36.20 -1.50
C ASN A 311 12.77 -34.73 -1.97
N GLY A 312 13.88 -34.01 -2.18
CA GLY A 312 13.90 -32.63 -2.64
C GLY A 312 14.10 -31.57 -1.56
N LEU A 313 14.19 -31.96 -0.28
CA LEU A 313 14.54 -31.05 0.81
C LEU A 313 16.05 -30.77 0.89
N GLY A 314 16.86 -31.68 0.35
CA GLY A 314 18.31 -31.64 0.40
C GLY A 314 18.89 -32.30 1.64
N ASN A 315 19.93 -33.12 1.47
CA ASN A 315 20.66 -33.72 2.58
C ASN A 315 21.45 -32.67 3.35
N ILE A 316 21.61 -32.91 4.65
CA ILE A 316 22.49 -32.07 5.48
C ILE A 316 23.87 -32.70 5.51
N ILE A 317 24.89 -31.92 5.14
CA ILE A 317 26.25 -32.41 5.05
C ILE A 317 27.11 -31.61 6.01
N THR A 318 27.59 -32.24 7.10
CA THR A 318 28.51 -31.59 8.03
C THR A 318 29.95 -31.98 7.70
N TRP A 319 30.86 -31.01 7.77
CA TRP A 319 32.27 -31.19 7.46
C TRP A 319 33.17 -30.61 8.55
N ALA A 320 34.27 -31.28 8.85
CA ALA A 320 35.28 -30.75 9.77
C ALA A 320 36.06 -29.63 9.09
N ALA A 321 36.18 -28.47 9.73
CA ALA A 321 36.91 -27.33 9.18
C ALA A 321 38.45 -27.54 9.09
N GLY A 322 38.99 -28.58 9.75
CA GLY A 322 40.42 -28.92 9.71
C GLY A 322 41.16 -28.72 11.05
N ASN A 323 42.36 -29.31 11.17
CA ASN A 323 43.18 -29.36 12.39
C ASN A 323 44.59 -28.73 12.22
N GLY A 324 44.76 -27.90 11.20
CA GLY A 324 46.01 -27.34 10.71
C GLY A 324 46.44 -26.00 11.29
N LEU A 325 45.74 -25.40 12.27
CA LEU A 325 46.08 -24.07 12.79
C LEU A 325 47.55 -23.93 13.23
N THR A 326 48.13 -24.98 13.83
CA THR A 326 49.55 -24.95 14.25
C THR A 326 50.55 -24.89 13.09
N SER A 327 50.07 -25.19 11.87
CA SER A 327 50.79 -25.07 10.60
C SER A 327 50.44 -23.77 9.86
N ASN A 328 49.59 -22.90 10.44
CA ASN A 328 48.95 -21.75 9.79
C ASN A 328 48.14 -22.15 8.55
N ASP A 329 47.31 -23.19 8.69
CA ASP A 329 46.34 -23.59 7.66
C ASP A 329 45.00 -22.88 7.84
N ASN A 330 44.18 -22.90 6.79
CA ASN A 330 42.87 -22.24 6.72
C ASN A 330 41.84 -23.15 6.03
N ALA A 331 40.63 -23.19 6.60
CA ALA A 331 39.53 -24.04 6.14
C ALA A 331 39.09 -23.73 4.69
N ASN A 332 39.34 -22.52 4.19
CA ASN A 332 39.09 -22.13 2.81
C ASN A 332 40.01 -22.82 1.79
N TYR A 333 41.10 -23.48 2.21
CA TYR A 333 42.00 -24.26 1.33
C TYR A 333 41.59 -25.72 1.16
N ASP A 334 40.63 -26.19 1.97
CA ASP A 334 39.96 -27.46 1.85
C ASP A 334 38.70 -27.31 1.00
N GLY A 335 38.74 -27.75 -0.26
CA GLY A 335 37.60 -27.63 -1.17
C GLY A 335 36.35 -28.44 -0.80
N TRP A 336 36.42 -29.34 0.19
CA TRP A 336 35.24 -30.03 0.72
C TRP A 336 34.55 -29.18 1.78
N ALA A 337 35.27 -28.73 2.81
CA ALA A 337 34.73 -27.84 3.84
C ALA A 337 34.37 -26.44 3.29
N ASN A 338 35.06 -25.99 2.25
CA ASN A 338 34.79 -24.73 1.56
C ASN A 338 33.57 -24.82 0.61
N SER A 339 32.92 -25.97 0.46
CA SER A 339 31.70 -26.05 -0.34
C SER A 339 30.52 -25.46 0.42
N ARG A 340 29.77 -24.56 -0.22
CA ARG A 340 28.51 -24.00 0.31
C ARG A 340 27.43 -25.03 0.65
N PHE A 341 27.47 -26.20 0.03
CA PHE A 341 26.55 -27.30 0.33
C PHE A 341 26.90 -28.02 1.64
N THR A 342 28.03 -27.68 2.26
CA THR A 342 28.48 -28.28 3.51
C THR A 342 28.44 -27.26 4.64
N ILE A 343 28.15 -27.76 5.83
CA ILE A 343 28.26 -27.00 7.08
C ILE A 343 29.65 -27.26 7.63
N ALA A 344 30.57 -26.33 7.40
CA ALA A 344 31.90 -26.39 7.97
C ALA A 344 31.86 -26.07 9.47
N VAL A 345 32.36 -27.01 10.28
CA VAL A 345 32.29 -26.96 11.75
C VAL A 345 33.69 -26.80 12.34
N SER A 346 33.89 -25.72 13.09
CA SER A 346 35.12 -25.46 13.85
C SER A 346 35.05 -26.01 15.28
N ALA A 347 36.18 -26.06 15.97
CA ALA A 347 36.32 -26.71 17.27
C ALA A 347 36.63 -25.72 18.41
N ILE A 348 35.82 -25.75 19.46
CA ILE A 348 35.99 -24.93 20.68
C ILE A 348 36.21 -25.78 21.93
N THR A 349 36.94 -25.25 22.89
CA THR A 349 37.26 -25.94 24.15
C THR A 349 36.10 -25.83 25.15
N HIS A 350 36.22 -26.47 26.31
CA HIS A 350 35.26 -26.34 27.41
C HIS A 350 35.18 -24.95 28.08
N TYR A 351 35.96 -23.98 27.60
CA TYR A 351 35.84 -22.55 27.93
C TYR A 351 35.14 -21.73 26.84
N GLY A 352 34.86 -22.34 25.69
CA GLY A 352 34.30 -21.66 24.52
C GLY A 352 35.35 -20.94 23.67
N GLU A 353 36.63 -21.17 23.94
CA GLU A 353 37.77 -20.60 23.21
C GLU A 353 38.15 -21.48 22.01
N GLN A 354 38.78 -20.92 20.97
CA GLN A 354 39.28 -21.68 19.82
C GLN A 354 40.26 -22.77 20.25
N SER A 355 40.03 -24.01 19.83
CA SER A 355 40.95 -25.11 20.08
C SER A 355 42.28 -24.87 19.35
N TYR A 356 43.40 -25.24 19.96
CA TYR A 356 44.76 -24.91 19.46
C TYR A 356 45.09 -25.42 18.04
N TYR A 357 44.28 -26.32 17.50
CA TYR A 357 44.41 -26.91 16.15
C TYR A 357 43.32 -26.41 15.18
N SER A 358 42.22 -25.82 15.66
CA SER A 358 41.04 -25.51 14.83
C SER A 358 41.37 -24.44 13.81
N GLU A 359 41.27 -24.77 12.53
CA GLU A 359 41.51 -23.82 11.44
C GLU A 359 40.46 -22.70 11.44
N PRO A 360 40.85 -21.44 11.18
CA PRO A 360 39.92 -20.38 10.83
C PRO A 360 39.57 -20.46 9.33
N GLY A 361 38.51 -19.77 8.92
CA GLY A 361 38.10 -19.63 7.53
C GLY A 361 36.79 -18.86 7.40
N ALA A 362 36.60 -18.21 6.26
CA ALA A 362 35.40 -17.43 5.94
C ALA A 362 34.19 -18.31 5.58
N ASN A 363 34.41 -19.60 5.37
CA ASN A 363 33.41 -20.64 5.06
C ASN A 363 32.83 -21.33 6.31
N ILE A 364 33.35 -21.05 7.51
CA ILE A 364 32.91 -21.70 8.74
C ILE A 364 31.53 -21.15 9.12
N LEU A 365 30.54 -22.04 9.23
CA LEU A 365 29.19 -21.64 9.62
C LEU A 365 29.04 -21.59 11.15
N VAL A 366 29.49 -22.64 11.85
CA VAL A 366 29.33 -22.77 13.30
C VAL A 366 30.52 -23.44 13.96
N ALA A 367 30.66 -23.23 15.27
CA ALA A 367 31.59 -23.93 16.14
C ALA A 367 30.89 -24.98 17.00
N ALA A 368 31.58 -26.08 17.30
CA ALA A 368 31.09 -27.08 18.26
C ALA A 368 32.21 -27.55 19.20
N HIS A 369 31.80 -28.04 20.38
CA HIS A 369 32.72 -28.40 21.46
C HIS A 369 33.59 -29.61 21.13
N SER A 370 34.89 -29.51 21.42
CA SER A 370 35.91 -30.51 21.16
C SER A 370 37.05 -30.44 22.20
N ASN A 371 38.09 -31.26 22.05
CA ASN A 371 39.22 -31.30 22.97
C ASN A 371 40.07 -30.02 22.92
N GLY A 372 40.60 -29.63 24.07
CA GLY A 372 41.40 -28.43 24.25
C GLY A 372 41.58 -28.11 25.73
N ASP A 373 42.54 -27.25 26.06
CA ASP A 373 42.80 -26.78 27.43
C ASP A 373 42.94 -27.86 28.53
N GLY A 374 43.34 -29.07 28.12
CA GLY A 374 43.59 -30.19 29.01
C GLY A 374 42.42 -31.17 29.16
N GLU A 375 41.32 -30.95 28.43
CA GLU A 375 40.14 -31.83 28.40
C GLU A 375 39.89 -32.40 26.99
N ALA A 376 39.28 -33.57 26.90
CA ALA A 376 38.95 -34.25 25.66
C ALA A 376 37.50 -34.72 25.62
N ILE A 377 37.07 -35.31 24.50
CA ILE A 377 35.70 -35.80 24.34
C ILE A 377 35.61 -37.27 24.77
N THR A 378 34.71 -37.52 25.71
CA THR A 378 34.32 -38.87 26.14
C THR A 378 33.25 -39.43 25.20
N THR A 379 33.57 -40.53 24.51
CA THR A 379 32.70 -41.17 23.52
C THR A 379 33.02 -42.66 23.38
N THR A 380 32.26 -43.39 22.56
CA THR A 380 32.50 -44.81 22.26
C THR A 380 33.84 -45.02 21.57
N ASP A 381 34.44 -46.18 21.76
CA ASP A 381 35.61 -46.65 21.03
C ASP A 381 35.33 -48.07 20.49
N ILE A 382 36.23 -48.65 19.71
CA ILE A 382 36.06 -50.03 19.21
C ILE A 382 35.86 -50.97 20.41
N HIS A 383 34.79 -51.78 20.38
CA HIS A 383 34.47 -52.65 21.49
C HIS A 383 35.53 -53.75 21.69
N ASP A 384 35.76 -54.10 22.95
CA ASP A 384 36.61 -55.24 23.29
C ASP A 384 35.94 -56.56 22.88
N ASP A 385 36.44 -57.22 21.82
CA ASP A 385 35.98 -58.58 21.45
C ASP A 385 36.63 -59.64 22.36
N PRO A 386 35.86 -60.34 23.23
CA PRO A 386 36.40 -61.37 24.12
C PRO A 386 36.96 -62.62 23.40
N ASP A 387 36.66 -62.81 22.11
CA ASP A 387 37.15 -63.91 21.28
C ASP A 387 38.44 -63.56 20.49
N ILE A 388 38.88 -62.29 20.50
CA ILE A 388 40.11 -61.82 19.83
C ILE A 388 41.14 -61.35 20.88
N SER A 389 42.34 -61.92 20.85
CA SER A 389 43.41 -61.60 21.80
C SER A 389 44.24 -60.36 21.39
N SER A 390 43.62 -59.33 20.83
CA SER A 390 44.28 -58.07 20.47
C SER A 390 43.70 -56.95 21.33
N ASP A 391 44.28 -56.83 22.49
CA ASP A 391 44.00 -55.89 23.57
C ASP A 391 44.47 -54.44 23.28
N ASP A 392 44.58 -54.05 22.01
CA ASP A 392 44.98 -52.71 21.54
C ASP A 392 44.18 -52.36 20.24
N ALA A 393 42.87 -52.10 20.35
CA ALA A 393 42.04 -51.64 19.23
C ALA A 393 41.43 -50.28 19.56
N GLY A 394 41.46 -49.33 18.62
CA GLY A 394 40.93 -47.98 18.84
C GLY A 394 41.93 -46.98 19.44
N TYR A 395 41.41 -46.00 20.16
CA TYR A 395 42.18 -44.96 20.85
C TYR A 395 42.70 -45.43 22.20
N ASP A 396 41.85 -46.09 22.97
CA ASP A 396 42.10 -46.58 24.33
C ASP A 396 41.75 -48.07 24.43
N ASN A 397 42.17 -48.72 25.52
CA ASN A 397 41.80 -50.10 25.78
C ASN A 397 40.40 -50.14 26.41
N GLY A 398 39.38 -50.46 25.62
CA GLY A 398 38.01 -50.67 26.07
C GLY A 398 36.97 -50.02 25.14
N ASN A 399 35.71 -50.10 25.54
CA ASN A 399 34.56 -49.61 24.77
C ASN A 399 34.41 -48.07 24.76
N VAL A 400 35.18 -47.34 25.58
CA VAL A 400 35.02 -45.89 25.75
C VAL A 400 36.40 -45.26 25.71
N THR A 401 36.53 -44.18 24.94
CA THR A 401 37.72 -43.32 24.92
C THR A 401 37.43 -42.00 25.61
N ASN A 402 38.44 -41.46 26.29
CA ASN A 402 38.42 -40.12 26.88
C ASN A 402 39.49 -39.23 26.25
N SER A 403 39.92 -39.55 25.03
CA SER A 403 41.00 -38.86 24.33
C SER A 403 40.63 -38.42 22.91
N PHE A 404 39.38 -38.63 22.50
CA PHE A 404 38.88 -38.19 21.19
C PHE A 404 38.76 -36.67 21.12
N GLY A 405 38.89 -36.12 19.92
CA GLY A 405 39.02 -34.69 19.70
C GLY A 405 39.32 -34.32 18.25
N GLY A 406 39.72 -33.08 18.02
CA GLY A 406 39.84 -32.47 16.70
C GLY A 406 38.54 -31.80 16.27
N THR A 407 38.55 -31.09 15.17
CA THR A 407 37.31 -30.73 14.46
C THR A 407 36.49 -31.98 14.12
N SER A 408 37.16 -33.13 14.00
CA SER A 408 36.56 -34.46 13.89
C SER A 408 35.62 -34.91 15.02
N SER A 409 35.66 -34.30 16.21
CA SER A 409 34.63 -34.53 17.23
C SER A 409 33.59 -33.40 17.31
N ALA A 410 33.94 -32.20 16.85
CA ALA A 410 33.02 -31.07 16.76
C ALA A 410 31.94 -31.31 15.70
N THR A 411 32.34 -31.79 14.52
CA THR A 411 31.44 -32.08 13.38
C THR A 411 30.33 -33.10 13.69
N PRO A 412 30.62 -34.29 14.27
CA PRO A 412 29.57 -35.22 14.65
C PRO A 412 28.70 -34.72 15.82
N LEU A 413 29.22 -33.86 16.70
CA LEU A 413 28.39 -33.18 17.70
C LEU A 413 27.37 -32.27 17.03
N ALA A 414 27.80 -31.47 16.05
CA ALA A 414 26.91 -30.64 15.25
C ALA A 414 25.88 -31.50 14.50
N ALA A 415 26.29 -32.60 13.87
CA ALA A 415 25.38 -33.53 13.21
C ALA A 415 24.31 -34.11 14.16
N GLY A 416 24.70 -34.44 15.40
CA GLY A 416 23.75 -34.89 16.43
C GLY A 416 22.76 -33.80 16.84
N VAL A 417 23.21 -32.55 17.01
CA VAL A 417 22.28 -31.42 17.27
C VAL A 417 21.34 -31.17 16.10
N ILE A 418 21.85 -31.21 14.87
CA ILE A 418 21.07 -31.08 13.62
C ILE A 418 20.00 -32.18 13.53
N ALA A 419 20.28 -33.39 13.99
CA ALA A 419 19.25 -34.43 14.06
C ALA A 419 18.11 -34.10 15.04
N LEU A 420 18.39 -33.36 16.12
CA LEU A 420 17.34 -32.85 17.01
C LEU A 420 16.50 -31.77 16.33
N ILE A 421 17.14 -30.90 15.53
CA ILE A 421 16.48 -29.86 14.73
C ILE A 421 15.52 -30.51 13.72
N LEU A 422 16.00 -31.48 12.93
CA LEU A 422 15.19 -32.17 11.92
C LEU A 422 14.05 -33.01 12.53
N GLU A 423 14.22 -33.57 13.73
CA GLU A 423 13.11 -34.25 14.41
C GLU A 423 11.99 -33.26 14.80
N SER A 424 12.35 -32.03 15.19
CA SER A 424 11.38 -31.00 15.53
C SER A 424 10.61 -30.48 14.31
N ASN A 425 11.26 -30.43 13.14
CA ASN A 425 10.64 -30.05 11.88
C ASN A 425 11.27 -30.81 10.71
N GLU A 426 10.56 -31.83 10.21
CA GLU A 426 11.05 -32.69 9.13
C GLU A 426 11.02 -32.02 7.74
N ASN A 427 10.31 -30.89 7.59
CA ASN A 427 10.12 -30.20 6.31
C ASN A 427 11.23 -29.19 6.00
N LEU A 428 12.20 -29.01 6.89
CA LEU A 428 13.31 -28.09 6.69
C LEU A 428 14.17 -28.54 5.51
N THR A 429 14.47 -27.60 4.62
CA THR A 429 15.46 -27.78 3.57
C THR A 429 16.88 -27.67 4.11
N TRP A 430 17.86 -28.03 3.29
CA TRP A 430 19.28 -27.85 3.65
C TRP A 430 19.66 -26.38 3.88
N ARG A 431 19.03 -25.44 3.17
CA ARG A 431 19.21 -23.99 3.36
C ARG A 431 18.55 -23.50 4.63
N ASP A 432 17.29 -23.88 4.87
CA ASP A 432 16.56 -23.55 6.11
C ASP A 432 17.37 -23.92 7.35
N LEU A 433 18.01 -25.07 7.32
CA LEU A 433 18.81 -25.54 8.44
C LEU A 433 20.07 -24.68 8.64
N GLN A 434 20.73 -24.21 7.58
CA GLN A 434 21.84 -23.28 7.72
C GLN A 434 21.37 -21.93 8.28
N HIS A 435 20.24 -21.39 7.80
CA HIS A 435 19.60 -20.19 8.36
C HIS A 435 19.28 -20.32 9.85
N ILE A 436 18.71 -21.45 10.28
CA ILE A 436 18.43 -21.72 11.68
C ILE A 436 19.73 -21.73 12.50
N LEU A 437 20.81 -22.33 11.99
CA LEU A 437 22.10 -22.35 12.69
C LEU A 437 22.70 -20.95 12.81
N VAL A 438 22.67 -20.14 11.76
CA VAL A 438 23.09 -18.73 11.75
C VAL A 438 22.34 -17.95 12.83
N ASN A 439 21.02 -18.03 12.84
CA ASN A 439 20.15 -17.26 13.73
C ASN A 439 20.08 -17.78 15.18
N SER A 440 20.62 -18.96 15.47
CA SER A 440 20.58 -19.57 16.80
C SER A 440 21.96 -19.79 17.44
N ALA A 441 23.04 -19.63 16.68
CA ALA A 441 24.39 -19.77 17.19
C ALA A 441 24.65 -18.78 18.33
N ARG A 442 25.36 -19.25 19.34
CA ARG A 442 25.71 -18.44 20.51
C ARG A 442 27.12 -17.91 20.36
N LYS A 443 27.28 -16.58 20.45
CA LYS A 443 28.59 -15.93 20.54
C LYS A 443 29.42 -16.46 21.72
N ASN A 444 30.32 -17.39 21.43
CA ASN A 444 31.30 -17.94 22.37
C ASN A 444 32.53 -17.04 22.44
N ASP A 445 33.27 -17.09 23.56
CA ASP A 445 34.42 -16.22 23.80
C ASP A 445 34.20 -14.76 23.35
N PRO A 446 33.22 -14.04 23.95
CA PRO A 446 32.74 -12.75 23.43
C PRO A 446 33.78 -11.61 23.50
N ASN A 447 34.95 -11.85 24.09
CA ASN A 447 36.04 -10.89 24.14
C ASN A 447 37.14 -11.17 23.10
N ASP A 448 37.02 -12.23 22.29
CA ASP A 448 37.96 -12.48 21.20
C ASP A 448 37.86 -11.37 20.15
N SER A 449 39.00 -10.92 19.66
CA SER A 449 39.08 -9.80 18.71
C SER A 449 38.71 -10.17 17.28
N SER A 450 38.39 -11.44 17.01
CA SER A 450 37.94 -11.90 15.68
C SER A 450 36.44 -11.67 15.44
N TRP A 451 35.68 -11.29 16.47
CA TRP A 451 34.26 -10.99 16.32
C TRP A 451 34.06 -9.63 15.65
N GLU A 452 33.30 -9.63 14.57
CA GLU A 452 32.83 -8.46 13.84
C GLU A 452 31.30 -8.55 13.71
N ILE A 453 30.64 -7.42 13.49
CA ILE A 453 29.20 -7.40 13.17
C ILE A 453 29.09 -7.12 11.68
N ASN A 454 28.42 -8.02 10.96
CA ASN A 454 28.18 -7.86 9.55
C ASN A 454 27.09 -6.81 9.29
N SER A 455 26.81 -6.48 8.04
CA SER A 455 25.89 -5.39 7.69
C SER A 455 24.41 -5.73 7.90
N ALA A 456 24.10 -7.01 8.15
CA ALA A 456 22.78 -7.50 8.54
C ALA A 456 22.61 -7.63 10.07
N GLY A 457 23.64 -7.29 10.86
CA GLY A 457 23.60 -7.31 12.32
C GLY A 457 24.05 -8.61 12.97
N HIS A 458 24.56 -9.58 12.20
CA HIS A 458 25.07 -10.84 12.74
C HIS A 458 26.48 -10.72 13.31
N ASP A 459 26.71 -11.35 14.47
CA ASP A 459 28.06 -11.58 15.00
C ASP A 459 28.78 -12.66 14.18
N VAL A 460 29.86 -12.30 13.49
CA VAL A 460 30.64 -13.21 12.63
C VAL A 460 32.11 -13.26 13.05
N SER A 461 32.75 -14.42 12.87
CA SER A 461 34.17 -14.63 13.16
C SER A 461 34.76 -15.71 12.28
N HIS A 462 35.93 -15.47 11.68
CA HIS A 462 36.66 -16.52 10.94
C HIS A 462 37.07 -17.71 11.82
N LYS A 463 37.06 -17.58 13.16
CA LYS A 463 37.38 -18.71 14.07
C LYS A 463 36.16 -19.55 14.41
N TYR A 464 34.99 -18.92 14.47
CA TYR A 464 33.80 -19.48 15.11
C TYR A 464 32.57 -19.51 14.19
N GLY A 465 32.66 -18.97 12.97
CA GLY A 465 31.50 -18.68 12.13
C GLY A 465 30.56 -17.71 12.84
N PHE A 466 29.30 -18.08 12.93
CA PHE A 466 28.27 -17.36 13.70
C PHE A 466 28.29 -17.70 15.21
N GLY A 467 29.11 -18.68 15.62
CA GLY A 467 29.33 -19.03 17.02
C GLY A 467 29.07 -20.49 17.37
N ALA A 468 29.05 -20.76 18.67
CA ALA A 468 28.86 -22.10 19.21
C ALA A 468 27.42 -22.58 18.96
N ILE A 469 27.29 -23.82 18.48
CA ILE A 469 25.99 -24.45 18.29
C ILE A 469 25.21 -24.56 19.61
N ASP A 470 23.94 -24.15 19.59
CA ASP A 470 23.03 -24.22 20.73
C ASP A 470 21.76 -25.00 20.35
N ALA A 471 21.68 -26.26 20.77
CA ALA A 471 20.55 -27.12 20.44
C ALA A 471 19.21 -26.58 20.96
N GLY A 472 19.20 -25.91 22.11
CA GLY A 472 17.99 -25.37 22.71
C GLY A 472 17.42 -24.22 21.89
N ALA A 473 18.29 -23.29 21.48
CA ALA A 473 17.90 -22.17 20.63
C ALA A 473 17.49 -22.64 19.23
N ALA A 474 18.30 -23.49 18.60
CA ALA A 474 18.07 -23.97 17.24
C ALA A 474 16.75 -24.76 17.10
N VAL A 475 16.46 -25.68 18.03
CA VAL A 475 15.21 -26.45 18.02
C VAL A 475 14.00 -25.55 18.28
N SER A 476 14.12 -24.60 19.21
CA SER A 476 13.01 -23.67 19.50
C SER A 476 12.67 -22.81 18.27
N LEU A 477 13.69 -22.41 17.49
CA LEU A 477 13.52 -21.68 16.25
C LEU A 477 12.89 -22.56 15.16
N ALA A 478 13.35 -23.81 15.04
CA ALA A 478 12.89 -24.78 14.03
C ALA A 478 11.40 -25.16 14.15
N GLU A 479 10.85 -25.23 15.37
CA GLU A 479 9.45 -25.62 15.62
C GLU A 479 8.43 -24.73 14.90
N ASN A 480 8.75 -23.45 14.69
CA ASN A 480 7.88 -22.48 14.01
C ASN A 480 8.56 -21.85 12.79
N TRP A 481 9.61 -22.48 12.24
CA TRP A 481 10.32 -21.97 11.08
C TRP A 481 9.44 -22.06 9.83
N THR A 482 9.39 -20.97 9.07
CA THR A 482 8.79 -20.94 7.73
C THR A 482 9.91 -21.13 6.73
N ASN A 483 9.74 -22.07 5.80
CA ASN A 483 10.80 -22.36 4.83
C ASN A 483 11.11 -21.12 3.99
N VAL A 484 12.40 -20.89 3.73
CA VAL A 484 12.90 -19.81 2.89
C VAL A 484 12.52 -20.02 1.43
N ASP A 485 12.45 -18.93 0.68
CA ASP A 485 12.11 -18.91 -0.73
C ASP A 485 13.15 -19.63 -1.61
N PRO A 486 12.79 -20.01 -2.85
CA PRO A 486 13.73 -20.63 -3.78
C PRO A 486 15.02 -19.83 -3.94
N GLU A 487 16.12 -20.56 -4.05
CA GLU A 487 17.44 -19.96 -4.19
C GLU A 487 17.60 -19.23 -5.54
N ILE A 488 18.14 -18.01 -5.48
CA ILE A 488 18.61 -17.23 -6.62
C ILE A 488 20.15 -17.23 -6.64
N ASN A 489 20.69 -17.45 -7.84
CA ASN A 489 22.12 -17.51 -8.10
C ASN A 489 22.51 -16.48 -9.16
N GLN A 490 23.26 -15.44 -8.79
CA GLN A 490 23.76 -14.45 -9.75
C GLN A 490 25.26 -14.61 -9.95
N THR A 491 25.71 -14.44 -11.18
CA THR A 491 27.11 -14.67 -11.56
C THR A 491 27.70 -13.44 -12.23
N PHE A 492 28.78 -12.91 -11.65
CA PHE A 492 29.48 -11.72 -12.13
C PHE A 492 30.90 -12.07 -12.57
N GLY A 493 31.19 -11.86 -13.86
CA GLY A 493 32.46 -12.22 -14.48
C GLY A 493 32.37 -13.47 -15.37
N PRO A 494 33.48 -14.18 -15.65
CA PRO A 494 34.81 -13.91 -15.15
C PRO A 494 35.41 -12.62 -15.74
N PHE A 495 35.90 -11.75 -14.88
CA PHE A 495 36.71 -10.60 -15.23
C PHE A 495 38.13 -11.06 -15.52
N ASN A 496 38.75 -10.57 -16.59
CA ASN A 496 40.08 -11.04 -17.04
C ASN A 496 41.12 -9.92 -17.04
N PRO A 497 41.47 -9.33 -15.87
CA PRO A 497 42.27 -8.11 -15.82
C PRO A 497 43.71 -8.32 -16.30
N SER A 498 44.25 -9.55 -16.25
CA SER A 498 45.67 -9.84 -16.55
C SER A 498 46.62 -8.92 -15.76
N PHE A 499 46.30 -8.69 -14.49
CA PHE A 499 46.92 -7.67 -13.65
C PHE A 499 48.14 -8.23 -12.92
N SER A 500 49.29 -7.54 -13.03
CA SER A 500 50.51 -7.92 -12.31
C SER A 500 50.44 -7.43 -10.87
N ILE A 501 50.40 -8.37 -9.92
CA ILE A 501 50.32 -8.09 -8.48
C ILE A 501 51.66 -7.49 -8.01
N PRO A 502 51.68 -6.29 -7.43
CA PRO A 502 52.91 -5.67 -6.91
C PRO A 502 53.46 -6.44 -5.69
N THR A 503 54.73 -6.83 -5.74
CA THR A 503 55.43 -7.53 -4.65
C THR A 503 56.02 -6.56 -3.61
N SER A 504 56.17 -7.01 -2.36
CA SER A 504 56.67 -6.20 -1.23
C SER A 504 55.87 -4.92 -0.99
N SER A 505 54.57 -4.96 -1.23
CA SER A 505 53.67 -3.82 -1.11
C SER A 505 52.67 -4.07 0.01
N ASN A 506 52.57 -3.13 0.95
CA ASN A 506 51.50 -3.14 1.95
C ASN A 506 50.21 -2.50 1.42
N SER A 507 50.19 -2.04 0.17
CA SER A 507 49.02 -1.44 -0.47
C SER A 507 48.19 -2.50 -1.20
N TRP A 508 46.87 -2.41 -1.06
CA TRP A 508 45.92 -3.27 -1.76
C TRP A 508 45.85 -2.95 -3.25
N SER A 509 45.65 -3.98 -4.05
CA SER A 509 45.14 -3.88 -5.42
C SER A 509 43.65 -4.21 -5.36
N GLU A 510 42.82 -3.26 -5.73
CA GLU A 510 41.36 -3.31 -5.54
C GLU A 510 40.68 -3.48 -6.91
N PHE A 511 39.65 -4.33 -6.94
CA PHE A 511 38.85 -4.63 -8.11
C PHE A 511 37.38 -4.53 -7.74
N ASP A 512 36.76 -3.45 -8.19
CA ASP A 512 35.40 -3.12 -7.78
C ASP A 512 34.37 -3.72 -8.76
N LEU A 513 33.23 -4.13 -8.21
CA LEU A 513 32.07 -4.69 -8.89
C LEU A 513 30.81 -3.99 -8.37
N GLN A 514 30.10 -3.29 -9.25
CA GLN A 514 28.75 -2.82 -8.96
C GLN A 514 27.75 -3.95 -9.19
N ILE A 515 26.98 -4.31 -8.17
CA ILE A 515 25.80 -5.17 -8.24
C ILE A 515 24.56 -4.27 -8.15
N ASN A 516 23.60 -4.47 -9.05
CA ASN A 516 22.38 -3.65 -9.17
C ASN A 516 21.09 -4.41 -8.83
N GLU A 517 21.19 -5.71 -8.65
CA GLU A 517 20.08 -6.56 -8.25
C GLU A 517 20.21 -6.79 -6.75
N ASP A 518 19.09 -6.69 -6.03
CA ASP A 518 19.06 -6.89 -4.59
C ASP A 518 18.58 -8.31 -4.27
N VAL A 519 19.36 -9.00 -3.45
CA VAL A 519 19.16 -10.37 -3.02
C VAL A 519 19.64 -10.43 -1.58
N SER A 520 18.85 -11.07 -0.71
CA SER A 520 19.29 -11.39 0.64
C SER A 520 20.29 -12.53 0.58
N LEU A 521 21.55 -12.23 0.88
CA LEU A 521 22.67 -13.15 0.68
C LEU A 521 22.68 -14.28 1.69
N GLU A 522 23.04 -15.48 1.24
CA GLU A 522 23.36 -16.63 2.11
C GLU A 522 24.86 -16.91 2.04
N SER A 523 25.40 -17.04 0.83
CA SER A 523 26.83 -17.32 0.63
C SER A 523 27.34 -16.71 -0.66
N ILE A 524 28.65 -16.51 -0.73
CA ILE A 524 29.32 -15.97 -1.90
C ILE A 524 30.48 -16.89 -2.29
N ASP A 525 30.51 -17.29 -3.55
CA ASP A 525 31.64 -18.00 -4.16
C ASP A 525 32.50 -17.04 -4.98
N ILE A 526 33.80 -17.02 -4.71
CA ILE A 526 34.81 -16.20 -5.38
C ILE A 526 35.80 -17.11 -6.08
N ILE A 527 35.76 -17.13 -7.40
CA ILE A 527 36.65 -17.97 -8.22
C ILE A 527 37.81 -17.12 -8.71
N VAL A 528 39.05 -17.52 -8.43
CA VAL A 528 40.27 -16.80 -8.86
C VAL A 528 41.22 -17.69 -9.66
N ASP A 529 41.84 -17.10 -10.69
CA ASP A 529 42.98 -17.66 -11.40
C ASP A 529 44.17 -16.71 -11.26
N ILE A 530 45.16 -17.11 -10.46
CA ILE A 530 46.33 -16.31 -10.10
C ILE A 530 47.60 -17.14 -10.32
N ASP A 531 48.46 -16.68 -11.22
CA ASP A 531 49.82 -17.22 -11.37
C ASP A 531 50.72 -16.62 -10.28
N HIS A 532 51.29 -17.44 -9.39
CA HIS A 532 52.22 -17.01 -8.35
C HIS A 532 53.17 -18.15 -7.95
N SER A 533 54.47 -17.87 -7.79
CA SER A 533 55.43 -18.96 -7.49
C SER A 533 55.51 -19.38 -6.02
N ASN A 534 54.88 -18.63 -5.12
CA ASN A 534 54.54 -19.03 -3.74
C ASN A 534 53.17 -18.45 -3.39
N ARG A 535 52.09 -19.19 -3.57
CA ARG A 535 50.72 -18.65 -3.39
C ARG A 535 50.43 -18.18 -1.96
N GLY A 536 51.16 -18.70 -0.96
CA GLY A 536 51.05 -18.26 0.44
C GLY A 536 51.59 -16.86 0.72
N ASP A 537 52.24 -16.20 -0.25
CA ASP A 537 52.64 -14.80 -0.13
C ASP A 537 51.45 -13.82 -0.30
N LEU A 538 50.26 -14.31 -0.69
CA LEU A 538 49.11 -13.49 -1.06
C LEU A 538 48.08 -13.36 0.06
N ASP A 539 47.65 -12.12 0.32
CA ASP A 539 46.39 -11.85 1.03
C ASP A 539 45.28 -11.61 -0.01
N ILE A 540 44.10 -12.21 0.20
CA ILE A 540 42.90 -12.05 -0.64
C ILE A 540 41.70 -11.78 0.28
N VAL A 541 41.02 -10.67 0.06
CA VAL A 541 39.86 -10.22 0.86
C VAL A 541 38.74 -9.80 -0.06
N LEU A 542 37.51 -10.20 0.25
CA LEU A 542 36.29 -9.62 -0.32
C LEU A 542 35.72 -8.62 0.69
N GLU A 543 35.30 -7.45 0.22
CA GLU A 543 34.66 -6.41 1.02
C GLU A 543 33.28 -6.08 0.44
N SER A 544 32.24 -6.10 1.28
CA SER A 544 30.87 -5.76 0.90
C SER A 544 30.67 -4.24 0.83
N PRO A 545 29.59 -3.75 0.19
CA PRO A 545 29.31 -2.32 0.03
C PRO A 545 29.29 -1.54 1.36
N ASN A 546 28.85 -2.20 2.42
CA ASN A 546 28.71 -1.63 3.75
C ASN A 546 29.94 -1.90 4.65
N GLY A 547 30.98 -2.53 4.10
CA GLY A 547 32.31 -2.63 4.72
C GLY A 547 32.62 -3.94 5.45
N THR A 548 31.73 -4.94 5.44
CA THR A 548 32.02 -6.28 5.98
C THR A 548 33.16 -6.91 5.17
N GLN A 549 34.15 -7.51 5.85
CA GLN A 549 35.32 -8.11 5.20
C GLN A 549 35.39 -9.63 5.40
N SER A 550 35.53 -10.34 4.28
CA SER A 550 35.80 -11.78 4.24
C SER A 550 37.25 -12.03 3.82
N TRP A 551 38.09 -12.44 4.78
CA TRP A 551 39.45 -12.88 4.53
C TRP A 551 39.46 -14.29 3.94
N LEU A 552 39.65 -14.39 2.63
CA LEU A 552 39.60 -15.65 1.87
C LEU A 552 40.95 -16.38 1.87
N ALA A 553 42.04 -15.61 1.90
CA ALA A 553 43.39 -16.12 2.04
C ALA A 553 44.28 -15.10 2.74
N GLU A 554 45.19 -15.60 3.57
CA GLU A 554 46.16 -14.80 4.31
C GLU A 554 47.62 -15.20 3.98
N GLU A 555 48.54 -14.26 4.23
CA GLU A 555 49.98 -14.54 4.18
C GLU A 555 50.35 -15.67 5.15
N HIS A 556 50.80 -16.81 4.61
CA HIS A 556 51.25 -17.96 5.38
C HIS A 556 52.37 -18.73 4.67
N SER A 557 52.91 -19.74 5.34
CA SER A 557 54.11 -20.45 4.88
C SER A 557 53.82 -21.51 3.81
N ASP A 558 53.25 -21.09 2.67
CA ASP A 558 52.98 -21.95 1.52
C ASP A 558 53.83 -21.61 0.29
N GLY A 559 54.77 -22.50 -0.02
CA GLY A 559 55.65 -22.43 -1.19
C GLY A 559 55.09 -23.14 -2.44
N GLY A 560 53.80 -23.51 -2.44
CA GLY A 560 53.09 -24.01 -3.60
C GLY A 560 52.89 -22.93 -4.65
N ASN A 561 52.68 -23.34 -5.91
CA ASN A 561 52.40 -22.39 -6.98
C ASN A 561 50.89 -22.23 -7.15
N ASP A 562 50.51 -21.03 -7.59
CA ASP A 562 49.26 -20.66 -8.27
C ASP A 562 47.94 -20.93 -7.50
N TYR A 563 46.94 -20.09 -7.72
CA TYR A 563 45.53 -20.43 -7.50
C TYR A 563 44.92 -20.69 -8.88
N SER A 564 44.57 -21.93 -9.22
CA SER A 564 44.16 -22.30 -10.59
C SER A 564 42.66 -22.54 -10.69
N ASN A 565 41.88 -21.48 -11.01
CA ASN A 565 40.42 -21.47 -10.89
C ASN A 565 39.97 -21.98 -9.52
N TRP A 566 40.64 -21.51 -8.47
CA TRP A 566 40.29 -21.87 -7.11
C TRP A 566 39.03 -21.12 -6.69
N LEU A 567 38.09 -21.83 -6.08
CA LEU A 567 36.85 -21.27 -5.55
C LEU A 567 37.03 -21.09 -4.05
N PHE A 568 36.89 -19.86 -3.58
CA PHE A 568 36.73 -19.52 -2.17
C PHE A 568 35.25 -19.34 -1.87
N ASN A 569 34.76 -19.85 -0.75
CA ASN A 569 33.41 -19.58 -0.27
C ASN A 569 33.46 -18.69 0.97
N THR A 570 32.45 -17.85 1.15
CA THR A 570 32.21 -17.16 2.40
C THR A 570 30.73 -17.12 2.77
N VAL A 571 30.48 -17.22 4.08
CA VAL A 571 29.15 -17.09 4.71
C VAL A 571 29.06 -15.84 5.60
N HIS A 572 30.07 -14.99 5.66
CA HIS A 572 30.09 -13.84 6.58
C HIS A 572 29.11 -12.73 6.18
N HIS A 573 28.63 -12.74 4.94
CA HIS A 573 27.69 -11.79 4.38
C HIS A 573 26.24 -12.28 4.45
N TRP A 574 25.96 -13.32 5.24
CA TRP A 574 24.61 -13.86 5.39
C TRP A 574 23.64 -12.77 5.85
N ASP A 575 22.46 -12.75 5.22
CA ASP A 575 21.38 -11.76 5.28
C ASP A 575 21.75 -10.34 4.84
N GLU A 576 22.98 -10.06 4.37
CA GLU A 576 23.30 -8.76 3.77
C GLU A 576 22.61 -8.60 2.42
N SER A 577 22.19 -7.37 2.09
CA SER A 577 21.79 -7.02 0.73
C SER A 577 22.99 -7.15 -0.23
N SER A 578 22.76 -7.72 -1.41
CA SER A 578 23.77 -7.79 -2.47
C SER A 578 24.01 -6.45 -3.16
N LEU A 579 23.11 -5.47 -3.00
CA LEU A 579 23.11 -4.22 -3.73
C LEU A 579 24.32 -3.34 -3.39
N GLY A 580 25.02 -2.85 -4.42
CA GLY A 580 26.08 -1.85 -4.26
C GLY A 580 27.46 -2.29 -4.75
N MET A 581 28.49 -1.59 -4.26
CA MET A 581 29.88 -1.75 -4.70
C MET A 581 30.63 -2.81 -3.87
N TRP A 582 30.88 -3.97 -4.46
CA TRP A 582 31.73 -5.02 -3.89
C TRP A 582 33.18 -4.85 -4.32
N THR A 583 34.13 -5.08 -3.42
CA THR A 583 35.56 -4.88 -3.71
C THR A 583 36.38 -6.13 -3.42
N LEU A 584 37.01 -6.71 -4.46
CA LEU A 584 38.03 -7.75 -4.29
C LEU A 584 39.41 -7.09 -4.08
N LYS A 585 40.09 -7.45 -2.99
CA LYS A 585 41.36 -6.85 -2.57
C LYS A 585 42.45 -7.91 -2.55
N ILE A 586 43.54 -7.66 -3.26
CA ILE A 586 44.69 -8.57 -3.35
C ILE A 586 45.99 -7.82 -3.08
N ARG A 587 46.89 -8.40 -2.29
CA ARG A 587 48.26 -7.89 -2.14
C ARG A 587 49.28 -9.00 -1.94
N ASP A 588 50.53 -8.69 -2.29
CA ASP A 588 51.72 -9.49 -2.00
C ASP A 588 52.65 -8.66 -1.10
N THR A 589 52.64 -8.96 0.19
CA THR A 589 53.43 -8.30 1.23
C THR A 589 54.88 -8.80 1.29
N THR A 590 55.14 -9.98 0.71
CA THR A 590 56.44 -10.66 0.79
C THR A 590 57.37 -10.25 -0.34
N ALA A 591 58.68 -10.31 -0.08
CA ALA A 591 59.68 -9.98 -1.10
C ALA A 591 60.01 -11.17 -1.97
N GLY A 592 59.60 -11.14 -3.23
CA GLY A 592 59.79 -12.29 -4.11
C GLY A 592 59.47 -12.04 -5.58
N THR A 593 58.83 -13.04 -6.17
CA THR A 593 58.32 -12.98 -7.54
C THR A 593 56.92 -12.38 -7.53
N SER A 594 56.68 -11.34 -8.32
CA SER A 594 55.32 -10.85 -8.56
C SER A 594 54.45 -11.94 -9.22
N GLY A 595 53.21 -12.08 -8.78
CA GLY A 595 52.19 -12.86 -9.47
C GLY A 595 51.37 -12.08 -10.50
N THR A 596 50.40 -12.75 -11.11
CA THR A 596 49.44 -12.15 -12.05
C THR A 596 48.04 -12.68 -11.77
N LEU A 597 47.08 -11.79 -11.50
CA LEU A 597 45.65 -12.11 -11.51
C LEU A 597 45.20 -12.21 -12.96
N ASN A 598 44.95 -13.44 -13.41
CA ASN A 598 44.49 -13.74 -14.76
C ASN A 598 42.97 -13.51 -14.87
N SER A 599 42.19 -14.09 -13.96
CA SER A 599 40.75 -13.90 -13.88
C SER A 599 40.20 -13.96 -12.46
N TRP A 600 39.04 -13.34 -12.25
CA TRP A 600 38.23 -13.53 -11.06
C TRP A 600 36.73 -13.48 -11.39
N GLN A 601 35.90 -14.13 -10.57
CA GLN A 601 34.45 -14.20 -10.72
C GLN A 601 33.81 -14.23 -9.33
N ILE A 602 32.65 -13.60 -9.18
CA ILE A 602 31.80 -13.70 -8.00
C ILE A 602 30.51 -14.44 -8.40
N ILE A 603 30.03 -15.32 -7.53
CA ILE A 603 28.69 -15.88 -7.59
C ILE A 603 28.04 -15.59 -6.23
N THR A 604 26.93 -14.87 -6.24
CA THR A 604 26.11 -14.64 -5.05
C THR A 604 24.99 -15.68 -5.02
N HIS A 605 24.73 -16.21 -3.83
CA HIS A 605 23.67 -17.17 -3.54
C HIS A 605 22.77 -16.56 -2.48
N GLY A 606 21.47 -16.58 -2.69
CA GLY A 606 20.53 -15.99 -1.74
C GLY A 606 19.09 -16.21 -2.14
N MET A 607 18.20 -15.36 -1.62
CA MET A 607 16.78 -15.34 -1.98
C MET A 607 16.36 -13.93 -2.38
N ASP A 608 15.32 -13.88 -3.21
CA ASP A 608 14.70 -12.61 -3.55
C ASP A 608 14.17 -11.93 -2.30
N ILE A 609 14.21 -10.60 -2.31
CA ILE A 609 13.57 -9.77 -1.29
C ILE A 609 12.41 -8.97 -1.88
N ASP A 610 12.30 -8.95 -3.21
CA ASP A 610 11.22 -8.29 -3.91
C ASP A 610 10.04 -9.26 -4.06
N PHE A 611 8.92 -8.91 -3.42
CA PHE A 611 7.72 -9.74 -3.40
C PHE A 611 6.69 -9.30 -4.45
N ASP A 612 6.92 -8.18 -5.16
CA ASP A 612 6.03 -7.52 -6.12
C ASP A 612 6.89 -6.79 -7.17
N HIS A 613 7.45 -7.57 -8.10
CA HIS A 613 8.55 -7.11 -8.97
C HIS A 613 8.20 -5.99 -9.96
N ASP A 614 6.92 -5.77 -10.24
CA ASP A 614 6.45 -4.68 -11.08
C ASP A 614 5.67 -3.60 -10.30
N ASP A 615 5.68 -3.70 -8.97
CA ASP A 615 5.11 -2.77 -8.00
C ASP A 615 3.62 -2.43 -8.28
N ASP A 616 2.86 -3.38 -8.82
CA ASP A 616 1.46 -3.16 -9.19
C ASP A 616 0.48 -3.40 -8.03
N GLY A 617 0.95 -4.01 -6.94
CA GLY A 617 0.19 -4.35 -5.74
C GLY A 617 -0.26 -5.81 -5.67
N ILE A 618 0.10 -6.64 -6.64
CA ILE A 618 -0.05 -8.09 -6.61
C ILE A 618 1.33 -8.72 -6.44
N SER A 619 1.50 -9.51 -5.38
CA SER A 619 2.74 -10.27 -5.24
C SER A 619 2.96 -11.27 -6.40
N ASP A 620 4.20 -11.47 -6.83
CA ASP A 620 4.61 -12.44 -7.87
C ASP A 620 3.96 -13.82 -7.75
N GLU A 621 3.84 -14.32 -6.51
CA GLU A 621 3.24 -15.62 -6.22
C GLU A 621 1.78 -15.66 -6.67
N ASN A 622 1.02 -14.60 -6.37
CA ASN A 622 -0.40 -14.49 -6.71
C ASN A 622 -0.60 -14.29 -8.21
N GLU A 623 0.22 -13.47 -8.84
CA GLU A 623 0.20 -13.29 -10.29
C GLU A 623 0.41 -14.60 -11.04
N THR A 624 1.45 -15.36 -10.67
CA THR A 624 1.78 -16.62 -11.35
C THR A 624 0.79 -17.75 -11.02
N LEU A 625 0.41 -17.90 -9.74
CA LEU A 625 -0.33 -19.08 -9.28
C LEU A 625 -1.85 -18.92 -9.29
N VAL A 626 -2.35 -17.69 -9.20
CA VAL A 626 -3.78 -17.40 -9.04
C VAL A 626 -4.36 -16.77 -10.31
N TRP A 627 -3.74 -15.70 -10.81
CA TRP A 627 -4.35 -14.83 -11.83
C TRP A 627 -3.83 -15.09 -13.25
N GLY A 628 -2.60 -15.59 -13.39
CA GLY A 628 -1.98 -15.89 -14.67
C GLY A 628 -1.45 -14.66 -15.41
N THR A 629 -1.17 -13.58 -14.68
CA THR A 629 -0.51 -12.34 -15.13
C THR A 629 1.01 -12.51 -15.14
N ASP A 630 1.74 -11.56 -15.72
CA ASP A 630 3.21 -11.59 -15.85
C ASP A 630 3.88 -10.77 -14.73
N PRO A 631 4.57 -11.39 -13.75
CA PRO A 631 5.10 -10.71 -12.56
C PRO A 631 6.14 -9.61 -12.75
N TYR A 632 6.52 -9.34 -13.99
CA TYR A 632 7.50 -8.32 -14.34
C TYR A 632 6.89 -7.24 -15.23
N ASN A 633 5.56 -7.19 -15.31
CA ASN A 633 4.82 -6.30 -16.17
C ASN A 633 3.44 -5.99 -15.59
N ALA A 634 3.36 -4.84 -14.91
CA ALA A 634 2.18 -4.35 -14.24
C ALA A 634 0.90 -4.28 -15.10
N ASP A 635 0.99 -4.33 -16.43
CA ASP A 635 -0.17 -4.34 -17.35
C ASP A 635 0.04 -5.48 -18.37
N THR A 636 -0.46 -6.67 -18.03
CA THR A 636 -0.16 -7.92 -18.75
C THR A 636 -0.64 -7.89 -20.21
N ASP A 637 -1.79 -7.30 -20.50
CA ASP A 637 -2.36 -7.26 -21.86
C ASP A 637 -2.14 -5.94 -22.61
N ASN A 638 -1.56 -4.95 -21.96
CA ASN A 638 -1.13 -3.66 -22.49
C ASN A 638 -2.29 -2.77 -22.98
N ASP A 639 -3.46 -2.86 -22.35
CA ASP A 639 -4.61 -2.02 -22.65
C ASP A 639 -4.59 -0.65 -21.94
N GLY A 640 -3.70 -0.49 -20.95
CA GLY A 640 -3.49 0.72 -20.17
C GLY A 640 -4.10 0.71 -18.77
N ILE A 641 -4.58 -0.43 -18.26
CA ILE A 641 -4.94 -0.67 -16.86
C ILE A 641 -3.93 -1.67 -16.27
N ASN A 642 -3.53 -1.50 -15.02
CA ASN A 642 -2.65 -2.47 -14.37
C ASN A 642 -3.42 -3.70 -13.88
N ASP A 643 -2.73 -4.83 -13.72
CA ASP A 643 -3.33 -6.13 -13.41
C ASP A 643 -4.07 -6.09 -12.07
N TYR A 644 -3.51 -5.40 -11.06
CA TYR A 644 -4.19 -5.13 -9.79
C TYR A 644 -5.55 -4.46 -9.96
N ASP A 645 -5.63 -3.38 -10.74
CA ASP A 645 -6.88 -2.65 -10.93
C ASP A 645 -7.88 -3.50 -11.73
N GLU A 646 -7.43 -4.23 -12.74
CA GLU A 646 -8.32 -5.12 -13.49
C GLU A 646 -8.93 -6.21 -12.62
N ILE A 647 -8.12 -6.87 -11.78
CA ILE A 647 -8.58 -7.98 -10.94
C ILE A 647 -9.45 -7.49 -9.78
N PHE A 648 -9.00 -6.46 -9.06
CA PHE A 648 -9.57 -6.07 -7.78
C PHE A 648 -10.48 -4.85 -7.85
N VAL A 649 -10.35 -4.00 -8.86
CA VAL A 649 -11.12 -2.76 -9.01
C VAL A 649 -12.21 -2.91 -10.07
N TYR A 650 -11.85 -3.24 -11.31
CA TYR A 650 -12.76 -3.28 -12.46
C TYR A 650 -13.37 -4.66 -12.71
N MET A 651 -12.80 -5.71 -12.12
CA MET A 651 -13.19 -7.11 -12.32
C MET A 651 -13.21 -7.50 -13.81
N THR A 652 -12.34 -6.89 -14.60
CA THR A 652 -12.05 -7.23 -15.99
C THR A 652 -11.06 -8.40 -16.02
N ASN A 653 -10.78 -8.91 -17.22
CA ASN A 653 -9.82 -9.99 -17.36
C ASN A 653 -8.44 -9.41 -17.75
N PRO A 654 -7.42 -9.50 -16.86
CA PRO A 654 -6.10 -8.87 -17.02
C PRO A 654 -5.21 -9.52 -18.10
N THR A 655 -5.82 -10.26 -19.02
CA THR A 655 -5.13 -10.97 -20.10
C THR A 655 -5.80 -10.73 -21.45
N LEU A 656 -6.80 -9.84 -21.51
CA LEU A 656 -7.60 -9.49 -22.68
C LEU A 656 -7.92 -7.99 -22.72
N GLU A 657 -7.35 -7.27 -23.71
CA GLU A 657 -7.60 -5.83 -23.93
C GLU A 657 -9.10 -5.41 -24.02
N ASP A 658 -10.04 -6.33 -24.21
CA ASP A 658 -11.49 -6.10 -24.38
C ASP A 658 -12.23 -7.30 -23.76
N SER A 659 -12.69 -7.12 -22.52
CA SER A 659 -13.22 -8.19 -21.66
C SER A 659 -14.58 -8.72 -22.14
N ASP A 660 -15.46 -7.87 -22.66
CA ASP A 660 -16.80 -8.24 -23.12
C ASP A 660 -16.93 -8.43 -24.64
N SER A 661 -15.89 -8.08 -25.39
CA SER A 661 -15.74 -8.26 -26.83
C SER A 661 -16.70 -7.45 -27.71
N ASP A 662 -17.12 -6.27 -27.27
CA ASP A 662 -18.00 -5.37 -28.02
C ASP A 662 -17.26 -4.46 -29.03
N GLY A 663 -15.93 -4.39 -28.91
CA GLY A 663 -15.03 -3.63 -29.78
C GLY A 663 -14.49 -2.32 -29.19
N LEU A 664 -14.69 -2.08 -27.89
CA LEU A 664 -13.97 -1.08 -27.09
C LEU A 664 -12.97 -1.79 -26.16
N THR A 665 -11.86 -1.14 -25.81
CA THR A 665 -10.94 -1.70 -24.80
C THR A 665 -11.42 -1.35 -23.40
N ASP A 666 -11.09 -2.17 -22.40
CA ASP A 666 -11.54 -1.96 -21.01
C ASP A 666 -11.12 -0.57 -20.52
N SER A 667 -9.87 -0.18 -20.79
CA SER A 667 -9.35 1.18 -20.53
C SER A 667 -10.18 2.28 -21.20
N SER A 668 -10.64 2.09 -22.45
CA SER A 668 -11.45 3.08 -23.17
C SER A 668 -12.85 3.21 -22.58
N GLU A 669 -13.45 2.11 -22.18
CA GLU A 669 -14.77 2.08 -21.56
C GLU A 669 -14.74 2.74 -20.19
N ILE A 670 -13.73 2.43 -19.37
CA ILE A 670 -13.57 2.99 -18.04
C ILE A 670 -13.21 4.48 -18.08
N SER A 671 -12.27 4.89 -18.93
CA SER A 671 -11.68 6.23 -18.86
C SER A 671 -12.30 7.26 -19.82
N VAL A 672 -12.87 6.81 -20.95
CA VAL A 672 -13.37 7.69 -22.01
C VAL A 672 -14.89 7.67 -22.10
N TYR A 673 -15.49 6.48 -22.23
CA TYR A 673 -16.92 6.35 -22.52
C TYR A 673 -17.79 6.15 -21.29
N LEU A 674 -17.18 5.79 -20.15
CA LEU A 674 -17.81 5.51 -18.86
C LEU A 674 -18.87 4.39 -18.95
N THR A 675 -18.67 3.44 -19.87
CA THR A 675 -19.47 2.22 -20.07
C THR A 675 -18.94 1.09 -19.18
N ASN A 676 -19.69 0.00 -19.05
CA ASN A 676 -19.28 -1.13 -18.23
C ASN A 676 -18.47 -2.12 -19.07
N PRO A 677 -17.15 -2.28 -18.82
CA PRO A 677 -16.25 -3.12 -19.65
C PRO A 677 -16.55 -4.62 -19.61
N ASN A 678 -17.51 -5.04 -18.79
CA ASN A 678 -17.97 -6.42 -18.68
C ASN A 678 -19.39 -6.61 -19.25
N ASN A 679 -19.91 -5.63 -19.99
CA ASN A 679 -21.27 -5.65 -20.52
C ASN A 679 -21.41 -4.87 -21.84
N ASP A 680 -21.57 -5.64 -22.92
CA ASP A 680 -21.60 -5.20 -24.31
C ASP A 680 -22.72 -4.20 -24.70
N ASP A 681 -23.61 -3.80 -23.80
CA ASP A 681 -24.73 -2.88 -24.02
C ASP A 681 -25.12 -2.26 -22.66
N THR A 682 -24.47 -1.15 -22.30
CA THR A 682 -24.54 -0.56 -20.95
C THR A 682 -25.91 0.03 -20.64
N ASP A 683 -26.60 0.62 -21.60
CA ASP A 683 -27.91 1.24 -21.38
C ASP A 683 -29.12 0.36 -21.72
N VAL A 684 -28.86 -0.82 -22.30
CA VAL A 684 -29.81 -1.90 -22.57
C VAL A 684 -30.90 -1.50 -23.56
N ASP A 685 -30.54 -0.69 -24.55
CA ASP A 685 -31.44 -0.29 -25.64
C ASP A 685 -31.38 -1.22 -26.87
N GLY A 686 -30.38 -2.11 -26.90
CA GLY A 686 -30.16 -3.10 -27.94
C GLY A 686 -29.13 -2.70 -29.00
N LEU A 687 -28.43 -1.57 -28.83
CA LEU A 687 -27.17 -1.24 -29.49
C LEU A 687 -26.01 -1.61 -28.55
N THR A 688 -24.89 -2.08 -29.10
CA THR A 688 -23.70 -2.30 -28.25
C THR A 688 -22.95 -0.99 -28.05
N ASP A 689 -22.26 -0.82 -26.93
CA ASP A 689 -21.57 0.43 -26.61
C ASP A 689 -20.55 0.79 -27.71
N GLY A 690 -19.78 -0.20 -28.14
CA GLY A 690 -18.86 -0.11 -29.26
C GLY A 690 -19.55 0.21 -30.60
N ALA A 691 -20.81 -0.20 -30.83
CA ALA A 691 -21.54 0.16 -32.05
C ALA A 691 -22.04 1.60 -32.00
N GLU A 692 -22.50 2.08 -30.86
CA GLU A 692 -22.95 3.45 -30.67
C GLU A 692 -21.82 4.44 -30.90
N ILE A 693 -20.64 4.19 -30.32
CA ILE A 693 -19.46 5.01 -30.52
C ILE A 693 -18.91 4.91 -31.94
N ASN A 694 -18.66 3.69 -32.43
CA ASN A 694 -17.93 3.52 -33.69
C ASN A 694 -18.80 3.71 -34.95
N LEU A 695 -20.12 3.54 -34.85
CA LEU A 695 -21.03 3.59 -36.01
C LEU A 695 -22.05 4.72 -35.94
N TRP A 696 -22.73 4.90 -34.82
CA TRP A 696 -23.91 5.77 -34.73
C TRP A 696 -23.62 7.18 -34.20
N GLN A 697 -22.50 7.36 -33.49
CA GLN A 697 -22.15 8.57 -32.76
C GLN A 697 -23.23 8.98 -31.74
N SER A 698 -23.95 7.99 -31.20
CA SER A 698 -24.86 8.13 -30.07
C SER A 698 -24.12 7.97 -28.75
N ASN A 699 -24.80 8.22 -27.64
CA ASN A 699 -24.19 8.14 -26.31
C ASN A 699 -24.58 6.79 -25.68
N PRO A 700 -23.61 5.88 -25.45
CA PRO A 700 -23.87 4.52 -24.98
C PRO A 700 -24.41 4.41 -23.54
N LEU A 701 -24.56 5.55 -22.87
CA LEU A 701 -25.15 5.64 -21.53
C LEU A 701 -26.61 6.13 -21.56
N VAL A 702 -27.17 6.38 -22.75
CA VAL A 702 -28.45 7.05 -22.91
C VAL A 702 -29.34 6.27 -23.85
N TYR A 703 -30.23 5.49 -23.23
CA TYR A 703 -31.25 4.71 -23.91
C TYR A 703 -31.89 5.48 -25.09
N ASP A 704 -31.62 5.03 -26.30
CA ASP A 704 -32.14 5.63 -27.51
C ASP A 704 -33.55 5.10 -27.81
N ALA A 705 -34.55 5.94 -27.52
CA ALA A 705 -35.94 5.61 -27.82
C ALA A 705 -36.27 5.77 -29.31
N ASP A 706 -36.88 4.75 -29.91
CA ASP A 706 -37.65 4.80 -31.16
C ASP A 706 -39.15 4.89 -30.79
N ASN A 707 -39.64 6.12 -30.66
CA ASN A 707 -40.87 6.43 -29.93
C ASN A 707 -42.13 6.22 -30.77
N ASP A 708 -42.00 6.17 -32.09
CA ASP A 708 -43.06 5.79 -33.01
C ASP A 708 -42.85 4.42 -33.70
N SER A 709 -41.73 3.75 -33.39
CA SER A 709 -41.38 2.38 -33.77
C SER A 709 -41.20 2.19 -35.29
N ASP A 710 -40.58 3.16 -35.95
CA ASP A 710 -40.33 3.12 -37.40
C ASP A 710 -38.88 2.76 -37.80
N PHE A 711 -38.05 2.41 -36.80
CA PHE A 711 -36.63 2.06 -36.86
C PHE A 711 -35.67 3.24 -37.12
N TYR A 712 -36.17 4.47 -37.06
CA TYR A 712 -35.33 5.66 -36.99
C TYR A 712 -35.40 6.20 -35.56
N TYR A 713 -34.28 6.14 -34.86
CA TYR A 713 -34.16 6.72 -33.53
C TYR A 713 -34.22 8.24 -33.59
N HIS A 714 -34.56 8.86 -32.47
CA HIS A 714 -34.77 10.31 -32.33
C HIS A 714 -33.63 11.19 -32.87
N PHE A 715 -32.39 10.71 -32.94
CA PHE A 715 -31.24 11.45 -33.47
C PHE A 715 -31.13 11.43 -35.00
N ASN A 716 -31.83 10.52 -35.67
CA ASN A 716 -31.93 10.43 -37.13
C ASN A 716 -33.37 10.65 -37.65
N ASP A 717 -34.31 10.98 -36.76
CA ASP A 717 -35.69 11.33 -37.09
C ASP A 717 -36.02 12.78 -36.67
N CYS A 718 -36.51 13.59 -37.61
CA CYS A 718 -36.86 14.98 -37.32
C CYS A 718 -38.23 15.16 -36.63
N ASP A 719 -39.08 14.12 -36.56
CA ASP A 719 -40.27 14.08 -35.72
C ASP A 719 -40.58 12.63 -35.27
N ASP A 720 -39.81 12.15 -34.28
CA ASP A 720 -39.93 10.84 -33.61
C ASP A 720 -41.29 10.59 -32.91
N GLN A 721 -42.27 11.48 -33.04
CA GLN A 721 -43.65 11.24 -32.63
C GLN A 721 -44.57 10.89 -33.81
N ASN A 722 -44.05 10.86 -35.03
CA ASN A 722 -44.83 10.81 -36.24
C ASN A 722 -44.11 10.09 -37.39
N ALA A 723 -44.36 8.79 -37.49
CA ALA A 723 -43.82 7.88 -38.52
C ALA A 723 -44.11 8.25 -40.00
N ASN A 724 -44.75 9.39 -40.27
CA ASN A 724 -44.90 9.97 -41.60
C ASN A 724 -43.87 11.06 -41.91
N ILE A 725 -43.08 11.48 -40.93
CA ILE A 725 -42.00 12.45 -41.00
C ILE A 725 -40.75 11.68 -40.59
N ASN A 726 -39.89 11.35 -41.55
CA ASN A 726 -38.61 10.69 -41.33
C ASN A 726 -37.78 10.80 -42.63
N PRO A 727 -36.47 10.50 -42.61
CA PRO A 727 -35.64 10.59 -43.80
C PRO A 727 -36.19 9.83 -45.02
N GLY A 728 -36.58 10.57 -46.07
CA GLY A 728 -36.98 10.03 -47.38
C GLY A 728 -38.49 10.01 -47.71
N LYS A 729 -39.35 10.72 -46.97
CA LYS A 729 -40.79 10.90 -47.29
C LYS A 729 -41.02 12.02 -48.34
N PRO A 730 -42.23 12.17 -48.94
CA PRO A 730 -42.53 13.24 -49.90
C PRO A 730 -43.32 14.43 -49.31
N GLU A 731 -42.91 15.66 -49.66
CA GLU A 731 -43.44 16.96 -49.18
C GLU A 731 -44.91 17.30 -49.53
N LYS A 732 -45.54 18.10 -48.66
CA LYS A 732 -46.89 18.69 -48.83
C LYS A 732 -46.87 20.16 -48.41
N LEU A 733 -47.51 21.09 -49.15
CA LEU A 733 -47.64 22.51 -48.76
C LEU A 733 -48.50 22.70 -47.48
N ASN A 734 -47.93 22.42 -46.32
CA ASN A 734 -48.57 22.40 -45.00
C ASN A 734 -47.70 23.04 -43.90
N GLY A 735 -46.46 23.43 -44.20
CA GLY A 735 -45.52 24.06 -43.28
C GLY A 735 -44.72 23.11 -42.40
N PHE A 736 -44.62 21.83 -42.77
CA PHE A 736 -43.74 20.85 -42.11
C PHE A 736 -42.72 20.31 -43.11
N ASP A 737 -41.49 20.07 -42.66
CA ASP A 737 -40.50 19.29 -43.41
C ASP A 737 -40.86 17.82 -43.22
N ASP A 738 -41.52 17.22 -44.22
CA ASP A 738 -41.98 15.83 -44.13
C ASP A 738 -40.79 14.84 -44.26
N ASN A 739 -39.63 15.25 -44.80
CA ASN A 739 -38.57 14.34 -45.24
C ASN A 739 -37.22 14.51 -44.53
N CYS A 740 -37.13 15.43 -43.58
CA CYS A 740 -35.98 15.70 -42.72
C CYS A 740 -34.73 16.16 -43.48
N ASP A 741 -34.89 16.86 -44.61
CA ASP A 741 -33.78 17.48 -45.35
C ASP A 741 -33.59 18.97 -45.04
N ASN A 742 -34.31 19.48 -44.05
CA ASN A 742 -34.38 20.87 -43.60
C ASN A 742 -35.01 21.84 -44.61
N PHE A 743 -35.73 21.34 -45.60
CA PHE A 743 -36.51 22.16 -46.51
C PHE A 743 -38.01 21.94 -46.24
N ILE A 744 -38.72 23.04 -45.97
CA ILE A 744 -40.17 22.99 -45.71
C ILE A 744 -40.91 23.25 -47.01
N ASP A 745 -41.77 22.30 -47.40
CA ASP A 745 -42.64 22.39 -48.57
C ASP A 745 -41.89 22.74 -49.87
N GLU A 746 -40.68 22.21 -50.09
CA GLU A 746 -39.97 22.48 -51.33
C GLU A 746 -40.68 21.86 -52.54
N GLY A 747 -40.51 22.52 -53.70
CA GLY A 747 -41.27 22.16 -54.91
C GLY A 747 -42.56 22.96 -55.14
N PHE A 748 -42.94 23.88 -54.25
CA PHE A 748 -44.07 24.82 -54.48
C PHE A 748 -43.62 26.24 -54.91
N ASN A 749 -42.32 26.49 -54.98
CA ASN A 749 -41.74 27.82 -55.25
C ASN A 749 -41.84 28.29 -56.73
N PHE A 750 -42.31 27.42 -57.63
CA PHE A 750 -42.47 27.71 -59.07
C PHE A 750 -43.93 27.68 -59.55
N THR A 751 -44.87 27.39 -58.66
CA THR A 751 -46.31 27.44 -58.94
C THR A 751 -46.86 28.81 -58.57
N ASP A 752 -47.75 29.35 -59.39
CA ASP A 752 -48.46 30.63 -59.20
C ASP A 752 -49.86 30.41 -59.76
N ARG A 753 -50.79 30.15 -58.84
CA ARG A 753 -52.07 29.54 -59.17
C ARG A 753 -53.12 30.56 -59.57
N ASP A 754 -53.02 31.79 -59.08
CA ASP A 754 -53.99 32.87 -59.34
C ASP A 754 -53.49 33.96 -60.30
N ASN A 755 -52.19 33.98 -60.65
CA ASN A 755 -51.51 34.86 -61.61
C ASN A 755 -51.51 36.34 -61.24
N ASP A 756 -51.34 36.69 -59.97
CA ASP A 756 -51.19 38.08 -59.52
C ASP A 756 -49.73 38.60 -59.64
N GLY A 757 -48.76 37.68 -59.73
CA GLY A 757 -47.32 37.95 -59.83
C GLY A 757 -46.51 37.44 -58.65
N LEU A 758 -47.15 37.03 -57.55
CA LEU A 758 -46.58 36.29 -56.43
C LEU A 758 -46.55 34.78 -56.74
N LYS A 759 -45.92 33.96 -55.90
CA LYS A 759 -45.80 32.49 -56.10
C LYS A 759 -46.43 31.79 -54.90
N ASP A 760 -46.99 30.58 -55.11
CA ASP A 760 -47.78 29.84 -54.12
C ASP A 760 -47.03 29.68 -52.76
N TRP A 761 -45.72 29.42 -52.80
CA TRP A 761 -44.90 29.25 -51.58
C TRP A 761 -44.73 30.58 -50.82
N PRO A 762 -44.25 31.70 -51.43
CA PRO A 762 -44.26 33.01 -50.79
C PRO A 762 -45.63 33.52 -50.31
N GLU A 763 -46.70 33.25 -51.05
CA GLU A 763 -48.06 33.65 -50.65
C GLU A 763 -48.49 32.99 -49.34
N PHE A 764 -48.26 31.68 -49.22
CA PHE A 764 -48.64 30.91 -48.04
C PHE A 764 -47.70 31.13 -46.85
N HIS A 765 -46.38 31.19 -47.07
CA HIS A 765 -45.39 31.23 -45.99
C HIS A 765 -44.92 32.63 -45.59
N ILE A 766 -44.97 33.61 -46.50
CA ILE A 766 -44.40 34.94 -46.26
C ILE A 766 -45.49 36.00 -46.15
N HIS A 767 -46.42 36.04 -47.11
CA HIS A 767 -47.34 37.17 -47.25
C HIS A 767 -48.73 36.93 -46.64
N ASN A 768 -49.04 35.69 -46.28
CA ASN A 768 -50.36 35.28 -45.76
C ASN A 768 -51.54 35.70 -46.65
N THR A 769 -51.27 35.94 -47.93
CA THR A 769 -52.29 36.20 -48.94
C THR A 769 -52.83 34.86 -49.42
N ASP A 770 -54.11 34.84 -49.83
CA ASP A 770 -54.68 33.59 -50.33
C ASP A 770 -54.11 33.33 -51.72
N TYR A 771 -53.25 32.30 -51.86
CA TYR A 771 -52.62 31.85 -53.12
C TYR A 771 -53.62 31.40 -54.22
N ARG A 772 -54.89 31.74 -54.06
CA ARG A 772 -56.00 31.53 -54.98
C ARG A 772 -56.76 32.83 -55.27
N ASN A 773 -56.35 33.99 -54.75
CA ASN A 773 -56.99 35.31 -54.86
C ASN A 773 -56.01 36.50 -55.02
N SER A 774 -56.09 37.21 -56.15
CA SER A 774 -55.07 38.17 -56.61
C SER A 774 -55.12 39.62 -56.06
N ASP A 775 -55.95 39.88 -55.06
CA ASP A 775 -56.19 41.20 -54.43
C ASP A 775 -56.93 40.91 -53.12
N THR A 776 -56.17 40.81 -52.04
CA THR A 776 -56.62 40.26 -50.76
C THR A 776 -57.37 41.28 -49.91
N ASP A 777 -57.05 42.58 -49.99
CA ASP A 777 -57.68 43.63 -49.17
C ASP A 777 -58.64 44.58 -49.92
N GLY A 778 -58.56 44.65 -51.25
CA GLY A 778 -59.52 45.31 -52.13
C GLY A 778 -59.41 46.84 -52.20
N ASP A 779 -58.27 47.45 -51.87
CA ASP A 779 -58.06 48.91 -51.92
C ASP A 779 -57.84 49.46 -53.35
N GLY A 780 -57.55 48.56 -54.30
CA GLY A 780 -57.36 48.85 -55.72
C GLY A 780 -55.91 48.73 -56.21
N ILE A 781 -54.97 48.42 -55.32
CA ILE A 781 -53.66 47.84 -55.63
C ILE A 781 -53.81 46.30 -55.61
N LYS A 782 -52.80 45.53 -56.04
CA LYS A 782 -52.84 44.06 -56.03
C LYS A 782 -51.71 43.58 -55.12
N ASP A 783 -51.88 42.43 -54.49
CA ASP A 783 -50.92 41.86 -53.54
C ASP A 783 -49.50 41.81 -54.11
N GLY A 784 -49.33 41.27 -55.33
CA GLY A 784 -48.06 41.26 -56.06
C GLY A 784 -47.35 42.63 -56.10
N PRO A 785 -47.94 43.68 -56.69
CA PRO A 785 -47.39 45.05 -56.67
C PRO A 785 -47.13 45.66 -55.29
N GLU A 786 -47.98 45.47 -54.29
CA GLU A 786 -47.77 46.04 -52.94
C GLU A 786 -46.53 45.45 -52.30
N VAL A 787 -46.40 44.13 -52.36
CA VAL A 787 -45.22 43.41 -51.87
C VAL A 787 -43.96 43.74 -52.68
N ASN A 788 -44.04 43.68 -54.00
CA ASN A 788 -42.84 43.75 -54.84
C ASN A 788 -42.39 45.18 -55.17
N VAL A 789 -43.21 46.21 -54.94
CA VAL A 789 -42.92 47.59 -55.34
C VAL A 789 -43.04 48.60 -54.19
N TYR A 790 -44.04 48.49 -53.31
CA TYR A 790 -44.36 49.53 -52.32
C TYR A 790 -44.11 49.14 -50.86
N ALA A 791 -43.75 47.87 -50.59
CA ALA A 791 -43.56 47.33 -49.23
C ALA A 791 -42.52 48.07 -48.37
N VAL A 792 -41.46 48.61 -48.97
CA VAL A 792 -40.39 49.33 -48.24
C VAL A 792 -40.88 50.66 -47.66
N GLN A 793 -41.98 51.18 -48.21
CA GLN A 793 -42.59 52.42 -47.81
C GLN A 793 -43.76 52.17 -46.84
N GLY A 794 -44.05 50.92 -46.45
CA GLY A 794 -45.07 50.62 -45.44
C GLY A 794 -46.45 50.23 -45.98
N ALA A 795 -46.64 50.18 -47.31
CA ALA A 795 -47.83 49.63 -47.94
C ALA A 795 -47.96 48.12 -47.65
N ASN A 796 -49.17 47.64 -47.37
CA ASN A 796 -49.42 46.27 -46.93
C ASN A 796 -50.63 45.66 -47.66
N PRO A 797 -50.47 44.53 -48.38
CA PRO A 797 -51.53 43.88 -49.19
C PRO A 797 -52.72 43.32 -48.40
N LEU A 798 -52.72 43.51 -47.07
CA LEU A 798 -53.79 43.10 -46.17
C LEU A 798 -54.49 44.32 -45.53
N ILE A 799 -54.05 45.57 -45.80
CA ILE A 799 -54.47 46.81 -45.12
C ILE A 799 -54.53 48.03 -46.08
N PHE A 800 -55.65 48.74 -46.05
CA PHE A 800 -55.96 49.95 -46.84
C PHE A 800 -55.18 51.23 -46.42
N ASP A 801 -54.56 52.00 -47.34
CA ASP A 801 -53.68 53.19 -47.10
C ASP A 801 -54.32 54.62 -47.33
N GLU A 802 -54.00 55.66 -46.50
CA GLU A 802 -54.57 57.07 -46.53
C GLU A 802 -53.51 58.25 -46.62
N ASP A 803 -53.86 59.48 -47.06
CA ASP A 803 -53.04 60.74 -47.10
C ASP A 803 -53.86 61.94 -46.54
N SER A 804 -53.42 62.55 -45.42
CA SER A 804 -54.29 63.31 -44.51
C SER A 804 -54.19 64.84 -44.58
N ASP A 805 -53.00 65.44 -44.66
CA ASP A 805 -52.82 66.90 -44.71
C ASP A 805 -52.64 67.47 -46.14
N SER A 806 -52.55 66.57 -47.14
CA SER A 806 -52.52 66.84 -48.58
C SER A 806 -51.29 67.63 -49.07
N ASP A 807 -50.15 67.53 -48.38
CA ASP A 807 -48.89 68.11 -48.82
C ASP A 807 -48.21 67.32 -49.98
N GLY A 808 -48.66 66.08 -50.21
CA GLY A 808 -48.27 65.21 -51.30
C GLY A 808 -47.39 64.01 -50.92
N TRP A 809 -47.14 63.80 -49.62
CA TRP A 809 -46.50 62.61 -49.05
C TRP A 809 -47.57 61.77 -48.30
N TYR A 810 -47.60 60.45 -48.50
CA TYR A 810 -48.50 59.57 -47.73
C TYR A 810 -47.98 59.46 -46.28
N TRP A 811 -48.82 59.02 -45.34
CA TRP A 811 -48.52 58.97 -43.90
C TRP A 811 -47.16 58.32 -43.53
N PHE A 812 -46.61 57.49 -44.40
CA PHE A 812 -45.36 56.78 -44.21
C PHE A 812 -44.10 57.49 -44.76
N GLU A 813 -44.22 58.71 -45.32
CA GLU A 813 -43.09 59.51 -45.83
C GLU A 813 -42.88 60.84 -45.04
N ASP A 814 -43.63 61.09 -43.95
CA ASP A 814 -43.61 62.34 -43.16
C ASP A 814 -43.38 62.11 -41.63
N CYS A 815 -42.53 62.92 -40.96
CA CYS A 815 -42.24 62.82 -39.50
C CYS A 815 -43.34 63.44 -38.62
N ASP A 816 -44.25 64.26 -39.17
CA ASP A 816 -45.49 64.70 -38.52
C ASP A 816 -46.55 65.09 -39.58
N ASP A 817 -47.30 64.08 -40.08
CA ASP A 817 -48.36 64.16 -41.13
C ASP A 817 -49.58 65.05 -40.75
N GLU A 818 -49.46 65.86 -39.69
CA GLU A 818 -50.39 66.93 -39.31
C GLU A 818 -49.74 68.34 -39.24
N ASN A 819 -48.42 68.51 -39.42
CA ASN A 819 -47.68 69.75 -39.13
C ASN A 819 -46.47 70.10 -40.03
N ILE A 820 -46.70 71.07 -40.93
CA ILE A 820 -45.78 71.65 -41.93
C ILE A 820 -44.39 72.16 -41.45
N TYR A 821 -44.15 72.43 -40.16
CA TYR A 821 -42.85 72.96 -39.68
C TYR A 821 -41.89 71.91 -39.14
N ARG A 822 -42.24 70.62 -39.23
CA ARG A 822 -41.37 69.49 -38.91
C ARG A 822 -41.39 68.55 -40.10
N SER A 823 -40.44 68.77 -41.00
CA SER A 823 -40.27 68.00 -42.22
C SER A 823 -38.79 68.04 -42.61
N PRO A 824 -38.23 67.01 -43.25
CA PRO A 824 -36.79 66.94 -43.50
C PRO A 824 -36.16 68.22 -44.11
N GLY A 825 -35.22 68.87 -43.38
CA GLY A 825 -34.30 69.96 -43.85
C GLY A 825 -34.36 71.40 -43.25
N LEU A 826 -34.31 71.59 -41.91
CA LEU A 826 -34.33 72.90 -41.15
C LEU A 826 -33.01 73.14 -40.31
N ASN A 827 -32.89 74.04 -39.28
CA ASN A 827 -31.63 74.44 -38.53
C ASN A 827 -31.83 74.62 -36.97
N GLU A 828 -30.79 74.43 -36.11
CA GLU A 828 -30.82 74.38 -34.60
C GLU A 828 -30.52 75.65 -33.72
N VAL A 829 -30.87 75.62 -32.41
CA VAL A 829 -30.72 76.70 -31.37
C VAL A 829 -30.51 76.15 -29.92
N LEU A 830 -29.57 76.68 -29.09
CA LEU A 830 -29.22 76.23 -27.71
C LEU A 830 -30.38 76.29 -26.68
N ASP A 831 -31.36 75.39 -26.80
CA ASP A 831 -32.60 75.32 -26.01
C ASP A 831 -33.16 73.90 -25.76
N ALA A 832 -32.45 72.87 -26.23
CA ALA A 832 -32.68 71.45 -26.02
C ALA A 832 -33.81 70.74 -26.83
N ILE A 833 -34.06 71.08 -28.13
CA ILE A 833 -35.06 70.43 -29.03
C ILE A 833 -34.55 70.24 -30.50
N ASP A 834 -34.85 69.10 -31.16
CA ASP A 834 -34.53 68.76 -32.59
C ASP A 834 -35.61 69.27 -33.60
N ASN A 835 -35.17 70.11 -34.54
CA ASN A 835 -36.00 70.87 -35.47
C ASN A 835 -35.98 70.38 -36.93
N ASP A 836 -35.03 69.53 -37.36
CA ASP A 836 -34.93 69.07 -38.76
C ASP A 836 -35.12 67.56 -38.99
N CYS A 837 -35.52 66.85 -37.93
CA CYS A 837 -35.85 65.41 -37.94
C CYS A 837 -34.60 64.53 -38.22
N ASP A 838 -33.44 64.90 -37.68
CA ASP A 838 -32.18 64.13 -37.77
C ASP A 838 -31.66 63.52 -36.44
N GLU A 839 -32.34 63.79 -35.32
CA GLU A 839 -32.16 63.19 -33.98
C GLU A 839 -31.04 63.76 -33.07
N GLU A 840 -30.35 64.87 -33.40
CA GLU A 840 -29.34 65.52 -32.52
C GLU A 840 -29.82 66.85 -31.86
N ILE A 841 -29.23 67.25 -30.71
CA ILE A 841 -29.65 68.41 -29.88
C ILE A 841 -28.45 69.27 -29.42
N ASP A 842 -28.48 70.58 -29.74
CA ASP A 842 -27.60 71.65 -29.20
C ASP A 842 -26.07 71.51 -29.45
N GLU A 843 -25.67 70.69 -30.41
CA GLU A 843 -24.30 70.20 -30.67
C GLU A 843 -23.26 71.27 -31.09
N ASP A 844 -23.68 72.51 -31.30
CA ASP A 844 -22.85 73.61 -31.80
C ASP A 844 -21.96 74.32 -30.73
N PHE A 845 -21.97 73.95 -29.43
CA PHE A 845 -21.39 74.76 -28.31
C PHE A 845 -20.30 74.10 -27.42
N ILE A 846 -19.85 72.88 -27.71
CA ILE A 846 -18.99 72.06 -26.82
C ILE A 846 -17.52 72.53 -26.73
N ASP A 847 -16.97 73.20 -27.75
CA ASP A 847 -15.52 73.51 -27.84
C ASP A 847 -15.15 74.98 -27.52
N LEU A 848 -16.01 75.73 -26.81
CA LEU A 848 -15.82 77.18 -26.57
C LEU A 848 -15.38 77.46 -25.11
N ASP A 849 -14.22 78.09 -24.91
CA ASP A 849 -13.68 78.57 -23.61
C ASP A 849 -13.45 80.08 -23.69
N SER A 850 -14.22 80.85 -22.90
CA SER A 850 -14.32 82.30 -23.01
C SER A 850 -13.32 83.11 -22.17
N ASP A 851 -12.79 82.62 -21.05
CA ASP A 851 -11.85 83.37 -20.17
C ASP A 851 -10.45 82.78 -20.01
N SER A 852 -10.21 81.59 -20.58
CA SER A 852 -8.88 80.99 -20.75
C SER A 852 -8.14 80.65 -19.45
N ASP A 853 -8.86 80.34 -18.38
CA ASP A 853 -8.29 79.87 -17.12
C ASP A 853 -8.03 78.35 -17.09
N GLY A 854 -8.55 77.63 -18.10
CA GLY A 854 -8.37 76.20 -18.31
C GLY A 854 -9.66 75.37 -18.28
N LEU A 855 -10.84 75.98 -18.15
CA LEU A 855 -12.17 75.32 -18.20
C LEU A 855 -13.03 75.85 -19.38
N SER A 856 -13.93 75.02 -19.97
CA SER A 856 -14.80 75.45 -21.09
C SER A 856 -16.17 76.01 -20.66
N ASP A 857 -16.82 76.82 -21.51
CA ASP A 857 -18.14 77.44 -21.23
C ASP A 857 -19.22 76.39 -20.91
N TYR A 858 -19.12 75.20 -21.51
CA TYR A 858 -20.00 74.07 -21.22
C TYR A 858 -19.68 73.46 -19.84
N GLU A 859 -18.40 73.26 -19.50
CA GLU A 859 -17.95 72.70 -18.22
C GLU A 859 -18.21 73.65 -17.04
N GLU A 860 -18.05 74.94 -17.22
CA GLU A 860 -18.33 75.92 -16.18
C GLU A 860 -19.84 76.06 -15.91
N TYR A 861 -20.66 75.99 -16.96
CA TYR A 861 -22.13 76.06 -16.84
C TYR A 861 -22.75 74.79 -16.26
N TYR A 862 -22.23 73.60 -16.60
CA TYR A 862 -22.79 72.33 -16.14
C TYR A 862 -22.08 71.72 -14.92
N ASN A 863 -20.77 71.95 -14.69
CA ASN A 863 -19.96 71.17 -13.74
C ASN A 863 -19.42 71.95 -12.53
N THR A 864 -18.70 73.07 -12.71
CA THR A 864 -17.97 73.74 -11.60
C THR A 864 -18.71 74.92 -10.98
N SER A 865 -19.71 75.49 -11.67
CA SER A 865 -20.47 76.67 -11.23
C SER A 865 -19.62 77.93 -10.99
N THR A 866 -18.41 77.97 -11.55
CA THR A 866 -17.59 79.18 -11.69
C THR A 866 -18.18 80.06 -12.80
N ASN A 867 -17.75 81.31 -12.88
CA ASN A 867 -18.29 82.24 -13.86
C ASN A 867 -17.49 82.11 -15.16
N PRO A 868 -18.11 81.79 -16.33
CA PRO A 868 -17.40 81.56 -17.60
C PRO A 868 -16.70 82.77 -18.24
N ASN A 869 -16.41 83.79 -17.45
CA ASN A 869 -15.84 85.06 -17.85
C ASN A 869 -14.89 85.66 -16.77
N ASP A 870 -14.48 84.91 -15.72
CA ASP A 870 -13.67 85.37 -14.58
C ASP A 870 -12.86 84.24 -13.90
N GLY A 871 -11.53 84.18 -14.12
CA GLY A 871 -10.66 83.03 -13.77
C GLY A 871 -9.89 83.06 -12.43
N ASP A 872 -10.30 83.85 -11.44
CA ASP A 872 -9.84 83.78 -10.04
C ASP A 872 -10.97 84.32 -9.14
N THR A 873 -11.83 83.41 -8.73
CA THR A 873 -13.12 83.70 -8.11
C THR A 873 -12.98 84.16 -6.65
N ASP A 874 -11.92 83.81 -5.92
CA ASP A 874 -11.77 84.10 -4.48
C ASP A 874 -10.62 85.05 -4.09
N ASN A 875 -9.70 85.34 -5.01
CA ASN A 875 -8.63 86.35 -4.93
C ASN A 875 -7.57 86.11 -3.83
N ASP A 876 -7.23 84.87 -3.51
CA ASP A 876 -6.13 84.55 -2.59
C ASP A 876 -4.74 84.56 -3.26
N GLY A 877 -4.71 84.57 -4.60
CA GLY A 877 -3.50 84.62 -5.42
C GLY A 877 -3.23 83.34 -6.22
N LEU A 878 -4.06 82.30 -6.04
CA LEU A 878 -4.20 81.16 -6.95
C LEU A 878 -5.37 81.40 -7.92
N SER A 879 -5.45 80.65 -9.04
CA SER A 879 -6.52 80.81 -10.04
C SER A 879 -7.43 79.58 -10.03
N ASP A 880 -8.72 79.73 -10.37
CA ASP A 880 -9.73 78.67 -10.29
C ASP A 880 -9.26 77.38 -10.99
N GLY A 881 -8.72 77.50 -12.20
CA GLY A 881 -8.18 76.37 -12.95
C GLY A 881 -6.95 75.70 -12.30
N ILE A 882 -6.14 76.38 -11.49
CA ILE A 882 -4.98 75.80 -10.78
C ILE A 882 -5.44 75.11 -9.50
N GLU A 883 -6.35 75.70 -8.76
CA GLU A 883 -6.88 75.09 -7.53
C GLU A 883 -7.66 73.82 -7.86
N VAL A 884 -8.49 73.83 -8.90
CA VAL A 884 -9.25 72.65 -9.33
C VAL A 884 -8.34 71.59 -9.95
N ASN A 885 -7.40 71.97 -10.82
CA ASN A 885 -6.62 70.97 -11.56
C ASN A 885 -5.30 70.56 -10.89
N THR A 886 -4.78 71.30 -9.90
CA THR A 886 -3.44 71.05 -9.31
C THR A 886 -3.45 70.83 -7.81
N TYR A 887 -4.22 71.59 -7.01
CA TYR A 887 -4.13 71.56 -5.55
C TYR A 887 -5.42 71.09 -4.83
N ALA A 888 -6.47 70.73 -5.57
CA ALA A 888 -7.76 70.30 -5.04
C ALA A 888 -7.67 69.13 -4.05
N GLU A 889 -6.74 68.20 -4.26
CA GLU A 889 -6.58 67.03 -3.38
C GLU A 889 -5.88 67.35 -2.05
N LEU A 890 -5.12 68.45 -1.97
CA LEU A 890 -4.47 68.92 -0.74
C LEU A 890 -5.36 69.85 0.08
N GLY A 891 -6.62 70.05 -0.35
CA GLY A 891 -7.64 70.80 0.39
C GLY A 891 -7.85 72.24 -0.07
N ALA A 892 -7.14 72.71 -1.11
CA ALA A 892 -7.36 74.02 -1.72
C ALA A 892 -8.73 74.07 -2.43
N ASN A 893 -9.41 75.22 -2.36
CA ASN A 893 -10.75 75.38 -2.92
C ASN A 893 -10.89 76.78 -3.53
N PRO A 894 -11.29 76.89 -4.82
CA PRO A 894 -11.34 78.15 -5.57
C PRO A 894 -12.40 79.17 -5.09
N LEU A 895 -12.96 78.94 -3.91
CA LEU A 895 -13.94 79.78 -3.23
C LEU A 895 -13.49 80.15 -1.79
N ILE A 896 -12.29 79.76 -1.31
CA ILE A 896 -11.77 79.88 0.07
C ILE A 896 -10.22 80.13 0.15
N PHE A 897 -9.79 81.15 0.94
CA PHE A 897 -8.40 81.66 1.15
C PHE A 897 -7.48 80.90 2.17
N ASP A 898 -6.15 80.74 1.92
CA ASP A 898 -5.13 79.93 2.71
C ASP A 898 -3.95 80.69 3.48
N GLU A 899 -3.35 80.17 4.59
CA GLU A 899 -2.32 80.79 5.54
C GLU A 899 -0.91 80.05 5.73
N ASP A 900 0.18 80.71 6.24
CA ASP A 900 1.58 80.21 6.56
C ASP A 900 2.17 80.92 7.83
N ASN A 901 2.63 80.21 8.88
CA ASN A 901 2.73 80.75 10.27
C ASN A 901 4.15 80.77 10.91
N ASP A 902 5.00 79.76 10.71
CA ASP A 902 6.40 79.76 11.21
C ASP A 902 7.41 80.43 10.25
N ALA A 903 6.94 80.72 9.03
CA ALA A 903 7.62 81.41 7.94
C ALA A 903 8.87 80.69 7.39
N ASP A 904 8.88 79.36 7.43
CA ASP A 904 9.88 78.52 6.76
C ASP A 904 9.72 78.49 5.22
N GLY A 905 8.53 78.87 4.71
CA GLY A 905 8.19 78.98 3.29
C GLY A 905 7.19 77.94 2.77
N SER A 906 6.60 77.12 3.64
CA SER A 906 5.56 76.13 3.35
C SER A 906 4.20 76.57 3.92
N TYR A 907 3.09 76.45 3.17
CA TYR A 907 1.75 76.82 3.68
C TYR A 907 1.22 75.78 4.68
N TRP A 908 0.19 76.10 5.47
CA TRP A 908 -0.33 75.23 6.54
C TRP A 908 -0.69 73.80 6.10
N PHE A 909 -1.00 73.60 4.81
CA PHE A 909 -1.33 72.31 4.23
C PHE A 909 -0.10 71.56 3.64
N GLN A 910 1.09 72.11 3.78
CA GLN A 910 2.37 71.58 3.27
C GLN A 910 3.39 71.26 4.38
N ASP A 911 3.06 71.58 5.64
CA ASP A 911 3.96 71.48 6.79
C ASP A 911 3.38 70.51 7.85
N CYS A 912 4.23 69.60 8.34
CA CYS A 912 3.94 68.61 9.39
C CYS A 912 3.82 69.24 10.79
N ALA A 913 4.53 70.35 11.02
CA ALA A 913 4.65 71.00 12.30
C ALA A 913 5.02 72.48 12.12
N ASP A 914 4.03 73.29 11.70
CA ASP A 914 4.04 74.77 11.51
C ASP A 914 4.38 75.58 12.81
N ASP A 915 5.04 74.97 13.80
CA ASP A 915 5.69 75.59 14.94
C ASP A 915 7.10 75.04 15.33
N ASP A 916 7.70 74.07 14.60
CA ASP A 916 9.02 73.46 14.87
C ASP A 916 9.98 73.48 13.66
N ASN A 917 11.16 74.08 13.82
CA ASN A 917 12.07 74.36 12.70
C ASN A 917 13.19 73.31 12.49
N GLU A 918 13.25 72.25 13.31
CA GLU A 918 14.13 71.08 13.13
C GLU A 918 13.40 69.92 12.43
N ARG A 919 12.13 70.10 12.07
CA ARG A 919 11.26 69.12 11.42
C ARG A 919 10.47 69.84 10.35
N ALA A 920 11.00 69.83 9.13
CA ALA A 920 10.42 70.52 8.00
C ALA A 920 10.80 69.75 6.73
N PRO A 921 9.93 69.74 5.70
CA PRO A 921 10.21 69.01 4.47
C PRO A 921 11.60 69.34 3.89
N SER A 922 12.46 68.33 3.68
CA SER A 922 13.82 68.40 3.08
C SER A 922 15.04 68.59 4.02
N LEU A 923 14.97 68.19 5.30
CA LEU A 923 16.17 67.99 6.14
C LEU A 923 16.83 66.61 5.86
N LEU A 924 17.98 66.29 6.47
CA LEU A 924 18.70 65.00 6.27
C LEU A 924 18.73 64.23 7.59
N GLU A 925 18.65 62.89 7.53
CA GLU A 925 18.55 62.03 8.71
C GLU A 925 19.89 61.65 9.36
N GLU A 926 19.84 61.27 10.64
CA GLU A 926 20.97 60.73 11.42
C GLU A 926 20.50 59.49 12.20
N LEU A 927 21.20 58.34 12.16
CA LEU A 927 20.82 57.07 12.83
C LEU A 927 20.74 57.19 14.37
N ASP A 928 19.67 57.80 14.88
CA ASP A 928 19.53 58.28 16.26
C ASP A 928 18.10 58.16 16.83
N GLY A 929 17.14 57.73 16.02
CA GLY A 929 15.76 57.44 16.39
C GLY A 929 14.81 58.64 16.33
N LYS A 930 15.04 59.63 15.46
CA LYS A 930 14.12 60.76 15.19
C LYS A 930 13.79 60.89 13.69
N ASP A 931 12.67 61.56 13.41
CA ASP A 931 12.16 61.89 12.06
C ASP A 931 12.45 63.39 11.85
N ASN A 932 13.55 63.66 11.14
CA ASN A 932 14.11 64.98 11.01
C ASN A 932 13.58 65.71 9.76
N ASP A 933 13.18 65.00 8.70
CA ASP A 933 12.70 65.59 7.45
C ASP A 933 11.18 65.65 7.27
N CYS A 934 10.43 65.13 8.26
CA CYS A 934 8.98 65.24 8.36
C CYS A 934 8.19 64.44 7.34
N ASP A 935 8.77 63.37 6.83
CA ASP A 935 8.06 62.37 6.05
C ASP A 935 7.36 61.30 6.91
N GLU A 936 7.41 61.45 8.24
CA GLU A 936 6.90 60.53 9.25
C GLU A 936 7.71 59.22 9.41
N GLU A 937 8.89 59.14 8.78
CA GLU A 937 9.84 58.04 8.91
C GLU A 937 11.04 58.43 9.76
N ILE A 938 11.62 57.46 10.48
CA ILE A 938 12.72 57.68 11.41
C ILE A 938 13.96 57.01 10.84
N ASP A 939 15.08 57.72 10.76
CA ASP A 939 16.40 57.27 10.29
C ASP A 939 16.38 56.58 8.89
N GLU A 940 15.45 56.94 8.01
CA GLU A 940 15.16 56.24 6.75
C GLU A 940 16.28 56.33 5.71
N ASP A 941 17.18 57.31 5.80
CA ASP A 941 18.41 57.38 5.00
C ASP A 941 19.33 56.16 5.17
N TYR A 942 19.18 55.40 6.26
CA TYR A 942 19.95 54.20 6.56
C TYR A 942 19.25 52.89 6.17
N LYS A 943 17.98 52.94 5.74
CA LYS A 943 17.23 51.77 5.24
C LYS A 943 17.79 51.16 3.96
N THR A 944 18.73 51.83 3.30
CA THR A 944 19.32 51.37 2.01
C THR A 944 20.81 51.12 2.09
N ILE A 945 21.40 51.30 3.28
CA ILE A 945 22.81 51.05 3.54
C ILE A 945 22.89 49.72 4.27
N ASP A 946 23.68 48.82 3.71
CA ASP A 946 23.97 47.48 4.23
C ASP A 946 25.50 47.40 4.27
N SER A 947 26.07 47.30 5.46
CA SER A 947 27.49 47.52 5.73
C SER A 947 28.34 46.24 5.69
N ASP A 948 27.75 45.09 5.98
CA ASP A 948 28.32 43.74 5.95
C ASP A 948 27.85 42.91 4.74
N GLU A 949 26.93 43.42 3.94
CA GLU A 949 26.43 42.85 2.68
C GLU A 949 25.61 41.55 2.86
N ASP A 950 24.94 41.39 4.01
CA ASP A 950 24.09 40.23 4.34
C ASP A 950 22.63 40.38 3.88
N GLY A 951 22.26 41.58 3.40
CA GLY A 951 20.94 41.90 2.89
C GLY A 951 20.02 42.64 3.87
N LEU A 952 20.40 42.77 5.15
CA LEU A 952 19.75 43.68 6.09
C LEU A 952 20.33 45.07 6.00
N SER A 953 19.49 46.08 6.18
CA SER A 953 19.99 47.45 6.28
C SER A 953 20.51 47.73 7.68
N ASP A 954 21.53 48.61 7.78
CA ASP A 954 22.05 49.16 9.03
C ASP A 954 20.90 49.66 9.95
N TYR A 955 19.82 50.18 9.34
CA TYR A 955 18.60 50.57 10.07
C TYR A 955 17.90 49.40 10.74
N GLU A 956 17.67 48.31 10.03
CA GLU A 956 16.97 47.11 10.51
C GLU A 956 17.78 46.44 11.62
N GLU A 957 19.08 46.29 11.42
CA GLU A 957 19.96 45.68 12.42
C GLU A 957 20.06 46.53 13.69
N TYR A 958 20.19 47.85 13.57
CA TYR A 958 20.38 48.72 14.74
C TYR A 958 19.07 49.01 15.51
N ASN A 959 18.00 49.33 14.79
CA ASN A 959 16.75 49.80 15.40
C ASN A 959 15.72 48.68 15.64
N VAL A 960 15.86 47.52 14.97
CA VAL A 960 14.85 46.45 14.99
C VAL A 960 15.39 45.14 15.56
N ILE A 961 16.48 44.60 15.01
CA ILE A 961 16.96 43.22 15.28
C ILE A 961 18.00 43.18 16.41
N ASN A 962 18.78 44.24 16.54
CA ASN A 962 19.86 44.39 17.50
C ASN A 962 21.02 43.39 17.29
N SER A 963 21.18 42.92 16.05
CA SER A 963 22.38 42.25 15.49
C SER A 963 23.49 43.28 15.26
N ASN A 964 24.67 42.82 14.84
CA ASN A 964 25.82 43.69 14.64
C ASN A 964 25.98 44.02 13.16
N HIS A 965 25.61 45.25 12.78
CA HIS A 965 25.67 45.82 11.42
C HIS A 965 27.06 45.99 10.79
N TYR A 966 28.00 45.15 11.17
CA TYR A 966 29.35 45.03 10.65
C TYR A 966 29.83 43.57 10.59
N ASP A 967 28.98 42.58 10.86
CA ASP A 967 29.30 41.15 10.97
C ASP A 967 28.17 40.32 10.35
N GLU A 968 28.47 39.66 9.23
CA GLU A 968 27.47 38.94 8.40
C GLU A 968 26.82 37.74 9.10
N ASP A 969 27.44 37.19 10.16
CA ASP A 969 26.93 36.04 10.93
C ASP A 969 27.26 36.30 12.41
N THR A 970 26.31 36.86 13.14
CA THR A 970 26.50 37.36 14.50
C THR A 970 26.67 36.21 15.51
N ASP A 971 26.12 35.02 15.26
CA ASP A 971 26.12 33.91 16.21
C ASP A 971 27.02 32.70 15.86
N GLY A 972 27.43 32.59 14.60
CA GLY A 972 28.47 31.70 14.10
C GLY A 972 28.01 30.31 13.68
N ASP A 973 26.74 30.13 13.31
CA ASP A 973 26.17 28.83 12.92
C ASP A 973 26.30 28.51 11.41
N GLY A 974 26.68 29.50 10.61
CA GLY A 974 26.90 29.37 9.18
C GLY A 974 25.73 29.83 8.30
N ILE A 975 24.67 30.38 8.90
CA ILE A 975 23.64 31.19 8.23
C ILE A 975 23.98 32.67 8.48
N ASP A 976 23.82 33.54 7.48
CA ASP A 976 24.02 34.98 7.70
C ASP A 976 22.78 35.64 8.34
N ASP A 977 22.98 36.70 9.14
CA ASP A 977 21.91 37.35 9.92
C ASP A 977 20.75 37.79 9.01
N GLY A 978 21.07 38.24 7.79
CA GLY A 978 20.10 38.59 6.77
C GLY A 978 19.29 37.42 6.23
N THR A 979 19.89 36.26 5.99
CA THR A 979 19.17 35.03 5.62
C THR A 979 18.27 34.58 6.77
N GLU A 980 18.77 34.63 8.00
CA GLU A 980 18.01 34.27 9.19
C GLU A 980 16.77 35.15 9.38
N VAL A 981 16.90 36.47 9.25
CA VAL A 981 15.76 37.38 9.49
C VAL A 981 14.85 37.51 8.27
N LEU A 982 15.41 37.64 7.07
CA LEU A 982 14.64 37.95 5.86
C LEU A 982 14.05 36.72 5.19
N VAL A 983 14.70 35.57 5.32
CA VAL A 983 14.30 34.33 4.65
C VAL A 983 13.72 33.34 5.65
N LYS A 984 14.46 33.03 6.72
CA LYS A 984 14.18 31.90 7.61
C LYS A 984 13.35 32.28 8.84
N THR A 985 13.22 33.58 9.14
CA THR A 985 12.60 34.10 10.36
C THR A 985 13.12 33.50 11.68
N SER A 986 14.37 33.01 11.68
CA SER A 986 15.09 32.59 12.87
C SER A 986 15.68 33.80 13.60
N ASN A 987 16.25 33.55 14.78
CA ASN A 987 16.84 34.60 15.58
C ASN A 987 18.34 34.61 15.37
N PRO A 988 18.93 35.66 14.76
CA PRO A 988 20.34 35.73 14.38
C PRO A 988 21.33 35.90 15.54
N LEU A 989 20.92 35.45 16.72
CA LEU A 989 21.65 35.47 17.97
C LEU A 989 21.64 34.08 18.63
N ILE A 990 21.07 33.07 17.97
CA ILE A 990 20.84 31.70 18.45
C ILE A 990 21.21 30.67 17.36
N PHE A 991 22.35 30.00 17.57
CA PHE A 991 22.84 28.89 16.73
C PHE A 991 21.80 27.79 16.43
N ASN A 992 21.55 27.52 15.16
CA ASN A 992 20.63 26.52 14.60
C ASN A 992 21.34 25.28 14.01
N PHE A 993 20.66 24.12 13.99
CA PHE A 993 21.20 22.84 13.52
C PHE A 993 20.40 22.27 12.35
N ASP A 994 21.04 21.57 11.42
CA ASP A 994 20.42 20.73 10.39
C ASP A 994 21.11 19.36 10.49
N ASN A 995 20.44 18.38 11.10
CA ASN A 995 21.07 17.11 11.47
C ASN A 995 20.87 16.00 10.42
N ASP A 996 19.80 16.06 9.63
CA ASP A 996 19.54 15.10 8.55
C ASP A 996 19.99 15.60 7.16
N ASN A 997 20.40 16.87 7.03
CA ASN A 997 20.92 17.54 5.83
C ASN A 997 19.88 17.69 4.72
N ASP A 998 18.64 18.00 5.06
CA ASP A 998 17.55 18.25 4.11
C ASP A 998 17.38 19.74 3.72
N ASP A 999 18.28 20.60 4.21
CA ASP A 999 18.29 22.07 4.08
C ASP A 999 17.18 22.80 4.89
N PHE A 1000 16.49 22.08 5.80
CA PHE A 1000 15.63 22.63 6.84
C PHE A 1000 16.30 22.47 8.21
N TYR A 1001 16.29 23.54 8.98
CA TYR A 1001 16.97 23.57 10.28
C TYR A 1001 16.00 23.19 11.41
N ASP A 1002 16.54 22.95 12.61
CA ASP A 1002 15.87 22.46 13.82
C ASP A 1002 14.66 23.30 14.30
N PHE A 1003 14.48 24.49 13.75
CA PHE A 1003 13.34 25.38 14.01
C PHE A 1003 12.31 25.42 12.87
N GLU A 1004 12.68 24.91 11.69
CA GLU A 1004 11.80 24.73 10.54
C GLU A 1004 11.21 23.33 10.59
N ASP A 1005 12.03 22.33 10.87
CA ASP A 1005 11.60 20.95 10.94
C ASP A 1005 11.01 20.60 12.33
N CYS A 1006 9.86 19.92 12.32
CA CYS A 1006 9.26 19.35 13.51
C CYS A 1006 9.94 18.03 13.94
N ASN A 1007 10.77 17.42 13.08
CA ASN A 1007 11.64 16.29 13.38
C ASN A 1007 12.91 16.24 12.48
N ASP A 1008 13.90 17.05 12.83
CA ASP A 1008 15.26 17.24 12.24
C ASP A 1008 16.17 15.96 12.19
N LEU A 1009 15.58 14.78 12.16
CA LEU A 1009 16.24 13.49 11.98
C LEU A 1009 15.66 12.72 10.78
N VAL A 1010 14.64 13.27 10.11
CA VAL A 1010 13.84 12.63 9.06
C VAL A 1010 13.57 13.64 7.95
N ALA A 1011 14.36 13.56 6.88
CA ALA A 1011 14.35 14.49 5.73
C ALA A 1011 13.03 14.59 4.94
N GLU A 1012 12.04 13.73 5.23
CA GLU A 1012 10.71 13.78 4.62
C GLU A 1012 9.69 14.61 5.43
N ILE A 1013 10.04 15.02 6.65
CA ILE A 1013 9.20 15.82 7.54
C ILE A 1013 9.77 17.23 7.50
N TYR A 1014 9.02 18.19 6.95
CA TYR A 1014 9.48 19.57 6.84
C TYR A 1014 8.30 20.50 6.48
N PRO A 1015 8.41 21.81 6.70
CA PRO A 1015 7.35 22.76 6.33
C PRO A 1015 7.00 22.72 4.84
N GLU A 1016 5.71 22.65 4.52
CA GLU A 1016 5.20 22.48 3.14
C GLU A 1016 5.46 21.10 2.52
N ALA A 1017 5.88 20.10 3.30
CA ALA A 1017 5.81 18.71 2.86
C ALA A 1017 4.36 18.35 2.48
N THR A 1018 4.20 17.35 1.62
CA THR A 1018 2.84 16.90 1.27
C THR A 1018 2.36 15.94 2.33
N GLU A 1019 1.33 16.32 3.07
CA GLU A 1019 0.66 15.45 4.03
C GLU A 1019 0.33 14.09 3.40
N ILE A 1020 0.79 13.03 4.05
CA ILE A 1020 0.51 11.64 3.71
C ILE A 1020 -0.42 11.12 4.79
N TRP A 1021 -1.36 10.25 4.43
CA TRP A 1021 -2.21 9.62 5.44
C TRP A 1021 -1.38 8.58 6.22
N ASN A 1022 -0.66 8.99 7.26
CA ASN A 1022 0.29 8.15 7.98
C ASN A 1022 0.25 8.36 9.51
N GLY A 1023 -0.58 9.27 10.03
CA GLY A 1023 -0.69 9.54 11.46
C GLY A 1023 0.41 10.44 12.01
N ILE A 1024 1.20 11.07 11.14
CA ILE A 1024 2.28 12.02 11.43
C ILE A 1024 1.86 13.40 10.88
N ASP A 1025 2.45 14.46 11.41
CA ASP A 1025 2.33 15.83 10.90
C ASP A 1025 3.55 16.04 10.00
N ASP A 1026 3.39 15.76 8.70
CA ASP A 1026 4.50 15.74 7.75
C ASP A 1026 4.90 17.16 7.35
N ASP A 1027 3.92 18.07 7.24
CA ASP A 1027 4.11 19.45 6.81
C ASP A 1027 4.36 20.44 7.98
N CYS A 1028 4.54 19.89 9.19
CA CYS A 1028 4.84 20.60 10.42
C CYS A 1028 3.89 21.76 10.74
N ASN A 1029 2.61 21.63 10.38
CA ASN A 1029 1.60 22.68 10.60
C ASN A 1029 0.81 22.53 11.92
N ASP A 1030 1.26 21.61 12.80
CA ASP A 1030 0.62 21.19 14.06
C ASP A 1030 -0.71 20.42 13.86
N LEU A 1031 -1.02 19.98 12.64
CA LEU A 1031 -2.24 19.22 12.32
C LEU A 1031 -1.90 17.93 11.57
N VAL A 1032 -1.90 16.84 12.34
CA VAL A 1032 -1.71 15.47 11.81
C VAL A 1032 -2.76 15.12 10.75
N ASP A 1033 -2.29 14.65 9.59
CA ASP A 1033 -3.06 14.17 8.45
C ASP A 1033 -4.09 15.20 7.95
N ASP A 1034 -3.76 16.49 7.93
CA ASP A 1034 -4.69 17.55 7.58
C ASP A 1034 -4.75 17.81 6.05
N ASN A 1035 -5.75 18.58 5.61
CA ASN A 1035 -6.01 18.86 4.19
C ASN A 1035 -6.15 17.66 3.23
N LEU A 1036 -6.12 16.42 3.75
CA LEU A 1036 -6.35 15.19 3.01
C LEU A 1036 -7.82 15.03 2.61
N LYS A 1037 -8.06 14.77 1.33
CA LYS A 1037 -9.37 14.33 0.84
C LYS A 1037 -9.55 12.83 1.11
N ARG A 1038 -9.75 12.46 2.37
CA ARG A 1038 -9.91 11.06 2.83
C ARG A 1038 -11.01 10.28 2.08
N GLN A 1039 -12.01 10.95 1.53
CA GLN A 1039 -13.03 10.34 0.65
C GLN A 1039 -12.46 9.72 -0.63
N ASN A 1040 -11.31 10.23 -1.09
CA ASN A 1040 -10.60 9.75 -2.27
C ASN A 1040 -9.47 8.76 -1.92
N LEU A 1041 -9.05 8.73 -0.65
CA LEU A 1041 -7.98 7.85 -0.16
C LEU A 1041 -8.56 6.50 0.29
N VAL A 1042 -9.75 6.51 0.90
CA VAL A 1042 -10.46 5.30 1.33
C VAL A 1042 -11.22 4.70 0.16
N LEU A 1043 -10.83 3.50 -0.24
CA LEU A 1043 -11.53 2.74 -1.25
C LEU A 1043 -12.76 2.07 -0.62
N THR A 1044 -13.94 2.31 -1.18
CA THR A 1044 -15.20 1.72 -0.72
C THR A 1044 -15.64 0.60 -1.64
N ILE A 1045 -15.95 -0.57 -1.08
CA ILE A 1045 -16.49 -1.70 -1.84
C ILE A 1045 -17.87 -2.05 -1.28
N PRO A 1046 -18.95 -2.09 -2.09
CA PRO A 1046 -19.08 -1.42 -3.38
C PRO A 1046 -18.93 0.11 -3.26
N GLN A 1047 -18.79 0.83 -4.36
CA GLN A 1047 -18.65 2.29 -4.33
C GLN A 1047 -19.95 3.02 -3.90
N THR A 1048 -19.82 4.16 -3.22
CA THR A 1048 -20.92 4.89 -2.54
C THR A 1048 -21.93 5.59 -3.46
N GLN A 1049 -21.67 5.69 -4.77
CA GLN A 1049 -22.52 6.46 -5.69
C GLN A 1049 -23.53 5.62 -6.49
N ILE A 1050 -23.53 4.29 -6.31
CA ILE A 1050 -24.37 3.37 -7.08
C ILE A 1050 -25.42 2.75 -6.15
N ILE A 1051 -26.68 2.72 -6.59
CA ILE A 1051 -27.75 2.02 -5.86
C ILE A 1051 -27.51 0.52 -5.95
N HIS A 1052 -27.14 -0.11 -4.84
CA HIS A 1052 -26.80 -1.53 -4.81
C HIS A 1052 -28.05 -2.40 -4.65
N SER A 1053 -28.35 -3.25 -5.64
CA SER A 1053 -29.49 -4.19 -5.55
C SER A 1053 -29.09 -5.43 -4.73
N TRP A 1054 -29.77 -5.69 -3.63
CA TRP A 1054 -29.51 -6.83 -2.75
C TRP A 1054 -30.67 -7.82 -2.72
N ASP A 1055 -30.51 -9.02 -3.29
CA ASP A 1055 -31.42 -10.14 -3.04
C ASP A 1055 -31.12 -10.73 -1.66
N ALA A 1056 -31.82 -10.19 -0.67
CA ALA A 1056 -31.58 -10.52 0.71
C ALA A 1056 -31.88 -11.99 1.06
N VAL A 1057 -32.43 -12.80 0.15
CA VAL A 1057 -32.74 -14.22 0.43
C VAL A 1057 -31.62 -15.15 0.00
N ASN A 1058 -30.94 -14.81 -1.08
CA ASN A 1058 -29.91 -15.66 -1.68
C ASN A 1058 -28.49 -15.13 -1.43
N ASP A 1059 -28.34 -13.82 -1.26
CA ASP A 1059 -27.04 -13.16 -1.26
C ASP A 1059 -26.69 -12.56 0.11
N THR A 1060 -25.40 -12.60 0.44
CA THR A 1060 -24.82 -11.89 1.58
C THR A 1060 -24.41 -10.50 1.13
N LEU A 1061 -24.80 -9.48 1.88
CA LEU A 1061 -24.43 -8.10 1.61
C LEU A 1061 -23.12 -7.78 2.33
N VAL A 1062 -22.11 -7.38 1.56
CA VAL A 1062 -20.77 -7.08 2.06
C VAL A 1062 -20.40 -5.65 1.69
N PHE A 1063 -19.92 -4.90 2.68
CA PHE A 1063 -19.25 -3.62 2.44
C PHE A 1063 -17.85 -3.61 3.05
N GLY A 1064 -16.91 -2.98 2.37
CA GLY A 1064 -15.53 -2.82 2.79
C GLY A 1064 -15.08 -1.37 2.69
N LEU A 1065 -14.27 -0.95 3.64
CA LEU A 1065 -13.46 0.27 3.64
C LEU A 1065 -12.01 -0.17 3.59
N ASN A 1066 -11.37 0.03 2.45
CA ASN A 1066 -10.00 -0.39 2.20
C ASN A 1066 -9.09 0.84 2.08
N ASN A 1067 -7.79 0.59 2.07
CA ASN A 1067 -6.77 1.63 1.94
C ASN A 1067 -6.76 2.62 3.12
N ILE A 1068 -7.02 2.10 4.33
CA ILE A 1068 -6.84 2.83 5.60
C ILE A 1068 -5.50 2.36 6.19
N PRO A 1069 -4.49 3.24 6.27
CA PRO A 1069 -3.18 2.90 6.83
C PRO A 1069 -3.29 2.34 8.25
N THR A 1070 -2.57 1.27 8.56
CA THR A 1070 -2.64 0.56 9.85
C THR A 1070 -2.11 1.37 11.03
N GLN A 1071 -1.29 2.37 10.73
CA GLN A 1071 -0.69 3.34 11.65
C GLN A 1071 -1.64 4.47 12.08
N VAL A 1072 -2.75 4.67 11.35
CA VAL A 1072 -3.75 5.71 11.64
C VAL A 1072 -4.83 5.17 12.58
N ASN A 1073 -5.05 5.83 13.73
CA ASN A 1073 -6.02 5.39 14.73
C ASN A 1073 -7.44 5.87 14.38
N THR A 1074 -8.26 4.98 13.79
CA THR A 1074 -9.60 5.32 13.30
C THR A 1074 -10.75 4.68 14.10
N GLU A 1075 -11.82 5.44 14.37
CA GLU A 1075 -13.10 4.92 14.91
C GLU A 1075 -14.12 4.77 13.77
N ILE A 1076 -14.43 3.52 13.38
CA ILE A 1076 -15.38 3.21 12.30
C ILE A 1076 -16.72 2.73 12.85
N THR A 1077 -17.82 3.35 12.43
CA THR A 1077 -19.18 2.96 12.82
C THR A 1077 -20.11 2.77 11.62
N TRP A 1078 -20.90 1.68 11.62
CA TRP A 1078 -21.84 1.33 10.55
C TRP A 1078 -23.29 1.36 11.01
N LYS A 1079 -24.19 1.92 10.20
CA LYS A 1079 -25.63 2.01 10.48
C LYS A 1079 -26.48 1.70 9.26
N ILE A 1080 -27.63 1.06 9.48
CA ILE A 1080 -28.70 0.93 8.47
C ILE A 1080 -29.96 1.63 8.98
N GLY A 1081 -30.34 2.73 8.34
CA GLY A 1081 -31.36 3.65 8.87
C GLY A 1081 -31.02 4.16 10.27
N ASN A 1082 -31.77 3.72 11.30
CA ASN A 1082 -31.52 4.07 12.72
C ASN A 1082 -30.94 2.90 13.54
N TYR A 1083 -30.61 1.79 12.90
CA TYR A 1083 -30.10 0.59 13.55
C TYR A 1083 -28.57 0.54 13.46
N ASP A 1084 -27.91 0.23 14.57
CA ASP A 1084 -26.45 0.14 14.68
C ASP A 1084 -26.00 -1.28 14.32
N LEU A 1085 -25.06 -1.40 13.38
CA LEU A 1085 -24.60 -2.68 12.81
C LEU A 1085 -23.36 -3.26 13.51
N LYS A 1086 -23.05 -2.82 14.73
CA LYS A 1086 -21.92 -3.33 15.55
C LYS A 1086 -21.80 -4.86 15.68
N GLU A 1087 -22.89 -5.62 15.53
CA GLU A 1087 -22.84 -7.10 15.60
C GLU A 1087 -22.51 -7.76 14.25
N ASN A 1088 -22.39 -6.97 13.18
CA ASN A 1088 -22.20 -7.41 11.78
C ASN A 1088 -20.87 -6.96 11.18
N ILE A 1089 -20.02 -6.30 11.96
CA ILE A 1089 -18.72 -5.78 11.50
C ILE A 1089 -17.59 -6.78 11.79
N SER A 1090 -16.63 -6.85 10.88
CA SER A 1090 -15.41 -7.65 10.95
C SER A 1090 -14.20 -6.78 10.56
N ASN A 1091 -12.99 -7.32 10.66
CA ASN A 1091 -11.75 -6.63 10.27
C ASN A 1091 -11.55 -5.24 10.93
N GLN A 1092 -11.56 -5.18 12.26
CA GLN A 1092 -11.44 -3.92 13.03
C GLN A 1092 -12.48 -2.82 12.68
N GLY A 1093 -13.60 -3.20 12.07
CA GLY A 1093 -14.68 -2.26 11.71
C GLY A 1093 -14.62 -1.78 10.26
N THR A 1094 -13.59 -2.14 9.48
CA THR A 1094 -13.48 -1.79 8.06
C THR A 1094 -14.41 -2.61 7.17
N ARG A 1095 -14.85 -3.78 7.64
CA ARG A 1095 -15.74 -4.67 6.88
C ARG A 1095 -17.09 -4.86 7.56
N LEU A 1096 -18.17 -4.81 6.78
CA LEU A 1096 -19.54 -5.09 7.20
C LEU A 1096 -20.08 -6.29 6.41
N ASP A 1097 -20.49 -7.34 7.11
CA ASP A 1097 -21.09 -8.54 6.50
C ASP A 1097 -22.52 -8.78 7.06
N ILE A 1098 -23.53 -8.63 6.22
CA ILE A 1098 -24.93 -8.97 6.53
C ILE A 1098 -25.33 -10.23 5.75
N ASN A 1099 -25.34 -11.37 6.46
CA ASN A 1099 -25.73 -12.67 5.92
C ASN A 1099 -27.14 -12.67 5.32
N SER A 1100 -27.39 -13.61 4.40
CA SER A 1100 -28.71 -13.79 3.79
C SER A 1100 -29.85 -13.97 4.83
N LEU A 1101 -30.94 -13.24 4.57
CA LEU A 1101 -32.14 -13.10 5.37
C LEU A 1101 -33.20 -14.14 4.98
N GLU A 1102 -33.37 -15.18 5.79
CA GLU A 1102 -34.54 -16.06 5.71
C GLU A 1102 -35.66 -15.61 6.68
N CYS A 1103 -36.63 -14.83 6.19
CA CYS A 1103 -37.74 -14.28 7.00
C CYS A 1103 -38.64 -15.31 7.71
N GLY A 1104 -38.46 -16.61 7.44
CA GLY A 1104 -39.17 -17.72 8.10
C GLY A 1104 -38.35 -18.50 9.14
N LYS A 1105 -37.02 -18.37 9.19
CA LYS A 1105 -36.13 -19.16 10.06
C LYS A 1105 -35.33 -18.31 11.05
N ASN A 1106 -34.79 -17.17 10.61
CA ASN A 1106 -33.91 -16.33 11.42
C ASN A 1106 -34.77 -15.44 12.36
N LYS A 1107 -34.29 -15.20 13.59
CA LYS A 1107 -35.05 -14.50 14.65
C LYS A 1107 -34.27 -13.36 15.32
N ASP A 1108 -33.15 -12.94 14.74
CA ASP A 1108 -32.40 -11.77 15.19
C ASP A 1108 -33.16 -10.47 14.87
N ASN A 1109 -32.82 -9.41 15.61
CA ASN A 1109 -33.57 -8.14 15.56
C ASN A 1109 -33.42 -7.43 14.21
N LEU A 1110 -32.26 -7.54 13.56
CA LEU A 1110 -31.98 -6.94 12.25
C LEU A 1110 -32.82 -7.63 11.16
N THR A 1111 -32.83 -8.97 11.12
CA THR A 1111 -33.66 -9.73 10.17
C THR A 1111 -35.15 -9.44 10.37
N MET A 1112 -35.61 -9.34 11.62
CA MET A 1112 -37.00 -8.98 11.91
C MET A 1112 -37.37 -7.55 11.46
N LEU A 1113 -36.43 -6.61 11.53
CA LEU A 1113 -36.59 -5.23 11.06
C LEU A 1113 -36.67 -5.18 9.52
N LEU A 1114 -35.69 -5.80 8.84
CA LEU A 1114 -35.58 -5.79 7.38
C LEU A 1114 -36.69 -6.60 6.71
N CYS A 1115 -37.00 -7.81 7.20
CA CYS A 1115 -38.15 -8.59 6.73
C CYS A 1115 -39.51 -7.93 7.02
N GLY A 1116 -39.60 -7.08 8.05
CA GLY A 1116 -40.80 -6.32 8.39
C GLY A 1116 -41.08 -5.18 7.42
N ASN A 1117 -40.03 -4.56 6.87
CA ASN A 1117 -40.12 -3.50 5.86
C ASN A 1117 -40.43 -4.04 4.46
N GLY A 1118 -40.10 -5.31 4.18
CA GLY A 1118 -40.31 -5.95 2.88
C GLY A 1118 -39.36 -5.38 1.81
N THR A 1119 -39.60 -5.73 0.53
CA THR A 1119 -38.82 -5.17 -0.59
C THR A 1119 -38.90 -3.64 -0.56
N SER A 1120 -37.78 -2.98 -0.28
CA SER A 1120 -37.70 -1.53 -0.03
C SER A 1120 -36.27 -1.01 -0.06
N ASN A 1121 -36.08 0.24 -0.47
CA ASN A 1121 -34.78 0.89 -0.41
C ASN A 1121 -34.34 1.13 1.04
N GLN A 1122 -33.08 0.82 1.32
CA GLN A 1122 -32.39 1.04 2.59
C GLN A 1122 -31.17 1.93 2.36
N GLN A 1123 -30.69 2.58 3.41
CA GLN A 1123 -29.42 3.32 3.39
C GLN A 1123 -28.48 2.74 4.43
N ILE A 1124 -27.28 2.37 4.00
CA ILE A 1124 -26.17 2.03 4.88
C ILE A 1124 -25.23 3.22 4.95
N LYS A 1125 -24.76 3.53 6.16
CA LYS A 1125 -23.84 4.63 6.41
C LYS A 1125 -22.67 4.13 7.24
N ALA A 1126 -21.45 4.31 6.73
CA ALA A 1126 -20.22 4.20 7.48
C ALA A 1126 -19.72 5.59 7.88
N THR A 1127 -19.20 5.71 9.08
CA THR A 1127 -18.60 6.95 9.59
C THR A 1127 -17.25 6.59 10.17
N ILE A 1128 -16.19 7.16 9.58
CA ILE A 1128 -14.80 7.07 10.05
C ILE A 1128 -14.50 8.37 10.80
N VAL A 1129 -13.98 8.26 12.01
CA VAL A 1129 -13.47 9.38 12.78
C VAL A 1129 -11.97 9.16 13.01
N ASP A 1130 -11.17 10.13 12.59
CA ASP A 1130 -9.71 10.10 12.63
C ASP A 1130 -9.20 11.51 12.93
N SER A 1131 -8.30 11.67 13.90
CA SER A 1131 -7.74 12.96 14.34
C SER A 1131 -8.78 14.09 14.53
N GLY A 1132 -10.02 13.74 14.92
CA GLY A 1132 -11.13 14.69 15.11
C GLY A 1132 -11.92 15.05 13.84
N PHE A 1133 -11.44 14.66 12.66
CA PHE A 1133 -12.16 14.79 11.39
C PHE A 1133 -13.11 13.60 11.18
N THR A 1134 -14.30 13.89 10.65
CA THR A 1134 -15.34 12.87 10.41
C THR A 1134 -15.58 12.72 8.92
N THR A 1135 -15.33 11.52 8.41
CA THR A 1135 -15.58 11.15 7.01
C THR A 1135 -16.76 10.18 6.96
N GLU A 1136 -17.75 10.48 6.09
CA GLU A 1136 -18.98 9.70 5.99
C GLU A 1136 -19.14 9.10 4.60
N PHE A 1137 -19.42 7.80 4.56
CA PHE A 1137 -19.72 7.04 3.34
C PHE A 1137 -21.17 6.54 3.43
N VAL A 1138 -21.95 6.76 2.39
CA VAL A 1138 -23.39 6.42 2.36
C VAL A 1138 -23.66 5.60 1.12
N TRP A 1139 -24.34 4.47 1.28
CA TRP A 1139 -24.80 3.60 0.20
C TRP A 1139 -26.31 3.50 0.20
N ASP A 1140 -26.91 3.72 -0.96
CA ASP A 1140 -28.31 3.43 -1.22
C ASP A 1140 -28.44 1.98 -1.69
N ILE A 1141 -29.33 1.21 -1.07
CA ILE A 1141 -29.48 -0.24 -1.33
C ILE A 1141 -30.93 -0.53 -1.69
N ASP A 1142 -31.19 -1.15 -2.83
CA ASP A 1142 -32.51 -1.68 -3.18
C ASP A 1142 -32.63 -3.13 -2.69
N MET A 1143 -33.27 -3.32 -1.53
CA MET A 1143 -33.37 -4.64 -0.90
C MET A 1143 -34.59 -5.39 -1.42
N ILE A 1144 -34.39 -6.59 -1.96
CA ILE A 1144 -35.44 -7.52 -2.41
C ILE A 1144 -35.58 -8.65 -1.40
N VAL A 1145 -36.80 -8.90 -0.90
CA VAL A 1145 -37.07 -9.94 0.09
C VAL A 1145 -38.19 -10.88 -0.40
N TRP A 1146 -37.94 -12.19 -0.40
CA TRP A 1146 -38.97 -13.19 -0.74
C TRP A 1146 -39.95 -13.39 0.41
N ILE A 1147 -41.21 -13.02 0.18
CA ILE A 1147 -42.31 -13.31 1.10
C ILE A 1147 -43.04 -14.57 0.61
N PRO A 1148 -43.08 -15.68 1.37
CA PRO A 1148 -43.78 -16.89 0.95
C PRO A 1148 -45.26 -16.59 0.64
N PRO A 1149 -45.82 -17.16 -0.46
CA PRO A 1149 -47.22 -16.94 -0.78
C PRO A 1149 -48.11 -17.47 0.36
N PRO A 1150 -49.14 -16.72 0.79
CA PRO A 1150 -49.96 -17.08 1.93
C PRO A 1150 -50.58 -18.46 1.71
N THR A 1151 -50.57 -19.28 2.76
CA THR A 1151 -51.16 -20.62 2.70
C THR A 1151 -52.65 -20.52 2.35
N PHE A 1152 -53.25 -21.57 1.77
CA PHE A 1152 -54.69 -21.57 1.44
C PHE A 1152 -55.58 -21.12 2.62
N THR A 1153 -55.16 -21.40 3.85
CA THR A 1153 -55.81 -20.95 5.09
C THR A 1153 -55.77 -19.43 5.29
N GLU A 1154 -54.67 -18.78 4.93
CA GLU A 1154 -54.46 -17.33 5.04
C GLU A 1154 -55.16 -16.57 3.91
N ILE A 1155 -55.19 -17.12 2.69
CA ILE A 1155 -56.03 -16.61 1.58
C ILE A 1155 -57.52 -16.69 1.95
N LEU A 1156 -57.95 -17.75 2.64
CA LEU A 1156 -59.33 -17.87 3.11
C LEU A 1156 -59.65 -16.85 4.20
N LEU A 1157 -58.72 -16.62 5.14
CA LEU A 1157 -58.89 -15.62 6.20
C LEU A 1157 -58.88 -14.19 5.65
N SER A 1158 -57.97 -13.87 4.72
CA SER A 1158 -57.84 -12.54 4.10
C SER A 1158 -59.06 -12.20 3.23
N PHE A 1159 -59.65 -13.19 2.55
CA PHE A 1159 -60.94 -13.01 1.90
C PHE A 1159 -62.01 -12.60 2.91
N PHE A 1160 -62.18 -13.33 4.03
CA PHE A 1160 -63.20 -13.03 5.04
C PHE A 1160 -62.95 -11.74 5.84
N THR A 1161 -61.73 -11.20 5.86
CA THR A 1161 -61.39 -9.92 6.51
C THR A 1161 -61.32 -8.72 5.55
N SER A 1162 -61.22 -8.96 4.23
CA SER A 1162 -61.22 -7.89 3.21
C SER A 1162 -62.54 -7.12 3.17
N SER A 1163 -62.52 -5.88 2.70
CA SER A 1163 -63.72 -5.04 2.50
C SER A 1163 -64.80 -5.75 1.67
N ILE A 1164 -64.38 -6.54 0.68
CA ILE A 1164 -65.28 -7.29 -0.23
C ILE A 1164 -65.86 -8.53 0.48
N GLY A 1165 -65.06 -9.29 1.22
CA GLY A 1165 -65.55 -10.45 1.95
C GLY A 1165 -66.31 -10.10 3.23
N LEU A 1166 -66.01 -8.96 3.86
CA LEU A 1166 -66.86 -8.35 4.88
C LEU A 1166 -68.18 -7.88 4.26
N VAL A 1167 -68.23 -7.33 3.04
CA VAL A 1167 -69.48 -7.05 2.33
C VAL A 1167 -70.21 -8.34 1.94
N PHE A 1168 -69.50 -9.42 1.62
CA PHE A 1168 -70.07 -10.74 1.33
C PHE A 1168 -70.68 -11.40 2.59
N ILE A 1169 -69.98 -11.35 3.73
CA ILE A 1169 -70.50 -11.79 5.04
C ILE A 1169 -71.63 -10.87 5.49
N SER A 1170 -71.50 -9.55 5.33
CA SER A 1170 -72.53 -8.57 5.68
C SER A 1170 -73.78 -8.75 4.83
N SER A 1171 -73.64 -9.06 3.54
CA SER A 1171 -74.78 -9.34 2.64
C SER A 1171 -75.40 -10.70 2.92
N ILE A 1172 -74.65 -11.72 3.34
CA ILE A 1172 -75.18 -13.00 3.83
C ILE A 1172 -75.89 -12.82 5.19
N VAL A 1173 -75.33 -12.04 6.12
CA VAL A 1173 -75.93 -11.75 7.43
C VAL A 1173 -77.13 -10.81 7.30
N LEU A 1174 -77.11 -9.83 6.39
CA LEU A 1174 -78.27 -9.00 6.02
C LEU A 1174 -79.32 -9.81 5.26
N ALA A 1175 -78.94 -10.77 4.41
CA ALA A 1175 -79.86 -11.70 3.77
C ALA A 1175 -80.49 -12.65 4.80
N ILE A 1176 -79.73 -13.16 5.77
CA ILE A 1176 -80.25 -14.01 6.87
C ILE A 1176 -81.11 -13.20 7.85
N ALA A 1177 -80.79 -11.93 8.12
CA ALA A 1177 -81.60 -11.02 8.93
C ALA A 1177 -82.86 -10.54 8.18
N ALA A 1178 -82.79 -10.32 6.86
CA ALA A 1178 -83.93 -10.02 6.00
C ALA A 1178 -84.83 -11.26 5.82
N ILE A 1179 -84.25 -12.47 5.70
CA ILE A 1179 -84.98 -13.74 5.74
C ILE A 1179 -85.59 -13.96 7.13
N GLY A 1180 -84.92 -13.58 8.22
CA GLY A 1180 -85.46 -13.61 9.58
C GLY A 1180 -86.65 -12.67 9.78
N LEU A 1181 -86.58 -11.43 9.26
CA LEU A 1181 -87.69 -10.47 9.24
C LEU A 1181 -88.82 -10.91 8.30
N PHE A 1182 -88.51 -11.51 7.16
CA PHE A 1182 -89.48 -12.03 6.19
C PHE A 1182 -90.14 -13.31 6.69
N VAL A 1183 -89.45 -14.17 7.44
CA VAL A 1183 -90.00 -15.36 8.10
C VAL A 1183 -90.89 -14.96 9.28
N ASN A 1184 -90.53 -13.93 10.05
CA ASN A 1184 -91.39 -13.40 11.12
C ASN A 1184 -92.64 -12.69 10.57
N PHE A 1185 -92.52 -11.97 9.45
CA PHE A 1185 -93.66 -11.38 8.71
C PHE A 1185 -94.54 -12.45 8.05
N ARG A 1186 -93.95 -13.54 7.55
CA ARG A 1186 -94.66 -14.67 6.93
C ARG A 1186 -95.31 -15.59 7.95
N ILE A 1187 -94.79 -15.68 9.19
CA ILE A 1187 -95.46 -16.37 10.32
C ILE A 1187 -96.63 -15.53 10.85
N SER A 1188 -96.49 -14.21 10.93
CA SER A 1188 -97.59 -13.29 11.27
C SER A 1188 -98.76 -13.37 10.27
N ARG A 1189 -98.46 -13.42 8.97
CA ARG A 1189 -99.48 -13.56 7.90
C ARG A 1189 -100.01 -15.01 7.76
N LYS A 1190 -99.23 -16.02 8.15
CA LYS A 1190 -99.67 -17.43 8.18
C LYS A 1190 -100.65 -17.69 9.32
N ASN A 1191 -100.54 -16.99 10.45
CA ASN A 1191 -101.54 -17.04 11.52
C ASN A 1191 -102.88 -16.38 11.11
N GLU A 1192 -102.87 -15.29 10.32
CA GLU A 1192 -104.09 -14.70 9.75
C GLU A 1192 -104.71 -15.52 8.60
N LEU A 1193 -103.91 -16.32 7.88
CA LEU A 1193 -104.38 -17.18 6.79
C LEU A 1193 -104.77 -18.60 7.24
N GLU A 1194 -104.22 -19.13 8.35
CA GLU A 1194 -104.68 -20.38 8.97
C GLU A 1194 -106.04 -20.23 9.67
N GLU A 1195 -106.39 -19.03 10.20
CA GLU A 1195 -107.77 -18.72 10.63
C GLU A 1195 -108.76 -18.60 9.44
N ALA A 1196 -108.28 -18.22 8.25
CA ALA A 1196 -109.11 -18.12 7.05
C ALA A 1196 -109.31 -19.46 6.32
N TYR A 1197 -108.34 -20.39 6.38
CA TYR A 1197 -108.45 -21.71 5.75
C TYR A 1197 -109.04 -22.80 6.67
N ALA A 1198 -109.10 -22.57 7.98
CA ALA A 1198 -109.96 -23.32 8.91
C ALA A 1198 -111.48 -23.17 8.61
N ALA A 1199 -111.86 -22.20 7.78
CA ALA A 1199 -113.25 -22.03 7.35
C ALA A 1199 -113.66 -22.92 6.15
N TYR A 1200 -112.73 -23.47 5.35
CA TYR A 1200 -113.12 -24.13 4.07
C TYR A 1200 -112.32 -25.37 3.58
N ASN A 1201 -111.36 -25.91 4.35
CA ASN A 1201 -110.94 -27.32 4.33
C ASN A 1201 -110.78 -28.05 2.95
N ILE A 1202 -109.68 -27.87 2.18
CA ILE A 1202 -109.25 -28.81 1.10
C ILE A 1202 -107.74 -28.62 0.71
N PRO A 1203 -107.02 -29.69 0.26
CA PRO A 1203 -105.54 -29.79 0.22
C PRO A 1203 -104.86 -29.69 -1.18
N SER A 1204 -103.52 -29.78 -1.13
CA SER A 1204 -102.41 -29.48 -2.07
C SER A 1204 -102.27 -30.27 -3.38
N VAL A 1205 -101.42 -29.79 -4.33
CA VAL A 1205 -100.35 -30.51 -5.10
C VAL A 1205 -99.52 -29.55 -5.99
N LYS A 1206 -98.23 -29.89 -6.20
CA LYS A 1206 -97.10 -29.29 -6.97
C LYS A 1206 -97.31 -29.16 -8.50
N PHE A 1207 -96.46 -28.38 -9.20
CA PHE A 1207 -95.72 -28.81 -10.42
C PHE A 1207 -94.54 -27.88 -10.84
N ASP A 1208 -93.62 -28.50 -11.61
CA ASP A 1208 -92.32 -28.09 -12.20
C ASP A 1208 -92.32 -26.95 -13.24
N TYR A 1209 -91.13 -26.40 -13.57
CA TYR A 1209 -90.43 -26.54 -14.88
C TYR A 1209 -89.16 -25.66 -15.01
N THR A 1210 -88.14 -26.16 -15.72
CA THR A 1210 -86.96 -25.46 -16.28
C THR A 1210 -87.11 -25.26 -17.81
N PRO A 1211 -86.37 -24.32 -18.44
CA PRO A 1211 -85.56 -24.72 -19.63
C PRO A 1211 -84.29 -23.88 -19.97
N ASP A 1212 -83.24 -24.62 -20.32
CA ASP A 1212 -82.07 -24.47 -21.26
C ASP A 1212 -81.92 -23.33 -22.30
N TYR A 1213 -80.67 -22.86 -22.49
CA TYR A 1213 -79.75 -23.00 -23.67
C TYR A 1213 -78.70 -21.85 -23.71
N SER A 1214 -77.38 -22.11 -23.67
CA SER A 1214 -76.55 -22.13 -24.90
C SER A 1214 -75.35 -23.12 -24.82
N LYS A 1215 -75.29 -24.01 -25.83
CA LYS A 1215 -74.15 -24.87 -26.24
C LYS A 1215 -73.16 -24.02 -27.08
N THR A 1216 -71.87 -24.34 -27.24
CA THR A 1216 -71.30 -25.60 -27.78
C THR A 1216 -69.82 -25.77 -27.42
N VAL A 1217 -69.47 -27.04 -27.18
CA VAL A 1217 -68.18 -27.65 -26.83
C VAL A 1217 -67.75 -28.56 -27.98
N LEU A 1218 -66.44 -28.77 -28.17
CA LEU A 1218 -65.83 -29.97 -28.77
C LEU A 1218 -64.27 -29.93 -28.51
N PRO A 1219 -63.51 -31.05 -28.56
CA PRO A 1219 -63.23 -32.04 -27.48
C PRO A 1219 -61.70 -32.31 -27.29
N SER A 1220 -61.17 -32.78 -26.13
CA SER A 1220 -61.01 -34.13 -25.52
C SER A 1220 -59.83 -35.05 -25.95
N ALA A 1221 -59.03 -35.43 -24.92
CA ALA A 1221 -58.16 -36.62 -24.72
C ALA A 1221 -56.80 -36.68 -25.49
N PRO A 1222 -55.79 -37.51 -25.10
CA PRO A 1222 -55.68 -38.48 -23.98
C PRO A 1222 -54.30 -38.58 -23.24
N ASP A 1223 -54.29 -39.52 -22.30
CA ASP A 1223 -53.30 -40.15 -21.41
C ASP A 1223 -51.95 -40.74 -21.93
N LEU A 1224 -51.07 -40.98 -20.93
CA LEU A 1224 -50.19 -42.15 -20.64
C LEU A 1224 -48.69 -42.18 -21.06
N PRO A 1225 -47.84 -42.80 -20.21
CA PRO A 1225 -46.38 -42.88 -20.26
C PRO A 1225 -45.87 -44.11 -21.03
N SER A 1226 -44.70 -43.99 -21.65
CA SER A 1226 -43.66 -45.03 -21.84
C SER A 1226 -42.73 -44.64 -23.00
N LEU A 1227 -41.45 -45.02 -22.87
CA LEU A 1227 -40.28 -44.78 -23.75
C LEU A 1227 -39.47 -43.58 -23.21
N GLU A 1228 -38.35 -43.78 -22.51
CA GLU A 1228 -37.22 -44.55 -23.00
C GLU A 1228 -36.62 -45.52 -21.97
N SER A 1229 -36.57 -46.79 -22.36
CA SER A 1229 -35.50 -47.71 -21.96
C SER A 1229 -35.09 -48.46 -23.23
N ARG A 1230 -33.94 -48.09 -23.81
CA ARG A 1230 -33.03 -48.86 -24.69
C ARG A 1230 -31.97 -47.88 -25.20
N ILE A 1231 -30.78 -47.88 -24.60
CA ILE A 1231 -29.60 -48.59 -25.12
C ILE A 1231 -29.13 -47.98 -26.45
N ASN A 1232 -28.11 -47.10 -26.35
CA ASN A 1232 -26.72 -47.30 -26.79
C ASN A 1232 -26.46 -47.77 -28.23
N ILE A 1233 -25.29 -47.36 -28.76
CA ILE A 1233 -24.57 -47.80 -29.98
C ILE A 1233 -24.91 -46.90 -31.20
N GLN A 1234 -23.99 -46.30 -31.98
CA GLN A 1234 -22.57 -46.54 -32.25
C GLN A 1234 -21.93 -45.31 -32.91
N SER A 1235 -20.62 -45.22 -32.72
CA SER A 1235 -19.64 -44.57 -33.60
C SER A 1235 -19.78 -44.93 -35.10
N SER A 1236 -19.46 -43.97 -35.97
CA SER A 1236 -18.66 -44.17 -37.20
C SER A 1236 -18.42 -42.86 -37.96
N GLU A 1237 -17.21 -42.33 -37.84
CA GLU A 1237 -16.23 -42.15 -38.94
C GLU A 1237 -16.75 -42.22 -40.41
N ILE A 1238 -16.37 -41.22 -41.23
CA ILE A 1238 -15.79 -41.31 -42.62
C ILE A 1238 -16.36 -40.33 -43.70
N GLU A 1239 -15.43 -39.52 -44.23
CA GLU A 1239 -15.19 -38.97 -45.60
C GLU A 1239 -15.79 -37.66 -46.17
N LEU A 1240 -14.83 -36.74 -46.44
CA LEU A 1240 -14.69 -35.66 -47.45
C LEU A 1240 -15.29 -35.96 -48.86
N PRO A 1241 -15.68 -34.96 -49.70
CA PRO A 1241 -14.69 -34.28 -50.58
C PRO A 1241 -14.98 -32.84 -51.10
N ASP A 1242 -13.88 -32.16 -51.46
CA ASP A 1242 -13.57 -31.24 -52.58
C ASP A 1242 -14.25 -29.86 -52.83
N LEU A 1243 -13.34 -28.89 -53.02
CA LEU A 1243 -13.42 -27.50 -53.51
C LEU A 1243 -14.21 -27.30 -54.82
N PRO A 1244 -14.63 -26.04 -55.12
CA PRO A 1244 -13.86 -25.30 -56.14
C PRO A 1244 -13.63 -23.80 -55.84
N ALA A 1245 -12.51 -23.32 -56.40
CA ALA A 1245 -12.06 -21.93 -56.44
C ALA A 1245 -12.75 -21.08 -57.53
N THR A 1246 -12.91 -19.78 -57.27
CA THR A 1246 -12.81 -18.71 -58.30
C THR A 1246 -12.37 -17.37 -57.70
N ILE A 1247 -11.29 -16.84 -58.29
CA ILE A 1247 -10.46 -15.61 -58.12
C ILE A 1247 -11.20 -14.39 -58.76
N PRO A 1248 -11.02 -13.08 -58.40
CA PRO A 1248 -9.72 -12.37 -58.42
C PRO A 1248 -9.42 -11.21 -57.45
N VAL A 1249 -8.10 -11.02 -57.30
CA VAL A 1249 -7.34 -9.88 -56.76
C VAL A 1249 -7.36 -8.69 -57.73
N ILE A 1250 -7.26 -7.44 -57.23
CA ILE A 1250 -6.29 -6.37 -57.60
C ILE A 1250 -6.85 -4.92 -57.43
N GLN A 1251 -6.07 -4.13 -56.67
CA GLN A 1251 -5.83 -2.66 -56.65
C GLN A 1251 -6.91 -1.68 -56.19
N LEU A 1252 -6.53 -0.88 -55.19
CA LEU A 1252 -6.51 0.59 -55.30
C LEU A 1252 -5.24 1.18 -54.65
N PRO A 1253 -4.48 2.03 -55.35
CA PRO A 1253 -3.53 2.98 -54.78
C PRO A 1253 -4.17 4.38 -54.59
N SER A 1254 -3.49 5.15 -53.76
CA SER A 1254 -3.70 6.53 -53.31
C SER A 1254 -4.18 7.57 -54.34
N LYS A 1255 -4.89 8.60 -53.83
CA LYS A 1255 -4.89 9.94 -54.42
C LYS A 1255 -5.10 11.05 -53.36
N ILE A 1256 -4.12 11.94 -53.36
CA ILE A 1256 -4.00 13.28 -52.73
C ILE A 1256 -4.91 14.32 -53.42
N ILE A 1257 -5.25 15.43 -52.73
CA ILE A 1257 -5.42 16.86 -53.18
C ILE A 1257 -5.75 17.67 -51.90
N GLU A 1258 -4.83 18.50 -51.34
CA GLU A 1258 -4.51 19.94 -51.60
C GLU A 1258 -5.57 20.94 -51.06
N GLU A 1259 -5.30 22.17 -50.58
CA GLU A 1259 -4.17 22.96 -50.02
C GLU A 1259 -4.68 24.43 -49.90
N GLU A 1260 -4.24 25.23 -48.92
CA GLU A 1260 -4.03 26.72 -48.86
C GLU A 1260 -3.80 27.09 -47.36
N ASP A 1261 -2.80 27.84 -46.87
CA ASP A 1261 -1.93 28.90 -47.42
C ASP A 1261 -0.58 29.06 -46.63
N ILE A 1262 0.54 29.19 -47.38
CA ILE A 1262 1.72 30.14 -47.33
C ILE A 1262 2.27 30.61 -45.95
N VAL A 1263 3.56 30.51 -45.55
CA VAL A 1263 4.78 31.29 -45.98
C VAL A 1263 6.09 30.71 -45.36
N GLU A 1264 7.03 30.27 -46.21
CA GLU A 1264 8.50 30.58 -46.31
C GLU A 1264 9.34 30.98 -45.05
N LEU A 1265 10.59 30.55 -44.74
CA LEU A 1265 11.79 30.08 -45.48
C LEU A 1265 12.92 29.60 -44.51
N VAL A 1266 13.66 28.53 -44.90
CA VAL A 1266 15.16 28.33 -44.80
C VAL A 1266 15.76 28.05 -43.39
N ASP A 1267 16.59 27.03 -43.11
CA ASP A 1267 17.75 26.47 -43.84
C ASP A 1267 18.08 25.00 -43.46
N ILE A 1268 18.81 24.31 -44.33
CA ILE A 1268 19.28 22.89 -44.34
C ILE A 1268 20.77 22.86 -43.85
N PRO A 1269 21.57 21.75 -43.69
CA PRO A 1269 21.41 20.27 -43.53
C PRO A 1269 22.06 19.73 -42.22
N SER A 1270 22.00 18.46 -41.78
CA SER A 1270 22.52 17.18 -42.36
C SER A 1270 22.33 16.10 -41.25
N ARG A 1271 21.78 14.89 -41.45
CA ARG A 1271 22.31 13.70 -42.15
C ARG A 1271 22.71 12.57 -41.16
N ILE A 1272 21.88 11.51 -41.13
CA ILE A 1272 22.21 10.05 -41.21
C ILE A 1272 22.56 9.25 -39.92
N ILE A 1273 21.72 8.21 -39.69
CA ILE A 1273 21.98 6.80 -39.28
C ILE A 1273 22.50 6.62 -37.82
N ASP A 1274 22.07 5.64 -37.01
CA ASP A 1274 21.50 4.28 -37.21
C ASP A 1274 20.14 4.09 -36.51
#